data_AF-A0A8S4NPB5-F1
#
_entry.id   AF-A0A8S4NPB5-F1
#
_cell.length_a   1.000
_cell.length_b   1.000
_cell.length_c   1.000
_cell.angle_alpha   90.00
_cell.angle_beta   90.00
_cell.angle_gamma   90.00
#
_symmetry.space_group_name_H-M   'P 1'
#
loop_
_entity.id
_entity.type
_entity.pdbx_description
1 polymer ?
#
loop_
_entity_poly.entity_id
_entity_poly.type
_entity_poly.pdbx_seq_one_letter_code
_entity_poly.pdbx_strand_id
1 'polypeptide(L)'
;MMKTDCIEKPLAGLLCRLGKIVARYPWPFIVIPVIISGGCGVGLLRLKNVVDTEYLYTPDDGPAKEERAILRRYFTMDWSTNFQATRSLTLDGYARVIFIPKDGNKNALSTEIVQEIIDIDAKIRALKTTDGKTYDYYCAGSNGCYTNNILEILNYTASNINNANLTFPMFHQRFLGTELGGVKLQGDGELVESAEAIRLQYYVRYENASNMAVSDVWLEAFKSSMLSIDTDKLNVHFLTSKSLTEELQTATTGIISKFSITYTILCVFSILSCFMFDWVRSKPWLGFIGAITACLAILTSLGLLCAVGVEFTSIVATMPFLIIGIGLDDMFIQISAWRQTSYHKTVEERMGLTFKDAAMSITLTSLTNTLAFCIGAITSFPSVRIFCLFTGVAVIFCYIYQITFFGGCMSLIGRREHTNRHCYACIEVLPKEEAGNKPLMYRVWCTGGSKTDKKGITVHSGTEFFKTYFGPVLMKPISKVLVILIFLGYLGVAIWGVFNLKEGLELKNLAPDNSYAASFYQHEDTYFNSIYGLRLQVAITQPLDYWNISSLGQLDTLIDDLKQSKWLFTNETLIENWISDFSNYLEITRQTNLNSTQFIDTLKGQFLEIPGYERYKLDIVFSDDGSAILASRILIQSRGQQNANQQREFMKEVRDIAKSSELKVTVFHPAFIFFDQYSVILVNTLQNIGVAVGVMLFVALLLVPHPLCAIWVTLSVCSISTGVIGYMTHWDVNLDSISMINIILCIGFSVDYSAHIAYHFVISEADIPKGINAHLASIGPLKNTDKWIIVTTISSPTEDIKSLAKLTEWQLLVVADTKTPKDWHFDGVLFLSLDAQRSLRYKVLEHIPYSSYSRKNIGYLFAIQHGAKIIYETDDDNHPTNGLKSFVTTDKMYGVVPSTNTTLFNPYAYYGQPTTWPRGYPLEYIGDNITSEYNAVHWNTALIQQGAVHGDPDVDAIYRLTRKSSSEILKITYDEYMPPLFYPKGTFVPWNSQNTLFHYGAFWGLILPVTVTSRVTDIWRSYFTQTLLWLIDGHLSYMPPNCYQFRNYHSYIDDAKQEDKLYYQAGEFVKFLSSWKCKANSLPLCIQLLADTMVHKGFWDIADAKLVRAWLQDLLSIGYEFPIMRSEQRMEPVDFSITLQSDNRFAVSIPSNSKQIYIGQKKSKIRKLYHNTCNRYKYTGRSHESNQTNKQELIQPNPILLLIIFNTPHYETIPYIEALYDGHFVKTIYCGPEKPNQKILEEWEINFITYEQARDYFPGSYN
;
A
#
# COMPACT_ATOMS: atom_id res chain seq x y z
N MET A 1 10.60 -7.66 -19.54
CA MET A 1 10.67 -8.17 -18.15
C MET A 1 9.96 -9.52 -18.12
N MET A 2 10.53 -10.53 -17.45
CA MET A 2 9.85 -11.80 -17.21
C MET A 2 8.72 -11.59 -16.18
N LYS A 3 7.55 -12.13 -16.49
CA LYS A 3 6.39 -12.18 -15.61
C LYS A 3 6.30 -13.57 -14.99
N THR A 4 6.24 -13.68 -13.66
CA THR A 4 6.20 -14.97 -12.94
C THR A 4 4.77 -15.46 -12.63
N ASP A 5 3.77 -14.89 -13.31
CA ASP A 5 2.32 -15.12 -13.14
C ASP A 5 1.82 -16.56 -13.39
N CYS A 6 2.72 -17.55 -13.57
CA CYS A 6 2.38 -18.92 -13.98
C CYS A 6 1.58 -19.70 -12.93
N ILE A 7 1.76 -19.38 -11.64
CA ILE A 7 1.04 -20.02 -10.50
C ILE A 7 -0.10 -19.12 -10.01
N GLU A 8 0.13 -17.80 -9.98
CA GLU A 8 -0.85 -16.79 -9.56
C GLU A 8 -2.14 -16.87 -10.39
N LYS A 9 -2.05 -16.80 -11.73
CA LYS A 9 -3.23 -16.78 -12.61
C LYS A 9 -4.15 -17.99 -12.50
N PRO A 10 -3.66 -19.25 -12.53
CA PRO A 10 -4.54 -20.41 -12.37
C PRO A 10 -5.15 -20.46 -10.96
N LEU A 11 -4.43 -20.06 -9.92
CA LEU A 11 -4.97 -20.01 -8.55
C LEU A 11 -6.06 -18.94 -8.42
N ALA A 12 -5.84 -17.73 -8.93
CA ALA A 12 -6.83 -16.65 -8.98
C ALA A 12 -8.07 -17.05 -9.80
N GLY A 13 -7.87 -17.79 -10.89
CA GLY A 13 -8.94 -18.40 -11.68
C GLY A 13 -9.74 -19.44 -10.91
N LEU A 14 -9.09 -20.26 -10.08
CA LEU A 14 -9.73 -21.26 -9.23
C LEU A 14 -10.52 -20.60 -8.08
N LEU A 15 -9.94 -19.61 -7.39
CA LEU A 15 -10.64 -18.85 -6.34
C LEU A 15 -11.83 -18.05 -6.90
N CYS A 16 -11.73 -17.51 -8.10
CA CYS A 16 -12.86 -16.88 -8.80
C CYS A 16 -14.01 -17.86 -9.07
N ARG A 17 -13.70 -19.11 -9.49
CA ARG A 17 -14.71 -20.18 -9.64
C ARG A 17 -15.31 -20.58 -8.29
N LEU A 18 -14.48 -20.70 -7.25
CA LEU A 18 -14.93 -21.00 -5.88
C LEU A 18 -15.91 -19.93 -5.37
N GLY A 19 -15.58 -18.65 -5.51
CA GLY A 19 -16.46 -17.54 -5.11
C GLY A 19 -17.82 -17.56 -5.83
N LYS A 20 -17.85 -17.91 -7.12
CA LYS A 20 -19.10 -18.13 -7.86
C LYS A 20 -19.92 -19.31 -7.33
N ILE A 21 -19.28 -20.40 -6.90
CA ILE A 21 -19.94 -21.57 -6.32
C ILE A 21 -20.51 -21.24 -4.93
N VAL A 22 -19.72 -20.59 -4.07
CA VAL A 22 -20.13 -20.14 -2.72
C VAL A 22 -21.33 -19.20 -2.82
N ALA A 23 -21.30 -18.23 -3.74
CA ALA A 23 -22.42 -17.31 -3.95
C ALA A 23 -23.69 -17.97 -4.53
N ARG A 24 -23.56 -19.05 -5.30
CA ARG A 24 -24.70 -19.80 -5.84
C ARG A 24 -25.36 -20.66 -4.76
N TYR A 25 -24.56 -21.36 -3.95
CA TYR A 25 -25.01 -22.31 -2.93
C TYR A 25 -24.46 -21.97 -1.54
N PRO A 26 -24.90 -20.88 -0.87
CA PRO A 26 -24.27 -20.41 0.36
C PRO A 26 -24.53 -21.29 1.60
N TRP A 27 -25.71 -21.93 1.69
CA TRP A 27 -26.10 -22.66 2.91
C TRP A 27 -25.14 -23.80 3.31
N PRO A 28 -24.69 -24.69 2.41
CA PRO A 28 -23.66 -25.68 2.75
C PRO A 28 -22.38 -25.07 3.35
N PHE A 29 -21.89 -23.97 2.78
CA PHE A 29 -20.66 -23.31 3.25
C PHE A 29 -20.83 -22.57 4.58
N ILE A 30 -22.06 -22.29 5.02
CA ILE A 30 -22.34 -21.72 6.35
C ILE A 30 -22.53 -22.84 7.38
N VAL A 31 -23.32 -23.87 7.04
CA VAL A 31 -23.72 -24.92 8.00
C VAL A 31 -22.57 -25.89 8.30
N ILE A 32 -21.78 -26.29 7.29
CA ILE A 32 -20.71 -27.28 7.48
C ILE A 32 -19.62 -26.78 8.45
N PRO A 33 -19.06 -25.56 8.33
CA PRO A 33 -18.11 -25.01 9.30
C PRO A 33 -18.63 -24.97 10.74
N VAL A 34 -19.91 -24.63 10.95
CA VAL A 34 -20.51 -24.60 12.29
C VAL A 34 -20.61 -26.01 12.89
N ILE A 35 -20.98 -27.02 12.08
CA ILE A 35 -21.00 -28.43 12.51
C ILE A 35 -19.59 -28.94 12.82
N ILE A 36 -18.59 -28.64 11.97
CA ILE A 36 -17.19 -29.03 12.21
C ILE A 36 -16.67 -28.38 13.50
N SER A 37 -16.87 -27.07 13.67
CA SER A 37 -16.43 -26.34 14.86
C SER A 37 -17.10 -26.86 16.14
N GLY A 38 -18.41 -27.11 16.11
CA GLY A 38 -19.13 -27.73 17.24
C GLY A 38 -18.68 -29.16 17.55
N GLY A 39 -18.42 -29.97 16.53
CA GLY A 39 -17.92 -31.34 16.67
C GLY A 39 -16.50 -31.39 17.24
N CYS A 40 -15.57 -30.58 16.72
CA CYS A 40 -14.23 -30.42 17.28
C CYS A 40 -14.27 -29.86 18.69
N GLY A 41 -15.18 -28.93 19.00
CA GLY A 41 -15.36 -28.33 20.32
C GLY A 41 -15.60 -29.34 21.46
N VAL A 42 -16.15 -30.53 21.16
CA VAL A 42 -16.28 -31.64 22.14
C VAL A 42 -14.90 -32.08 22.68
N GLY A 43 -13.84 -31.91 21.91
CA GLY A 43 -12.46 -32.19 22.32
C GLY A 43 -11.95 -31.34 23.49
N LEU A 44 -12.59 -30.20 23.78
CA LEU A 44 -12.30 -29.41 24.98
C LEU A 44 -12.57 -30.18 26.30
N LEU A 45 -13.38 -31.25 26.26
CA LEU A 45 -13.57 -32.14 27.41
C LEU A 45 -12.29 -32.93 27.78
N ARG A 46 -11.27 -32.94 26.92
CA ARG A 46 -9.94 -33.53 27.15
C ARG A 46 -8.85 -32.49 27.44
N LEU A 47 -9.23 -31.24 27.75
CA LEU A 47 -8.28 -30.16 28.08
C LEU A 47 -7.43 -30.54 29.31
N LYS A 48 -6.15 -30.82 29.09
CA LYS A 48 -5.14 -30.99 30.14
C LYS A 48 -4.28 -29.73 30.19
N ASN A 49 -4.37 -28.95 31.26
CA ASN A 49 -3.52 -27.78 31.47
C ASN A 49 -2.19 -28.19 32.12
N VAL A 50 -1.08 -27.69 31.58
CA VAL A 50 0.28 -27.87 32.12
C VAL A 50 0.85 -26.50 32.47
N VAL A 51 1.37 -26.39 33.70
CA VAL A 51 1.87 -25.13 34.29
C VAL A 51 3.29 -25.29 34.85
N ASP A 52 3.89 -26.48 34.72
CA ASP A 52 5.25 -26.77 35.19
C ASP A 52 6.27 -25.89 34.45
N THR A 53 6.98 -25.04 35.21
CA THR A 53 7.93 -24.07 34.67
C THR A 53 9.21 -24.73 34.18
N GLU A 54 9.63 -25.85 34.77
CA GLU A 54 10.80 -26.58 34.29
C GLU A 54 10.50 -27.20 32.91
N TYR A 55 9.37 -27.91 32.77
CA TYR A 55 8.97 -28.48 31.49
C TYR A 55 8.76 -27.42 30.40
N LEU A 56 8.06 -26.33 30.70
CA LEU A 56 7.62 -25.38 29.67
C LEU A 56 8.74 -24.48 29.12
N TYR A 57 9.65 -24.00 29.98
CA TYR A 57 10.59 -22.93 29.62
C TYR A 57 12.03 -23.40 29.39
N THR A 58 12.34 -24.67 29.64
CA THR A 58 13.69 -25.25 29.45
C THR A 58 13.71 -26.21 28.25
N PRO A 59 14.84 -26.37 27.54
CA PRO A 59 14.91 -27.23 26.36
C PRO A 59 14.67 -28.71 26.71
N ASP A 60 13.98 -29.47 25.86
CA ASP A 60 13.77 -30.91 26.06
C ASP A 60 15.11 -31.65 26.21
N ASP A 61 16.02 -31.46 25.24
CA ASP A 61 17.35 -32.10 25.16
C ASP A 61 18.44 -31.31 25.91
N GLY A 62 18.10 -30.66 27.03
CA GLY A 62 19.05 -29.87 27.83
C GLY A 62 20.09 -30.74 28.56
N PRO A 63 21.41 -30.50 28.40
CA PRO A 63 22.45 -31.28 29.08
C PRO A 63 22.25 -31.40 30.60
N ALA A 64 21.73 -30.37 31.27
CA ALA A 64 21.46 -30.41 32.71
C ALA A 64 20.41 -31.45 33.11
N LYS A 65 19.46 -31.79 32.22
CA LYS A 65 18.49 -32.86 32.47
C LYS A 65 19.15 -34.23 32.40
N GLU A 66 20.12 -34.42 31.51
CA GLU A 66 20.95 -35.63 31.44
C GLU A 66 21.92 -35.72 32.64
N GLU A 67 22.61 -34.63 32.98
CA GLU A 67 23.47 -34.52 34.17
C GLU A 67 22.69 -34.89 35.44
N ARG A 68 21.48 -34.35 35.62
CA ARG A 68 20.56 -34.73 36.72
C ARG A 68 20.19 -36.21 36.67
N ALA A 69 19.88 -36.76 35.50
CA ALA A 69 19.50 -38.16 35.34
C ALA A 69 20.66 -39.13 35.62
N ILE A 70 21.90 -38.74 35.31
CA ILE A 70 23.12 -39.48 35.68
C ILE A 70 23.29 -39.44 37.20
N LEU A 71 23.25 -38.27 37.83
CA LEU A 71 23.44 -38.15 39.27
C LEU A 71 22.36 -38.88 40.06
N ARG A 72 21.10 -38.85 39.61
CA ARG A 72 19.98 -39.55 40.26
C ARG A 72 20.12 -41.09 40.26
N ARG A 73 21.00 -41.67 39.43
CA ARG A 73 21.32 -43.11 39.47
C ARG A 73 22.31 -43.49 40.58
N TYR A 74 23.17 -42.56 40.99
CA TYR A 74 24.21 -42.79 42.00
C TYR A 74 23.83 -42.19 43.36
N PHE A 75 23.43 -40.91 43.38
CA PHE A 75 23.15 -40.14 44.59
C PHE A 75 21.63 -40.06 44.82
N THR A 76 21.09 -41.05 45.53
CA THR A 76 19.73 -41.02 46.06
C THR A 76 19.74 -40.51 47.51
N MET A 77 18.67 -39.82 47.91
CA MET A 77 18.56 -39.20 49.23
C MET A 77 17.12 -39.32 49.72
N ASP A 78 16.91 -40.00 50.85
CA ASP A 78 15.62 -40.05 51.56
C ASP A 78 15.41 -38.73 52.31
N TRP A 79 14.33 -38.03 51.98
CA TRP A 79 14.02 -36.71 52.55
C TRP A 79 13.54 -36.77 54.01
N SER A 80 13.23 -37.96 54.53
CA SER A 80 12.74 -38.16 55.89
C SER A 80 13.83 -38.47 56.93
N THR A 81 14.95 -39.04 56.50
CA THR A 81 16.03 -39.51 57.40
C THR A 81 17.35 -38.78 57.22
N ASN A 82 17.70 -38.38 55.99
CA ASN A 82 19.03 -37.90 55.63
C ASN A 82 19.01 -36.68 54.68
N PHE A 83 18.01 -35.80 54.80
CA PHE A 83 17.90 -34.65 53.89
C PHE A 83 19.01 -33.62 54.09
N GLN A 84 19.64 -33.19 52.99
CA GLN A 84 20.55 -32.05 52.96
C GLN A 84 20.29 -31.16 51.73
N ALA A 85 19.95 -29.89 51.98
CA ALA A 85 19.56 -28.94 50.93
C ALA A 85 20.63 -28.72 49.84
N THR A 86 21.91 -28.62 50.22
CA THR A 86 23.05 -28.44 49.30
C THR A 86 23.29 -29.62 48.37
N ARG A 87 22.77 -30.80 48.73
CA ARG A 87 22.96 -32.08 48.03
C ARG A 87 21.74 -32.51 47.22
N SER A 88 20.63 -31.76 47.30
CA SER A 88 19.41 -31.98 46.51
C SER A 88 19.69 -31.86 45.00
N LEU A 89 19.03 -32.72 44.22
CA LEU A 89 19.07 -32.69 42.75
C LEU A 89 17.88 -31.94 42.14
N THR A 90 16.94 -31.44 42.94
CA THR A 90 15.79 -30.63 42.50
C THR A 90 15.54 -29.43 43.42
N LEU A 91 14.81 -28.43 42.90
CA LEU A 91 14.42 -27.20 43.59
C LEU A 91 12.94 -27.25 44.00
N ASP A 92 12.56 -28.36 44.63
CA ASP A 92 11.17 -28.59 45.06
C ASP A 92 11.04 -28.63 46.59
N GLY A 93 9.80 -28.58 47.08
CA GLY A 93 9.51 -28.85 48.48
C GLY A 93 10.14 -27.85 49.46
N TYR A 94 10.12 -26.56 49.13
CA TYR A 94 10.67 -25.52 50.02
C TYR A 94 9.73 -24.32 50.19
N ALA A 95 9.91 -23.65 51.33
CA ALA A 95 9.43 -22.30 51.59
C ALA A 95 10.60 -21.45 52.09
N ARG A 96 10.71 -20.21 51.62
CA ARG A 96 11.75 -19.24 52.00
C ARG A 96 11.10 -17.94 52.44
N VAL A 97 11.72 -17.28 53.41
CA VAL A 97 11.32 -15.95 53.89
C VAL A 97 12.56 -15.07 53.98
N ILE A 98 12.49 -13.85 53.42
CA ILE A 98 13.50 -12.80 53.52
C ILE A 98 12.91 -11.69 54.41
N PHE A 99 13.67 -11.31 55.43
CA PHE A 99 13.35 -10.27 56.39
C PHE A 99 14.24 -9.04 56.14
N ILE A 100 13.61 -7.87 55.94
CA ILE A 100 14.28 -6.59 55.67
C ILE A 100 13.76 -5.54 56.67
N PRO A 101 14.62 -4.77 57.36
CA PRO A 101 14.17 -3.68 58.25
C PRO A 101 13.35 -2.60 57.51
N LYS A 102 12.27 -2.10 58.12
CA LYS A 102 11.44 -1.01 57.56
C LYS A 102 12.08 0.38 57.65
N ASP A 103 12.97 0.62 58.63
CA ASP A 103 13.51 1.94 58.97
C ASP A 103 15.04 2.06 58.87
N GLY A 104 15.54 3.31 58.83
CA GLY A 104 16.90 3.71 58.43
C GLY A 104 18.12 3.13 59.19
N ASN A 105 17.91 2.25 60.17
CA ASN A 105 18.97 1.45 60.76
C ASN A 105 19.05 0.12 60.00
N LYS A 106 19.88 0.07 58.95
CA LYS A 106 19.98 -1.07 58.01
C LYS A 106 20.59 -2.37 58.58
N ASN A 107 20.41 -2.68 59.86
CA ASN A 107 20.99 -3.86 60.50
C ASN A 107 19.90 -4.84 60.98
N ALA A 108 19.69 -5.90 60.20
CA ALA A 108 18.81 -7.01 60.52
C ALA A 108 19.30 -7.84 61.73
N LEU A 109 20.57 -7.70 62.14
CA LEU A 109 21.16 -8.34 63.32
C LEU A 109 20.93 -7.56 64.63
N SER A 110 20.04 -6.57 64.65
CA SER A 110 19.65 -5.90 65.89
C SER A 110 18.77 -6.81 66.75
N THR A 111 18.94 -6.78 68.08
CA THR A 111 18.24 -7.65 69.03
C THR A 111 16.72 -7.59 68.91
N GLU A 112 16.16 -6.41 68.64
CA GLU A 112 14.72 -6.22 68.45
C GLU A 112 14.19 -6.92 67.20
N ILE A 113 14.91 -6.80 66.08
CA ILE A 113 14.54 -7.41 64.80
C ILE A 113 14.68 -8.92 64.87
N VAL A 114 15.76 -9.42 65.47
CA VAL A 114 15.99 -10.86 65.63
C VAL A 114 14.94 -11.50 66.54
N GLN A 115 14.46 -10.80 67.57
CA GLN A 115 13.34 -11.30 68.37
C GLN A 115 12.06 -11.43 67.55
N GLU A 116 11.72 -10.44 66.72
CA GLU A 116 10.55 -10.49 65.84
C GLU A 116 10.67 -11.62 64.79
N ILE A 117 11.88 -11.88 64.26
CA ILE A 117 12.15 -13.03 63.37
C ILE A 117 11.94 -14.37 64.10
N ILE A 118 12.40 -14.51 65.36
CA ILE A 118 12.20 -15.71 66.18
C ILE A 118 10.70 -15.93 66.45
N ASP A 119 9.96 -14.86 66.76
CA ASP A 119 8.51 -14.92 67.00
C ASP A 119 7.74 -15.34 65.72
N ILE A 120 8.25 -14.98 64.53
CA ILE A 120 7.70 -15.41 63.23
C ILE A 120 8.06 -16.87 62.92
N ASP A 121 9.30 -17.32 63.17
CA ASP A 121 9.68 -18.74 63.02
C ASP A 121 8.83 -19.65 63.93
N ALA A 122 8.61 -19.23 65.18
CA ALA A 122 7.73 -19.94 66.12
C ALA A 122 6.28 -20.07 65.59
N LYS A 123 5.73 -18.99 64.99
CA LYS A 123 4.40 -19.03 64.33
C LYS A 123 4.39 -19.96 63.12
N ILE A 124 5.44 -19.96 62.30
CA ILE A 124 5.57 -20.83 61.11
C ILE A 124 5.62 -22.31 61.51
N ARG A 125 6.40 -22.67 62.54
CA ARG A 125 6.50 -24.06 63.03
C ARG A 125 5.19 -24.53 63.67
N ALA A 126 4.55 -23.68 64.46
CA ALA A 126 3.29 -23.97 65.14
C ALA A 126 2.05 -23.94 64.23
N LEU A 127 2.20 -23.59 62.95
CA LEU A 127 1.13 -23.53 61.98
C LEU A 127 0.43 -24.89 61.83
N LYS A 128 -0.88 -24.93 62.06
CA LYS A 128 -1.71 -26.12 61.91
C LYS A 128 -2.36 -26.17 60.53
N THR A 129 -2.17 -27.27 59.83
CA THR A 129 -2.86 -27.56 58.56
C THR A 129 -4.32 -27.97 58.80
N THR A 130 -5.08 -28.18 57.72
CA THR A 130 -6.43 -28.77 57.74
C THR A 130 -6.47 -30.12 58.47
N ASP A 131 -5.36 -30.86 58.45
CA ASP A 131 -5.20 -32.18 59.06
C ASP A 131 -4.84 -32.10 60.56
N GLY A 132 -4.73 -30.88 61.11
CA GLY A 132 -4.36 -30.62 62.51
C GLY A 132 -2.87 -30.82 62.83
N LYS A 133 -2.02 -31.08 61.84
CA LYS A 133 -0.58 -31.36 62.01
C LYS A 133 0.25 -30.07 61.88
N THR A 134 1.40 -30.04 62.55
CA THR A 134 2.39 -28.94 62.51
C THR A 134 3.48 -29.18 61.46
N TYR A 135 4.35 -28.20 61.23
CA TYR A 135 5.50 -28.31 60.33
C TYR A 135 6.34 -29.58 60.57
N ASP A 136 6.48 -30.00 61.83
CA ASP A 136 7.33 -31.14 62.22
C ASP A 136 6.90 -32.48 61.60
N TYR A 137 5.66 -32.59 61.13
CA TYR A 137 5.21 -33.75 60.36
C TYR A 137 5.57 -33.69 58.87
N TYR A 138 5.61 -32.49 58.29
CA TYR A 138 5.82 -32.28 56.86
C TYR A 138 7.30 -32.06 56.51
N CYS A 139 8.08 -31.59 57.48
CA CYS A 139 9.47 -31.19 57.29
C CYS A 139 10.37 -32.32 56.76
N ALA A 140 11.37 -31.93 55.98
CA ALA A 140 12.52 -32.75 55.63
C ALA A 140 13.71 -32.38 56.52
N GLY A 141 14.59 -33.35 56.81
CA GLY A 141 15.80 -33.11 57.59
C GLY A 141 16.59 -34.39 57.89
N SER A 142 17.51 -34.31 58.85
CA SER A 142 18.31 -35.43 59.36
C SER A 142 18.16 -35.50 60.88
N ASN A 143 17.67 -36.63 61.39
CA ASN A 143 17.33 -36.83 62.81
C ASN A 143 16.45 -35.72 63.44
N GLY A 144 15.60 -35.09 62.62
CA GLY A 144 14.79 -33.92 62.97
C GLY A 144 14.47 -33.10 61.72
N CYS A 145 13.76 -31.98 61.87
CA CYS A 145 13.55 -31.02 60.78
C CYS A 145 14.82 -30.24 60.45
N TYR A 146 14.96 -29.81 59.20
CA TYR A 146 15.96 -28.81 58.82
C TYR A 146 15.87 -27.54 59.69
N THR A 147 17.00 -27.13 60.25
CA THR A 147 17.20 -25.90 61.05
C THR A 147 17.95 -24.86 60.24
N ASN A 148 17.66 -23.58 60.50
CA ASN A 148 18.42 -22.45 59.95
C ASN A 148 19.63 -22.19 60.86
N ASN A 149 20.82 -22.09 60.28
CA ASN A 149 22.08 -22.03 61.03
C ASN A 149 22.11 -20.83 61.99
N ILE A 150 21.65 -19.66 61.54
CA ILE A 150 21.64 -18.42 62.32
C ILE A 150 20.78 -18.53 63.59
N LEU A 151 19.59 -19.14 63.51
CA LEU A 151 18.71 -19.32 64.67
C LEU A 151 19.29 -20.34 65.67
N GLU A 152 19.97 -21.36 65.16
CA GLU A 152 20.61 -22.39 65.98
C GLU A 152 21.88 -21.87 66.69
N ILE A 153 22.70 -21.05 65.99
CA ILE A 153 23.86 -20.37 66.58
C ILE A 153 23.44 -19.43 67.72
N LEU A 154 22.30 -18.76 67.56
CA LEU A 154 21.70 -17.91 68.60
C LEU A 154 20.96 -18.69 69.69
N ASN A 155 20.83 -20.02 69.54
CA ASN A 155 20.01 -20.89 70.38
C ASN A 155 18.59 -20.32 70.61
N TYR A 156 17.95 -19.86 69.52
CA TYR A 156 16.62 -19.24 69.50
C TYR A 156 16.43 -18.08 70.50
N THR A 157 17.50 -17.37 70.88
CA THR A 157 17.47 -16.30 71.89
C THR A 157 18.13 -15.03 71.35
N ALA A 158 17.35 -13.96 71.15
CA ALA A 158 17.82 -12.75 70.48
C ALA A 158 19.00 -12.03 71.17
N SER A 159 19.09 -12.09 72.51
CA SER A 159 20.18 -11.45 73.27
C SER A 159 21.56 -12.06 73.00
N ASN A 160 21.62 -13.29 72.48
CA ASN A 160 22.89 -13.97 72.20
C ASN A 160 23.65 -13.34 71.02
N ILE A 161 23.00 -12.52 70.19
CA ILE A 161 23.66 -11.93 69.01
C ILE A 161 24.79 -10.97 69.38
N ASN A 162 24.64 -10.23 70.48
CA ASN A 162 25.68 -9.33 70.99
C ASN A 162 26.90 -10.09 71.56
N ASN A 163 26.75 -11.39 71.84
CA ASN A 163 27.80 -12.27 72.36
C ASN A 163 28.36 -13.20 71.27
N ALA A 164 27.75 -13.23 70.08
CA ALA A 164 28.10 -14.13 68.99
C ALA A 164 29.09 -13.45 68.05
N ASN A 165 30.37 -13.80 68.15
CA ASN A 165 31.41 -13.38 67.20
C ASN A 165 31.22 -14.14 65.86
N LEU A 166 30.25 -13.71 65.06
CA LEU A 166 29.92 -14.31 63.77
C LEU A 166 31.02 -14.04 62.74
N THR A 167 31.70 -15.11 62.32
CA THR A 167 32.62 -15.11 61.17
C THR A 167 31.87 -15.41 59.88
N PHE A 168 32.28 -14.78 58.77
CA PHE A 168 31.61 -14.87 57.47
C PHE A 168 32.64 -15.04 56.35
N PRO A 169 32.40 -15.90 55.34
CA PRO A 169 31.15 -16.64 55.08
C PRO A 169 30.94 -17.92 55.89
N MET A 170 31.94 -18.39 56.62
CA MET A 170 31.90 -19.65 57.36
C MET A 170 31.99 -19.41 58.88
N PHE A 171 31.11 -20.07 59.64
CA PHE A 171 31.14 -20.10 61.10
C PHE A 171 31.09 -21.55 61.59
N HIS A 172 32.15 -22.04 62.25
CA HIS A 172 32.24 -23.41 62.74
C HIS A 172 31.80 -24.48 61.71
N GLN A 173 32.35 -24.40 60.49
CA GLN A 173 32.01 -25.22 59.32
C GLN A 173 30.58 -25.05 58.73
N ARG A 174 29.77 -24.10 59.22
CA ARG A 174 28.46 -23.75 58.65
C ARG A 174 28.59 -22.56 57.71
N PHE A 175 27.96 -22.65 56.54
CA PHE A 175 27.96 -21.56 55.55
C PHE A 175 26.81 -20.58 55.83
N LEU A 176 27.16 -19.34 56.19
CA LEU A 176 26.19 -18.28 56.48
C LEU A 176 25.80 -17.45 55.25
N GLY A 177 26.51 -17.58 54.12
CA GLY A 177 26.19 -16.88 52.87
C GLY A 177 24.82 -17.23 52.28
N THR A 178 24.18 -18.32 52.71
CA THR A 178 22.78 -18.64 52.37
C THR A 178 21.74 -17.91 53.21
N GLU A 179 22.11 -17.36 54.37
CA GLU A 179 21.17 -16.86 55.39
C GLU A 179 21.38 -15.37 55.70
N LEU A 180 22.59 -14.84 55.57
CA LEU A 180 22.90 -13.41 55.75
C LEU A 180 23.16 -12.73 54.40
N GLY A 181 22.44 -11.64 54.14
CA GLY A 181 22.53 -10.86 52.91
C GLY A 181 22.94 -9.40 53.17
N GLY A 182 23.65 -8.78 52.21
CA GLY A 182 24.16 -7.41 52.35
C GLY A 182 25.10 -7.22 53.56
N VAL A 183 25.98 -8.19 53.80
CA VAL A 183 26.88 -8.22 54.98
C VAL A 183 27.99 -7.17 54.86
N LYS A 184 28.23 -6.43 55.96
CA LYS A 184 29.40 -5.56 56.15
C LYS A 184 30.31 -6.16 57.20
N LEU A 185 31.60 -6.17 56.90
CA LEU A 185 32.65 -6.76 57.72
C LEU A 185 33.42 -5.68 58.48
N GLN A 186 33.91 -6.03 59.67
CA GLN A 186 34.62 -5.10 60.54
C GLN A 186 36.09 -4.95 60.10
N GLY A 187 36.37 -3.92 59.28
CA GLY A 187 37.70 -3.65 58.75
C GLY A 187 38.13 -4.69 57.70
N ASP A 188 39.37 -5.18 57.79
CA ASP A 188 39.87 -6.30 56.97
C ASP A 188 39.42 -7.69 57.49
N GLY A 189 38.64 -7.75 58.58
CA GLY A 189 38.38 -8.97 59.33
C GLY A 189 37.18 -9.80 58.85
N GLU A 190 37.22 -11.11 59.10
CA GLU A 190 36.13 -12.06 58.79
C GLU A 190 34.86 -11.85 59.65
N LEU A 191 34.86 -10.92 60.60
CA LEU A 191 33.77 -10.69 61.55
C LEU A 191 32.67 -9.78 60.99
N VAL A 192 31.42 -10.17 61.20
CA VAL A 192 30.23 -9.41 60.76
C VAL A 192 29.97 -8.21 61.67
N GLU A 193 29.95 -7.01 61.08
CA GLU A 193 29.52 -5.77 61.76
C GLU A 193 27.99 -5.58 61.64
N SER A 194 27.44 -5.80 60.44
CA SER A 194 26.00 -5.70 60.17
C SER A 194 25.58 -6.51 58.95
N ALA A 195 24.30 -6.85 58.85
CA ALA A 195 23.71 -7.44 57.65
C ALA A 195 22.41 -6.71 57.29
N GLU A 196 22.18 -6.41 56.01
CA GLU A 196 20.99 -5.67 55.55
C GLU A 196 19.74 -6.57 55.42
N ALA A 197 19.90 -7.89 55.28
CA ALA A 197 18.79 -8.85 55.19
C ALA A 197 19.11 -10.22 55.83
N ILE A 198 18.08 -10.92 56.32
CA ILE A 198 18.16 -12.32 56.81
C ILE A 198 17.19 -13.19 56.00
N ARG A 199 17.63 -14.38 55.56
CA ARG A 199 16.81 -15.38 54.87
C ARG A 199 16.68 -16.66 55.69
N LEU A 200 15.44 -17.05 56.01
CA LEU A 200 15.11 -18.35 56.58
C LEU A 200 14.56 -19.29 55.50
N GLN A 201 14.83 -20.58 55.67
CA GLN A 201 14.44 -21.65 54.76
C GLN A 201 13.76 -22.78 55.53
N TYR A 202 12.72 -23.35 54.92
CA TYR A 202 11.93 -24.47 55.42
C TYR A 202 11.82 -25.49 54.30
N TYR A 203 12.10 -26.76 54.57
CA TYR A 203 12.08 -27.84 53.59
C TYR A 203 11.05 -28.88 54.02
N VAL A 204 10.26 -29.37 53.07
CA VAL A 204 9.20 -30.38 53.27
C VAL A 204 9.44 -31.60 52.40
N ARG A 205 8.98 -32.76 52.83
CA ARG A 205 9.23 -34.03 52.13
C ARG A 205 8.49 -34.04 50.79
N TYR A 206 9.24 -34.06 49.69
CA TYR A 206 8.68 -33.86 48.34
C TYR A 206 9.15 -34.91 47.32
N GLU A 207 9.86 -35.94 47.77
CA GLU A 207 10.52 -36.96 46.93
C GLU A 207 9.57 -37.76 46.01
N ASN A 208 8.36 -38.08 46.50
CA ASN A 208 7.40 -38.96 45.86
C ASN A 208 6.04 -38.28 45.71
N ALA A 209 5.23 -38.66 44.71
CA ALA A 209 3.93 -38.06 44.42
C ALA A 209 2.94 -38.10 45.60
N SER A 210 3.02 -39.11 46.48
CA SER A 210 2.27 -39.18 47.73
C SER A 210 2.72 -38.12 48.75
N ASN A 211 4.02 -37.96 48.94
CA ASN A 211 4.60 -36.97 49.86
C ASN A 211 4.37 -35.54 49.34
N MET A 212 4.45 -35.34 48.02
CA MET A 212 4.10 -34.09 47.35
C MET A 212 2.68 -33.63 47.73
N ALA A 213 1.66 -34.45 47.44
CA ALA A 213 0.27 -34.12 47.73
C ALA A 213 -0.02 -33.87 49.23
N VAL A 214 0.76 -34.46 50.13
CA VAL A 214 0.65 -34.23 51.58
C VAL A 214 1.34 -32.92 52.00
N SER A 215 2.56 -32.67 51.52
CA SER A 215 3.35 -31.46 51.84
C SER A 215 2.77 -30.19 51.21
N ASP A 216 2.07 -30.31 50.09
CA ASP A 216 1.33 -29.22 49.43
C ASP A 216 0.34 -28.52 50.37
N VAL A 217 -0.34 -29.29 51.23
CA VAL A 217 -1.29 -28.78 52.23
C VAL A 217 -0.60 -27.82 53.21
N TRP A 218 0.66 -28.10 53.58
CA TRP A 218 1.43 -27.21 54.44
C TRP A 218 1.94 -25.97 53.69
N LEU A 219 2.37 -26.10 52.43
CA LEU A 219 2.83 -24.96 51.62
C LEU A 219 1.72 -23.92 51.39
N GLU A 220 0.49 -24.35 51.10
CA GLU A 220 -0.66 -23.44 50.96
C GLU A 220 -1.07 -22.82 52.31
N ALA A 221 -1.06 -23.59 53.40
CA ALA A 221 -1.28 -23.04 54.74
C ALA A 221 -0.23 -21.97 55.08
N PHE A 222 1.05 -22.25 54.82
CA PHE A 222 2.17 -21.35 55.04
C PHE A 222 1.99 -20.04 54.27
N LYS A 223 1.72 -20.13 52.95
CA LYS A 223 1.45 -18.98 52.08
C LYS A 223 0.29 -18.14 52.60
N SER A 224 -0.83 -18.77 52.99
CA SER A 224 -1.98 -18.05 53.53
C SER A 224 -1.65 -17.32 54.84
N SER A 225 -0.80 -17.91 55.68
CA SER A 225 -0.32 -17.27 56.91
C SER A 225 0.60 -16.09 56.60
N MET A 226 1.56 -16.23 55.67
CA MET A 226 2.50 -15.15 55.34
C MET A 226 1.80 -13.93 54.73
N LEU A 227 0.78 -14.14 53.89
CA LEU A 227 -0.04 -13.06 53.33
C LEU A 227 -0.86 -12.29 54.39
N SER A 228 -1.04 -12.86 55.59
CA SER A 228 -1.78 -12.23 56.70
C SER A 228 -0.89 -11.54 57.73
N ILE A 229 0.44 -11.68 57.62
CA ILE A 229 1.40 -11.07 58.55
C ILE A 229 1.75 -9.67 58.04
N ASP A 230 1.36 -8.65 58.80
CA ASP A 230 1.97 -7.32 58.77
C ASP A 230 2.71 -7.10 60.10
N THR A 231 3.88 -6.47 60.02
CA THR A 231 4.89 -6.40 61.08
C THR A 231 5.42 -4.98 61.17
N ASP A 232 5.37 -4.35 62.35
CA ASP A 232 5.66 -2.91 62.47
C ASP A 232 7.08 -2.53 62.04
N LYS A 233 8.08 -3.41 62.29
CA LYS A 233 9.51 -3.10 62.04
C LYS A 233 10.12 -3.82 60.84
N LEU A 234 9.45 -4.82 60.31
CA LEU A 234 9.96 -5.70 59.26
C LEU A 234 9.09 -5.66 57.99
N ASN A 235 9.75 -5.69 56.85
CA ASN A 235 9.17 -6.12 55.58
C ASN A 235 9.47 -7.62 55.41
N VAL A 236 8.41 -8.43 55.32
CA VAL A 236 8.48 -9.88 55.20
C VAL A 236 8.16 -10.26 53.75
N HIS A 237 9.14 -10.79 53.03
CA HIS A 237 8.97 -11.27 51.67
C HIS A 237 9.10 -12.79 51.68
N PHE A 238 8.21 -13.53 51.03
CA PHE A 238 8.22 -14.99 51.06
C PHE A 238 8.05 -15.61 49.67
N LEU A 239 8.48 -16.86 49.54
CA LEU A 239 8.31 -17.66 48.32
C LEU A 239 8.18 -19.14 48.70
N THR A 240 7.28 -19.86 48.04
CA THR A 240 7.26 -21.34 48.07
C THR A 240 7.71 -21.90 46.72
N SER A 241 8.10 -23.17 46.67
CA SER A 241 8.44 -23.86 45.42
C SER A 241 7.29 -23.87 44.38
N LYS A 242 6.04 -23.61 44.79
CA LYS A 242 4.88 -23.51 43.88
C LYS A 242 4.42 -22.09 43.57
N SER A 243 4.87 -21.09 44.33
CA SER A 243 4.39 -19.71 44.22
C SER A 243 4.48 -19.16 42.79
N LEU A 244 5.57 -19.43 42.05
CA LEU A 244 5.70 -18.97 40.66
C LEU A 244 4.67 -19.63 39.72
N THR A 245 4.42 -20.92 39.89
CA THR A 245 3.43 -21.70 39.13
C THR A 245 2.00 -21.21 39.40
N GLU A 246 1.68 -20.92 40.66
CA GLU A 246 0.38 -20.42 41.09
C GLU A 246 0.12 -18.98 40.63
N GLU A 247 1.14 -18.12 40.68
CA GLU A 247 1.06 -16.74 40.17
C GLU A 247 0.88 -16.73 38.64
N LEU A 248 1.59 -17.61 37.92
CA LEU A 248 1.41 -17.80 36.48
C LEU A 248 -0.02 -18.29 36.15
N GLN A 249 -0.57 -19.23 36.92
CA GLN A 249 -1.96 -19.68 36.78
C GLN A 249 -2.96 -18.57 37.11
N THR A 250 -2.70 -17.75 38.11
CA THR A 250 -3.52 -16.59 38.50
C THR A 250 -3.52 -15.52 37.40
N ALA A 251 -2.35 -15.21 36.83
CA ALA A 251 -2.23 -14.35 35.66
C ALA A 251 -3.03 -14.91 34.46
N THR A 252 -2.93 -16.23 34.22
CA THR A 252 -3.65 -16.92 33.13
C THR A 252 -5.17 -16.81 33.26
N THR A 253 -5.72 -17.10 34.44
CA THR A 253 -7.17 -16.99 34.70
C THR A 253 -7.64 -15.54 34.61
N GLY A 254 -6.81 -14.58 35.06
CA GLY A 254 -7.04 -13.15 34.87
C GLY A 254 -7.12 -12.75 33.38
N ILE A 255 -6.24 -13.27 32.52
CA ILE A 255 -6.27 -13.05 31.06
C ILE A 255 -7.55 -13.61 30.43
N ILE A 256 -7.97 -14.82 30.81
CA ILE A 256 -9.21 -15.44 30.30
C ILE A 256 -10.44 -14.58 30.64
N SER A 257 -10.51 -13.95 31.82
CA SER A 257 -11.61 -13.03 32.15
C SER A 257 -11.62 -11.79 31.24
N LYS A 258 -10.44 -11.24 30.92
CA LYS A 258 -10.26 -10.05 30.06
C LYS A 258 -10.60 -10.34 28.59
N PHE A 259 -10.54 -11.59 28.14
CA PHE A 259 -10.92 -11.98 26.77
C PHE A 259 -12.32 -11.52 26.38
N SER A 260 -13.32 -11.65 27.27
CA SER A 260 -14.69 -11.20 27.00
C SER A 260 -14.78 -9.68 26.78
N ILE A 261 -13.95 -8.90 27.48
CA ILE A 261 -13.90 -7.43 27.35
C ILE A 261 -13.31 -7.07 25.98
N THR A 262 -12.13 -7.61 25.65
CA THR A 262 -11.46 -7.34 24.37
C THR A 262 -12.28 -7.82 23.18
N TYR A 263 -12.93 -9.00 23.28
CA TYR A 263 -13.85 -9.49 22.25
C TYR A 263 -15.02 -8.52 22.02
N THR A 264 -15.61 -7.99 23.10
CA THR A 264 -16.71 -7.01 23.01
C THR A 264 -16.24 -5.72 22.34
N ILE A 265 -15.06 -5.20 22.72
CA ILE A 265 -14.46 -4.00 22.12
C ILE A 265 -14.19 -4.21 20.62
N LEU A 266 -13.58 -5.34 20.24
CA LEU A 266 -13.27 -5.66 18.84
C LEU A 266 -14.54 -5.88 18.01
N CYS A 267 -15.59 -6.49 18.57
CA CYS A 267 -16.89 -6.61 17.91
C CYS A 267 -17.52 -5.23 17.65
N VAL A 268 -17.53 -4.35 18.66
CA VAL A 268 -18.05 -2.98 18.52
C VAL A 268 -17.25 -2.19 17.48
N PHE A 269 -15.92 -2.25 17.55
CA PHE A 269 -15.02 -1.63 16.57
C PHE A 269 -15.29 -2.14 15.13
N SER A 270 -15.47 -3.46 14.96
CA SER A 270 -15.76 -4.09 13.67
C SER A 270 -17.13 -3.66 13.10
N ILE A 271 -18.17 -3.65 13.94
CA ILE A 271 -19.52 -3.20 13.57
C ILE A 271 -19.51 -1.72 13.14
N LEU A 272 -18.84 -0.85 13.91
CA LEU A 272 -18.73 0.57 13.62
C LEU A 272 -17.91 0.83 12.33
N SER A 273 -16.80 0.12 12.13
CA SER A 273 -15.97 0.23 10.92
C SER A 273 -16.66 -0.29 9.65
N CYS A 274 -17.58 -1.26 9.80
CA CYS A 274 -18.42 -1.76 8.71
C CYS A 274 -19.63 -0.86 8.40
N PHE A 275 -19.90 0.15 9.23
CA PHE A 275 -21.03 1.06 9.09
C PHE A 275 -20.80 2.12 8.00
N MET A 276 -21.87 2.54 7.31
CA MET A 276 -21.84 3.61 6.32
C MET A 276 -23.12 4.44 6.39
N PHE A 277 -23.05 5.73 6.00
CA PHE A 277 -24.21 6.63 5.90
C PHE A 277 -25.24 6.25 4.80
N ASP A 278 -25.02 5.16 4.08
CA ASP A 278 -26.01 4.53 3.20
C ASP A 278 -26.47 3.22 3.86
N TRP A 279 -27.73 3.19 4.29
CA TRP A 279 -28.30 2.08 5.08
C TRP A 279 -28.55 0.79 4.29
N VAL A 280 -28.53 0.83 2.95
CA VAL A 280 -28.56 -0.38 2.13
C VAL A 280 -27.15 -0.96 2.06
N ARG A 281 -26.17 -0.11 1.71
CA ARG A 281 -24.78 -0.49 1.42
C ARG A 281 -23.96 -0.80 2.69
N SER A 282 -24.36 -0.27 3.85
CA SER A 282 -23.82 -0.54 5.19
C SER A 282 -23.88 -2.05 5.56
N LYS A 283 -22.84 -2.57 6.23
CA LYS A 283 -22.63 -4.02 6.47
C LYS A 283 -22.30 -4.38 7.95
N PRO A 284 -23.00 -3.83 8.96
CA PRO A 284 -22.67 -4.05 10.38
C PRO A 284 -22.71 -5.54 10.77
N TRP A 285 -23.67 -6.30 10.23
CA TRP A 285 -23.77 -7.74 10.45
C TRP A 285 -22.55 -8.53 9.96
N LEU A 286 -21.87 -8.12 8.87
CA LEU A 286 -20.63 -8.79 8.47
C LEU A 286 -19.49 -8.50 9.42
N GLY A 287 -19.41 -7.28 9.98
CA GLY A 287 -18.45 -6.95 11.03
C GLY A 287 -18.54 -7.89 12.24
N PHE A 288 -19.77 -8.18 12.67
CA PHE A 288 -20.04 -9.14 13.75
C PHE A 288 -19.76 -10.59 13.33
N ILE A 289 -20.18 -11.01 12.13
CA ILE A 289 -19.95 -12.36 11.62
C ILE A 289 -18.45 -12.66 11.41
N GLY A 290 -17.62 -11.68 11.03
CA GLY A 290 -16.16 -11.86 10.95
C GLY A 290 -15.54 -12.20 12.29
N ALA A 291 -15.96 -11.54 13.38
CA ALA A 291 -15.53 -11.88 14.74
C ALA A 291 -15.96 -13.31 15.13
N ILE A 292 -17.19 -13.72 14.77
CA ILE A 292 -17.66 -15.11 14.95
C ILE A 292 -16.81 -16.10 14.14
N THR A 293 -16.40 -15.74 12.92
CA THR A 293 -15.57 -16.60 12.05
C THR A 293 -14.25 -16.96 12.72
N ALA A 294 -13.56 -15.96 13.31
CA ALA A 294 -12.36 -16.19 14.08
C ALA A 294 -12.61 -17.05 15.34
N CYS A 295 -13.71 -16.81 16.08
CA CYS A 295 -14.08 -17.65 17.22
C CYS A 295 -14.36 -19.12 16.84
N LEU A 296 -14.99 -19.39 15.69
CA LEU A 296 -15.19 -20.75 15.19
C LEU A 296 -13.85 -21.42 14.87
N ALA A 297 -12.89 -20.69 14.30
CA ALA A 297 -11.55 -21.20 14.02
C ALA A 297 -10.77 -21.53 15.30
N ILE A 298 -10.81 -20.64 16.30
CA ILE A 298 -10.22 -20.86 17.63
C ILE A 298 -10.83 -22.11 18.29
N LEU A 299 -12.15 -22.23 18.31
CA LEU A 299 -12.86 -23.39 18.87
C LEU A 299 -12.49 -24.69 18.14
N THR A 300 -12.34 -24.64 16.82
CA THR A 300 -11.95 -25.81 16.02
C THR A 300 -10.52 -26.24 16.32
N SER A 301 -9.57 -25.30 16.38
CA SER A 301 -8.17 -25.60 16.69
C SER A 301 -7.99 -26.15 18.10
N LEU A 302 -8.50 -25.44 19.12
CA LEU A 302 -8.42 -25.87 20.52
C LEU A 302 -9.06 -27.24 20.70
N GLY A 303 -10.29 -27.41 20.19
CA GLY A 303 -11.03 -28.66 20.28
C GLY A 303 -10.32 -29.84 19.58
N LEU A 304 -9.84 -29.65 18.36
CA LEU A 304 -9.14 -30.69 17.60
C LEU A 304 -7.85 -31.15 18.30
N LEU A 305 -7.01 -30.21 18.73
CA LEU A 305 -5.71 -30.52 19.34
C LEU A 305 -5.89 -31.13 20.74
N CYS A 306 -6.85 -30.66 21.54
CA CYS A 306 -7.20 -31.32 22.80
C CYS A 306 -7.80 -32.73 22.58
N ALA A 307 -8.56 -32.96 21.49
CA ALA A 307 -9.07 -34.30 21.16
C ALA A 307 -7.94 -35.29 20.82
N VAL A 308 -6.90 -34.82 20.11
CA VAL A 308 -5.67 -35.56 19.78
C VAL A 308 -4.80 -35.80 21.02
N GLY A 309 -4.98 -35.03 22.09
CA GLY A 309 -4.23 -35.17 23.35
C GLY A 309 -3.05 -34.21 23.49
N VAL A 310 -3.00 -33.13 22.71
CA VAL A 310 -2.02 -32.05 22.87
C VAL A 310 -2.34 -31.27 24.15
N GLU A 311 -1.31 -31.05 24.97
CA GLU A 311 -1.42 -30.37 26.25
C GLU A 311 -1.62 -28.86 26.07
N PHE A 312 -2.48 -28.27 26.89
CA PHE A 312 -2.72 -26.83 26.92
C PHE A 312 -1.78 -26.15 27.91
N THR A 313 -1.32 -24.94 27.59
CA THR A 313 -0.40 -24.17 28.43
C THR A 313 -0.88 -22.73 28.57
N SER A 314 -0.45 -22.06 29.65
CA SER A 314 -0.81 -20.67 29.94
C SER A 314 -0.64 -19.69 28.77
N ILE A 315 0.40 -19.88 27.94
CA ILE A 315 0.70 -19.00 26.81
C ILE A 315 -0.34 -19.17 25.68
N VAL A 316 -0.92 -20.36 25.50
CA VAL A 316 -2.00 -20.62 24.53
C VAL A 316 -3.25 -19.79 24.84
N ALA A 317 -3.46 -19.37 26.10
CA ALA A 317 -4.55 -18.45 26.47
C ALA A 317 -4.45 -17.06 25.80
N THR A 318 -3.30 -16.70 25.22
CA THR A 318 -3.12 -15.46 24.44
C THR A 318 -3.50 -15.62 22.96
N MET A 319 -3.49 -16.84 22.41
CA MET A 319 -3.81 -17.13 21.00
C MET A 319 -5.17 -16.55 20.54
N PRO A 320 -6.27 -16.59 21.34
CA PRO A 320 -7.55 -16.07 20.89
C PRO A 320 -7.53 -14.58 20.50
N PHE A 321 -6.76 -13.75 21.21
CA PHE A 321 -6.63 -12.32 20.90
C PHE A 321 -5.95 -12.11 19.54
N LEU A 322 -4.92 -12.90 19.26
CA LEU A 322 -4.17 -12.88 18.00
C LEU A 322 -5.02 -13.34 16.81
N ILE A 323 -5.69 -14.49 16.92
CA ILE A 323 -6.47 -15.06 15.81
C ILE A 323 -7.67 -14.16 15.44
N ILE A 324 -8.28 -13.47 16.42
CA ILE A 324 -9.33 -12.47 16.14
C ILE A 324 -8.77 -11.28 15.36
N GLY A 325 -7.54 -10.84 15.65
CA GLY A 325 -6.86 -9.81 14.86
C GLY A 325 -6.73 -10.20 13.39
N ILE A 326 -6.13 -11.37 13.12
CA ILE A 326 -5.93 -11.92 11.76
C ILE A 326 -7.28 -12.05 11.02
N GLY A 327 -8.26 -12.72 11.63
CA GLY A 327 -9.56 -12.96 11.00
C GLY A 327 -10.37 -11.69 10.73
N LEU A 328 -10.21 -10.65 11.56
CA LEU A 328 -10.83 -9.34 11.29
C LEU A 328 -10.13 -8.57 10.18
N ASP A 329 -8.81 -8.68 10.03
CA ASP A 329 -8.09 -8.02 8.92
C ASP A 329 -8.48 -8.64 7.56
N ASP A 330 -8.44 -9.97 7.45
CA ASP A 330 -8.93 -10.70 6.27
C ASP A 330 -10.39 -10.32 5.94
N MET A 331 -11.22 -10.10 6.97
CA MET A 331 -12.61 -9.66 6.81
C MET A 331 -12.71 -8.25 6.23
N PHE A 332 -11.90 -7.31 6.71
CA PHE A 332 -11.84 -5.96 6.14
C PHE A 332 -11.32 -5.95 4.70
N ILE A 333 -10.31 -6.78 4.38
CA ILE A 333 -9.76 -6.92 3.02
C ILE A 333 -10.85 -7.44 2.06
N GLN A 334 -11.58 -8.52 2.41
CA GLN A 334 -12.69 -9.00 1.58
C GLN A 334 -13.83 -7.99 1.45
N ILE A 335 -14.23 -7.31 2.53
CA ILE A 335 -15.28 -6.27 2.48
C ILE A 335 -14.83 -5.09 1.61
N SER A 336 -13.55 -4.71 1.66
CA SER A 336 -12.96 -3.66 0.82
C SER A 336 -13.04 -4.02 -0.66
N ALA A 337 -12.56 -5.21 -1.03
CA ALA A 337 -12.66 -5.70 -2.41
C ALA A 337 -14.13 -5.84 -2.88
N TRP A 338 -15.06 -6.29 -2.02
CA TRP A 338 -16.49 -6.30 -2.32
C TRP A 338 -17.05 -4.90 -2.62
N ARG A 339 -16.68 -3.88 -1.83
CA ARG A 339 -17.08 -2.48 -2.03
C ARG A 339 -16.54 -1.87 -3.33
N GLN A 340 -15.43 -2.38 -3.85
CA GLN A 340 -14.87 -1.98 -5.15
C GLN A 340 -15.58 -2.63 -6.35
N THR A 341 -16.34 -3.71 -6.15
CA THR A 341 -17.13 -4.31 -7.25
C THR A 341 -18.36 -3.49 -7.60
N SER A 342 -18.64 -3.34 -8.91
CA SER A 342 -19.82 -2.63 -9.40
C SER A 342 -21.11 -3.31 -8.96
N TYR A 343 -22.04 -2.55 -8.38
CA TYR A 343 -23.32 -3.08 -7.88
C TYR A 343 -24.26 -3.61 -8.97
N HIS A 344 -24.04 -3.25 -10.24
CA HIS A 344 -24.84 -3.72 -11.39
C HIS A 344 -24.56 -5.18 -11.77
N LYS A 345 -23.48 -5.79 -11.28
CA LYS A 345 -23.15 -7.20 -11.56
C LYS A 345 -23.92 -8.13 -10.63
N THR A 346 -24.19 -9.35 -11.12
CA THR A 346 -24.80 -10.42 -10.33
C THR A 346 -23.98 -10.72 -9.07
N VAL A 347 -24.64 -11.20 -8.00
CA VAL A 347 -23.97 -11.50 -6.71
C VAL A 347 -22.87 -12.52 -6.90
N GLU A 348 -23.07 -13.50 -7.79
CA GLU A 348 -22.14 -14.54 -8.17
C GLU A 348 -20.90 -13.97 -8.86
N GLU A 349 -21.07 -13.04 -9.80
CA GLU A 349 -19.94 -12.38 -10.47
C GLU A 349 -19.21 -11.41 -9.56
N ARG A 350 -19.91 -10.68 -8.68
CA ARG A 350 -19.29 -9.83 -7.65
C ARG A 350 -18.43 -10.69 -6.73
N MET A 351 -18.96 -11.79 -6.20
CA MET A 351 -18.20 -12.71 -5.34
C MET A 351 -17.00 -13.32 -6.05
N GLY A 352 -17.17 -13.75 -7.31
CA GLY A 352 -16.06 -14.26 -8.12
C GLY A 352 -14.94 -13.24 -8.33
N LEU A 353 -15.28 -11.96 -8.52
CA LEU A 353 -14.30 -10.88 -8.64
C LEU A 353 -13.64 -10.55 -7.29
N THR A 354 -14.42 -10.48 -6.21
CA THR A 354 -13.90 -10.27 -4.84
C THR A 354 -12.93 -11.37 -4.43
N PHE A 355 -13.23 -12.65 -4.71
CA PHE A 355 -12.34 -13.76 -4.40
C PHE A 355 -11.10 -13.80 -5.31
N LYS A 356 -11.23 -13.39 -6.59
CA LYS A 356 -10.07 -13.28 -7.49
C LYS A 356 -9.00 -12.33 -6.93
N ASP A 357 -9.43 -11.22 -6.31
CA ASP A 357 -8.56 -10.16 -5.82
C ASP A 357 -8.16 -10.36 -4.35
N ALA A 358 -9.12 -10.32 -3.43
CA ALA A 358 -8.87 -10.43 -1.99
C ALA A 358 -8.43 -11.83 -1.55
N ALA A 359 -9.08 -12.89 -2.01
CA ALA A 359 -8.77 -14.23 -1.50
C ALA A 359 -7.40 -14.73 -1.94
N MET A 360 -6.86 -14.25 -3.07
CA MET A 360 -5.45 -14.48 -3.45
C MET A 360 -4.48 -13.86 -2.44
N SER A 361 -4.71 -12.59 -2.08
CA SER A 361 -3.90 -11.88 -1.09
C SER A 361 -3.99 -12.54 0.30
N ILE A 362 -5.18 -12.95 0.72
CA ILE A 362 -5.42 -13.66 1.99
C ILE A 362 -4.81 -15.07 1.99
N THR A 363 -4.73 -15.74 0.83
CA THR A 363 -4.04 -17.03 0.68
C THR A 363 -2.54 -16.86 0.89
N LEU A 364 -1.94 -15.78 0.38
CA LEU A 364 -0.53 -15.46 0.59
C LEU A 364 -0.24 -15.28 2.08
N THR A 365 -0.96 -14.39 2.77
CA THR A 365 -0.77 -14.10 4.20
C THR A 365 -1.04 -15.29 5.11
N SER A 366 -2.12 -16.03 4.86
CA SER A 366 -2.47 -17.22 5.65
C SER A 366 -1.45 -18.35 5.49
N LEU A 367 -0.92 -18.57 4.28
CA LEU A 367 0.12 -19.57 4.03
C LEU A 367 1.43 -19.18 4.71
N THR A 368 1.81 -17.90 4.66
CA THR A 368 3.04 -17.40 5.28
C THR A 368 2.98 -17.44 6.79
N ASN A 369 1.86 -17.03 7.40
CA ASN A 369 1.61 -17.15 8.84
C ASN A 369 1.62 -18.63 9.26
N THR A 370 0.95 -19.52 8.53
CA THR A 370 0.97 -20.97 8.80
C THR A 370 2.40 -21.52 8.81
N LEU A 371 3.20 -21.21 7.79
CA LEU A 371 4.57 -21.71 7.69
C LEU A 371 5.50 -21.13 8.76
N ALA A 372 5.35 -19.85 9.14
CA ALA A 372 6.07 -19.25 10.26
C ALA A 372 5.77 -19.96 11.58
N PHE A 373 4.50 -20.28 11.86
CA PHE A 373 4.13 -21.07 13.03
C PHE A 373 4.59 -22.54 12.94
N CYS A 374 4.60 -23.16 11.75
CA CYS A 374 5.20 -24.50 11.58
C CYS A 374 6.70 -24.52 11.88
N ILE A 375 7.45 -23.45 11.56
CA ILE A 375 8.86 -23.31 11.94
C ILE A 375 9.00 -23.15 13.46
N GLY A 376 8.17 -22.32 14.09
CA GLY A 376 8.11 -22.21 15.56
C GLY A 376 7.78 -23.54 16.27
N ALA A 377 7.01 -24.41 15.64
CA ALA A 377 6.69 -25.76 16.15
C ALA A 377 7.87 -26.74 16.09
N ILE A 378 8.98 -26.42 15.42
CA ILE A 378 10.21 -27.24 15.36
C ILE A 378 11.20 -26.88 16.49
N THR A 379 10.88 -25.87 17.30
CA THR A 379 11.77 -25.41 18.39
C THR A 379 11.90 -26.41 19.54
N SER A 380 13.05 -26.37 20.22
CA SER A 380 13.36 -27.22 21.39
C SER A 380 12.65 -26.81 22.69
N PHE A 381 11.84 -25.74 22.68
CA PHE A 381 11.13 -25.22 23.85
C PHE A 381 9.66 -25.65 23.81
N PRO A 382 9.18 -26.49 24.75
CA PRO A 382 7.81 -27.02 24.71
C PRO A 382 6.73 -25.94 24.70
N SER A 383 6.88 -24.88 25.49
CA SER A 383 5.98 -23.72 25.50
C SER A 383 5.76 -23.11 24.11
N VAL A 384 6.85 -22.83 23.40
CA VAL A 384 6.88 -22.26 22.05
C VAL A 384 6.26 -23.24 21.05
N ARG A 385 6.72 -24.50 21.08
CA ARG A 385 6.23 -25.56 20.19
C ARG A 385 4.71 -25.75 20.28
N ILE A 386 4.19 -25.82 21.50
CA ILE A 386 2.75 -25.98 21.76
C ILE A 386 1.99 -24.74 21.29
N PHE A 387 2.42 -23.53 21.68
CA PHE A 387 1.78 -22.28 21.25
C PHE A 387 1.71 -22.16 19.72
N CYS A 388 2.82 -22.42 19.03
CA CYS A 388 2.90 -22.35 17.57
C CYS A 388 2.03 -23.43 16.90
N LEU A 389 1.93 -24.64 17.47
CA LEU A 389 1.03 -25.68 16.96
C LEU A 389 -0.45 -25.28 17.05
N PHE A 390 -0.92 -24.81 18.22
CA PHE A 390 -2.29 -24.33 18.38
C PHE A 390 -2.60 -23.14 17.47
N THR A 391 -1.67 -22.20 17.38
CA THR A 391 -1.84 -20.97 16.59
C THR A 391 -1.82 -21.26 15.08
N GLY A 392 -0.88 -22.08 14.59
CA GLY A 392 -0.80 -22.47 13.18
C GLY A 392 -2.05 -23.21 12.70
N VAL A 393 -2.56 -24.16 13.49
CA VAL A 393 -3.84 -24.85 13.19
C VAL A 393 -5.02 -23.87 13.22
N ALA A 394 -5.03 -22.90 14.15
CA ALA A 394 -6.07 -21.88 14.19
C ALA A 394 -6.03 -20.94 12.97
N VAL A 395 -4.85 -20.56 12.47
CA VAL A 395 -4.71 -19.78 11.21
C VAL A 395 -5.23 -20.55 10.01
N ILE A 396 -4.92 -21.85 9.89
CA ILE A 396 -5.44 -22.70 8.80
C ILE A 396 -6.98 -22.74 8.81
N PHE A 397 -7.60 -22.97 9.97
CA PHE A 397 -9.07 -22.97 10.07
C PHE A 397 -9.67 -21.57 9.89
N CYS A 398 -8.97 -20.51 10.32
CA CYS A 398 -9.40 -19.13 10.09
C CYS A 398 -9.49 -18.85 8.58
N TYR A 399 -8.43 -19.13 7.82
CA TYR A 399 -8.41 -19.04 6.37
C TYR A 399 -9.55 -19.83 5.69
N ILE A 400 -9.74 -21.10 6.08
CA ILE A 400 -10.80 -21.95 5.51
C ILE A 400 -12.18 -21.36 5.78
N TYR A 401 -12.47 -20.95 7.00
CA TYR A 401 -13.77 -20.37 7.38
C TYR A 401 -13.98 -18.97 6.80
N GLN A 402 -12.90 -18.23 6.57
CA GLN A 402 -12.94 -16.91 5.95
C GLN A 402 -13.30 -16.97 4.46
N ILE A 403 -12.87 -18.00 3.74
CA ILE A 403 -13.29 -18.25 2.36
C ILE A 403 -14.67 -18.95 2.29
N THR A 404 -15.03 -19.79 3.25
CA THR A 404 -16.27 -20.59 3.23
C THR A 404 -17.42 -19.94 4.00
N PHE A 405 -17.38 -19.95 5.34
CA PHE A 405 -18.43 -19.45 6.23
C PHE A 405 -18.67 -17.94 6.04
N PHE A 406 -17.61 -17.14 6.10
CA PHE A 406 -17.72 -15.68 5.95
C PHE A 406 -18.10 -15.28 4.52
N GLY A 407 -17.49 -15.89 3.51
CA GLY A 407 -17.87 -15.74 2.10
C GLY A 407 -19.33 -16.10 1.81
N GLY A 408 -19.83 -17.19 2.40
CA GLY A 408 -21.23 -17.60 2.35
C GLY A 408 -22.15 -16.52 2.93
N CYS A 409 -21.86 -16.03 4.14
CA CYS A 409 -22.59 -14.94 4.78
C CYS A 409 -22.55 -13.63 3.96
N MET A 410 -21.39 -13.28 3.38
CA MET A 410 -21.24 -12.12 2.51
C MET A 410 -22.13 -12.24 1.26
N SER A 411 -22.27 -13.42 0.66
CA SER A 411 -23.17 -13.61 -0.49
C SER A 411 -24.65 -13.38 -0.14
N LEU A 412 -25.11 -13.80 1.03
CA LEU A 412 -26.49 -13.57 1.49
C LEU A 412 -26.75 -12.07 1.71
N ILE A 413 -25.79 -11.35 2.28
CA ILE A 413 -25.87 -9.90 2.45
C ILE A 413 -25.72 -9.16 1.10
N GLY A 414 -24.99 -9.72 0.13
CA GLY A 414 -24.98 -9.28 -1.26
C GLY A 414 -26.34 -9.43 -1.95
N ARG A 415 -27.08 -10.52 -1.70
CA ARG A 415 -28.47 -10.69 -2.18
C ARG A 415 -29.40 -9.65 -1.55
N ARG A 416 -29.28 -9.35 -0.24
CA ARG A 416 -30.00 -8.24 0.42
C ARG A 416 -29.72 -6.90 -0.25
N GLU A 417 -28.44 -6.59 -0.50
CA GLU A 417 -27.98 -5.35 -1.15
C GLU A 417 -28.59 -5.22 -2.56
N HIS A 418 -28.60 -6.28 -3.37
CA HIS A 418 -29.19 -6.31 -4.70
C HIS A 418 -30.72 -6.05 -4.69
N THR A 419 -31.42 -6.42 -3.62
CA THR A 419 -32.86 -6.12 -3.43
C THR A 419 -33.16 -4.75 -2.80
N ASN A 420 -32.16 -3.86 -2.68
CA ASN A 420 -32.26 -2.51 -2.08
C ASN A 420 -32.93 -2.48 -0.69
N ARG A 421 -32.67 -3.49 0.15
CA ARG A 421 -33.22 -3.61 1.50
C ARG A 421 -32.31 -3.00 2.57
N HIS A 422 -32.91 -2.40 3.59
CA HIS A 422 -32.23 -1.82 4.75
C HIS A 422 -31.36 -2.84 5.52
N CYS A 423 -30.23 -2.42 6.10
CA CYS A 423 -29.26 -3.34 6.74
C CYS A 423 -29.75 -4.01 8.04
N TYR A 424 -30.50 -3.30 8.90
CA TYR A 424 -31.12 -3.88 10.09
C TYR A 424 -32.53 -4.41 9.83
N ALA A 425 -33.49 -3.54 9.48
CA ALA A 425 -34.88 -3.92 9.31
C ALA A 425 -35.18 -4.89 8.15
N CYS A 426 -34.27 -5.05 7.17
CA CYS A 426 -34.47 -5.87 5.96
C CYS A 426 -35.72 -5.51 5.11
N ILE A 427 -36.34 -4.36 5.37
CA ILE A 427 -37.42 -3.77 4.57
C ILE A 427 -36.83 -3.08 3.33
N GLU A 428 -37.53 -3.12 2.20
CA GLU A 428 -37.17 -2.40 0.98
C GLU A 428 -37.24 -0.88 1.20
N VAL A 429 -36.20 -0.14 0.80
CA VAL A 429 -36.10 1.30 1.01
C VAL A 429 -35.95 2.08 -0.30
N LEU A 430 -36.38 3.33 -0.27
CA LEU A 430 -36.35 4.22 -1.44
C LEU A 430 -34.93 4.76 -1.67
N PRO A 431 -34.49 4.91 -2.94
CA PRO A 431 -33.27 5.62 -3.29
C PRO A 431 -33.26 7.04 -2.71
N LYS A 432 -32.07 7.53 -2.37
CA LYS A 432 -31.90 8.84 -1.71
C LYS A 432 -32.42 10.02 -2.52
N GLU A 433 -32.45 9.88 -3.84
CA GLU A 433 -32.97 10.84 -4.83
C GLU A 433 -34.51 10.91 -4.83
N GLU A 434 -35.18 9.78 -4.66
CA GLU A 434 -36.66 9.66 -4.72
C GLU A 434 -37.33 9.97 -3.36
N ALA A 435 -36.55 9.92 -2.27
CA ALA A 435 -37.04 10.14 -0.91
C ALA A 435 -37.29 11.62 -0.52
N GLY A 436 -37.21 12.57 -1.46
CA GLY A 436 -37.37 14.00 -1.20
C GLY A 436 -38.68 14.37 -0.47
N ASN A 437 -39.77 13.66 -0.77
CA ASN A 437 -41.12 13.91 -0.21
C ASN A 437 -41.41 13.16 1.10
N LYS A 438 -40.41 12.50 1.73
CA LYS A 438 -40.58 11.76 2.99
C LYS A 438 -40.04 12.57 4.20
N PRO A 439 -40.54 12.33 5.43
CA PRO A 439 -40.10 13.05 6.62
C PRO A 439 -38.60 12.88 6.88
N LEU A 440 -37.98 13.87 7.54
CA LEU A 440 -36.53 13.94 7.78
C LEU A 440 -35.95 12.65 8.40
N MET A 441 -36.67 12.08 9.37
CA MET A 441 -36.26 10.84 10.04
C MET A 441 -36.17 9.66 9.06
N TYR A 442 -37.15 9.50 8.16
CA TYR A 442 -37.10 8.50 7.09
C TYR A 442 -35.97 8.80 6.09
N ARG A 443 -35.76 10.08 5.75
CA ARG A 443 -34.67 10.48 4.84
C ARG A 443 -33.27 10.15 5.39
N VAL A 444 -33.07 10.28 6.71
CA VAL A 444 -31.79 10.01 7.36
C VAL A 444 -31.58 8.52 7.67
N TRP A 445 -32.62 7.79 8.10
CA TRP A 445 -32.51 6.42 8.60
C TRP A 445 -33.03 5.34 7.65
N CYS A 446 -33.79 5.69 6.60
CA CYS A 446 -34.46 4.73 5.71
C CYS A 446 -34.28 5.08 4.22
N THR A 447 -33.12 5.62 3.85
CA THR A 447 -32.70 5.80 2.45
C THR A 447 -31.32 5.21 2.19
N GLY A 448 -31.13 4.71 0.98
CA GLY A 448 -29.89 4.10 0.53
C GLY A 448 -30.01 3.62 -0.91
N GLY A 449 -28.86 3.49 -1.59
CA GLY A 449 -28.81 3.30 -3.04
C GLY A 449 -29.03 4.60 -3.83
N SER A 450 -28.39 4.66 -4.99
CA SER A 450 -28.52 5.73 -5.99
C SER A 450 -28.68 5.08 -7.37
N LYS A 451 -29.60 5.63 -8.18
CA LYS A 451 -29.81 5.19 -9.57
C LYS A 451 -28.90 5.92 -10.57
N THR A 452 -28.31 7.05 -10.17
CA THR A 452 -27.54 7.94 -11.05
C THR A 452 -26.02 7.74 -10.99
N ASP A 453 -25.55 6.85 -10.12
CA ASP A 453 -24.14 6.56 -9.83
C ASP A 453 -23.44 5.83 -11.00
N LYS A 454 -23.14 6.55 -12.10
CA LYS A 454 -22.70 6.02 -13.42
C LYS A 454 -21.49 5.07 -13.42
N LYS A 455 -20.68 5.02 -12.35
CA LYS A 455 -19.56 4.07 -12.21
C LYS A 455 -19.90 2.86 -11.33
N GLY A 456 -20.95 2.95 -10.52
CA GLY A 456 -21.43 1.87 -9.65
C GLY A 456 -20.48 1.45 -8.53
N ILE A 457 -19.48 2.27 -8.17
CA ILE A 457 -18.44 2.00 -7.17
C ILE A 457 -18.62 2.93 -5.98
N THR A 458 -18.68 2.39 -4.77
CA THR A 458 -18.79 3.21 -3.55
C THR A 458 -17.47 3.84 -3.15
N VAL A 459 -17.43 5.17 -3.03
CA VAL A 459 -16.30 5.88 -2.40
C VAL A 459 -16.56 6.01 -0.90
N HIS A 460 -15.63 5.53 -0.08
CA HIS A 460 -15.64 5.71 1.37
C HIS A 460 -14.93 7.02 1.75
N SER A 461 -15.39 7.75 2.77
CA SER A 461 -14.75 9.01 3.18
C SER A 461 -13.27 8.84 3.52
N GLY A 462 -12.90 7.71 4.14
CA GLY A 462 -11.49 7.38 4.39
C GLY A 462 -10.67 7.12 3.12
N THR A 463 -11.23 6.44 2.10
CA THR A 463 -10.52 6.24 0.82
C THR A 463 -10.34 7.56 0.07
N GLU A 464 -11.28 8.50 0.19
CA GLU A 464 -11.13 9.82 -0.40
C GLU A 464 -10.02 10.61 0.30
N PHE A 465 -9.89 10.54 1.63
CA PHE A 465 -8.77 11.17 2.37
C PHE A 465 -7.40 10.66 1.87
N PHE A 466 -7.24 9.33 1.76
CA PHE A 466 -5.99 8.75 1.28
C PHE A 466 -5.67 9.15 -0.17
N LYS A 467 -6.69 9.26 -1.02
CA LYS A 467 -6.55 9.62 -2.43
C LYS A 467 -6.29 11.11 -2.68
N THR A 468 -6.94 12.00 -1.93
CA THR A 468 -6.93 13.45 -2.17
C THR A 468 -5.89 14.20 -1.34
N TYR A 469 -5.61 13.77 -0.11
CA TYR A 469 -4.68 14.44 0.79
C TYR A 469 -3.39 13.64 0.98
N PHE A 470 -3.47 12.40 1.47
CA PHE A 470 -2.28 11.64 1.88
C PHE A 470 -1.37 11.28 0.69
N GLY A 471 -1.93 10.65 -0.36
CA GLY A 471 -1.19 10.21 -1.54
C GLY A 471 -0.42 11.36 -2.24
N PRO A 472 -1.07 12.49 -2.56
CA PRO A 472 -0.40 13.64 -3.18
C PRO A 472 0.68 14.27 -2.30
N VAL A 473 0.54 14.27 -0.97
CA VAL A 473 1.59 14.74 -0.04
C VAL A 473 2.79 13.79 -0.07
N LEU A 474 2.57 12.47 0.07
CA LEU A 474 3.64 11.47 0.06
C LEU A 474 4.40 11.41 -1.28
N MET A 475 3.75 11.81 -2.39
CA MET A 475 4.38 11.83 -3.71
C MET A 475 5.33 13.02 -3.96
N LYS A 476 5.33 14.07 -3.12
CA LYS A 476 6.25 15.21 -3.25
C LYS A 476 7.71 14.77 -3.03
N PRO A 477 8.69 15.28 -3.81
CA PRO A 477 10.09 14.85 -3.70
C PRO A 477 10.69 15.14 -2.31
N ILE A 478 10.39 16.30 -1.74
CA ILE A 478 10.82 16.68 -0.38
C ILE A 478 10.32 15.67 0.66
N SER A 479 9.04 15.30 0.58
CA SER A 479 8.42 14.33 1.49
C SER A 479 9.05 12.93 1.35
N LYS A 480 9.42 12.50 0.14
CA LYS A 480 10.14 11.23 -0.07
C LYS A 480 11.54 11.25 0.55
N VAL A 481 12.31 12.33 0.33
CA VAL A 481 13.65 12.47 0.94
C VAL A 481 13.54 12.46 2.48
N LEU A 482 12.58 13.21 3.04
CA LEU A 482 12.35 13.27 4.48
C LEU A 482 11.93 11.91 5.07
N VAL A 483 11.04 11.16 4.40
CA VAL A 483 10.67 9.79 4.82
C VAL A 483 11.87 8.84 4.78
N ILE A 484 12.71 8.91 3.74
CA ILE A 484 13.92 8.09 3.63
C ILE A 484 14.92 8.44 4.76
N LEU A 485 15.12 9.72 5.06
CA LEU A 485 16.01 10.15 6.15
C LEU A 485 15.51 9.69 7.52
N ILE A 486 14.20 9.80 7.80
CA ILE A 486 13.60 9.30 9.05
C ILE A 486 13.73 7.77 9.13
N PHE A 487 13.50 7.05 8.03
CA PHE A 487 13.62 5.60 7.99
C PHE A 487 15.06 5.10 8.17
N LEU A 488 16.05 5.81 7.59
CA LEU A 488 17.47 5.51 7.82
C LEU A 488 17.88 5.79 9.28
N GLY A 489 17.34 6.85 9.90
CA GLY A 489 17.53 7.11 11.33
C GLY A 489 16.94 6.01 12.22
N TYR A 490 15.69 5.60 11.95
CA TYR A 490 15.02 4.47 12.60
C TYR A 490 15.84 3.17 12.47
N LEU A 491 16.29 2.84 11.26
CA LEU A 491 17.06 1.63 11.00
C LEU A 491 18.45 1.68 11.69
N GLY A 492 19.09 2.85 11.75
CA GLY A 492 20.33 3.04 12.49
C GLY A 492 20.18 2.80 14.01
N VAL A 493 19.12 3.33 14.62
CA VAL A 493 18.80 3.11 16.04
C VAL A 493 18.41 1.65 16.31
N ALA A 494 17.69 1.02 15.39
CA ALA A 494 17.36 -0.40 15.48
C ALA A 494 18.62 -1.28 15.42
N ILE A 495 19.49 -1.08 14.42
CA ILE A 495 20.75 -1.83 14.29
C ILE A 495 21.63 -1.65 15.54
N TRP A 496 21.74 -0.43 16.07
CA TRP A 496 22.46 -0.18 17.33
C TRP A 496 21.83 -0.93 18.52
N GLY A 497 20.50 -1.04 18.58
CA GLY A 497 19.80 -1.84 19.59
C GLY A 497 20.06 -3.35 19.47
N VAL A 498 20.14 -3.89 18.26
CA VAL A 498 20.44 -5.32 18.02
C VAL A 498 21.82 -5.72 18.57
N PHE A 499 22.82 -4.85 18.45
CA PHE A 499 24.17 -5.11 19.00
C PHE A 499 24.24 -5.07 20.54
N ASN A 500 23.28 -4.44 21.21
CA ASN A 500 23.23 -4.32 22.66
C ASN A 500 22.21 -5.28 23.31
N LEU A 501 21.69 -6.25 22.55
CA LEU A 501 20.64 -7.16 23.00
C LEU A 501 21.06 -7.98 24.22
N LYS A 502 20.25 -7.90 25.29
CA LYS A 502 20.38 -8.74 26.49
C LYS A 502 19.72 -10.09 26.25
N GLU A 503 20.34 -11.17 26.72
CA GLU A 503 19.79 -12.53 26.64
C GLU A 503 19.29 -12.99 28.03
N GLY A 504 18.19 -13.74 28.06
CA GLY A 504 17.77 -14.53 29.24
C GLY A 504 16.44 -14.13 29.89
N LEU A 505 15.70 -15.16 30.32
CA LEU A 505 14.45 -15.05 31.07
C LEU A 505 14.72 -14.84 32.57
N GLU A 506 14.45 -13.65 33.08
CA GLU A 506 14.50 -13.38 34.52
C GLU A 506 13.21 -13.87 35.20
N LEU A 507 13.34 -14.78 36.18
CA LEU A 507 12.17 -15.45 36.80
C LEU A 507 11.15 -14.49 37.41
N LYS A 508 11.59 -13.32 37.91
CA LYS A 508 10.71 -12.27 38.44
C LYS A 508 9.71 -11.74 37.40
N ASN A 509 10.08 -11.73 36.11
CA ASN A 509 9.26 -11.21 35.01
C ASN A 509 8.14 -12.18 34.57
N LEU A 510 8.14 -13.42 35.07
CA LEU A 510 7.05 -14.38 34.86
C LEU A 510 5.87 -14.18 35.83
N ALA A 511 6.11 -13.52 36.96
CA ALA A 511 5.09 -13.17 37.93
C ALA A 511 4.52 -11.77 37.60
N PRO A 512 3.26 -11.46 37.97
CA PRO A 512 2.71 -10.10 37.85
C PRO A 512 3.53 -9.05 38.60
N ASP A 513 3.60 -7.81 38.10
CA ASP A 513 4.40 -6.72 38.71
C ASP A 513 4.11 -6.48 40.21
N ASN A 514 2.84 -6.64 40.62
CA ASN A 514 2.38 -6.48 42.00
C ASN A 514 2.45 -7.79 42.82
N SER A 515 3.13 -8.83 42.33
CA SER A 515 3.20 -10.15 42.97
C SER A 515 4.24 -10.18 44.10
N TYR A 516 3.91 -10.90 45.17
CA TYR A 516 4.85 -11.20 46.26
C TYR A 516 6.07 -11.98 45.76
N ALA A 517 5.90 -12.84 44.74
CA ALA A 517 6.99 -13.62 44.16
C ALA A 517 8.00 -12.74 43.39
N ALA A 518 7.52 -11.74 42.62
CA ALA A 518 8.39 -10.82 41.90
C ALA A 518 9.27 -10.00 42.86
N SER A 519 8.65 -9.46 43.93
CA SER A 519 9.35 -8.73 44.99
C SER A 519 10.37 -9.62 45.74
N PHE A 520 10.03 -10.87 46.03
CA PHE A 520 10.96 -11.82 46.65
C PHE A 520 12.21 -12.04 45.77
N TYR A 521 12.04 -12.36 44.48
CA TYR A 521 13.18 -12.59 43.58
C TYR A 521 14.10 -11.36 43.46
N GLN A 522 13.53 -10.16 43.38
CA GLN A 522 14.31 -8.91 43.34
C GLN A 522 15.21 -8.76 44.58
N HIS A 523 14.72 -9.11 45.77
CA HIS A 523 15.50 -9.06 46.99
C HIS A 523 16.48 -10.24 47.14
N GLU A 524 16.13 -11.44 46.63
CA GLU A 524 17.04 -12.58 46.58
C GLU A 524 18.29 -12.27 45.71
N ASP A 525 18.09 -11.67 44.54
CA ASP A 525 19.16 -11.25 43.63
C ASP A 525 20.03 -10.14 44.23
N THR A 526 19.40 -9.13 44.85
CA THR A 526 20.11 -7.98 45.43
C THR A 526 21.00 -8.39 46.61
N TYR A 527 20.46 -9.14 47.57
CA TYR A 527 21.11 -9.36 48.86
C TYR A 527 21.93 -10.64 48.97
N PHE A 528 21.58 -11.70 48.23
CA PHE A 528 22.19 -13.03 48.40
C PHE A 528 23.01 -13.47 47.19
N ASN A 529 22.43 -13.41 45.97
CA ASN A 529 23.09 -13.90 44.76
C ASN A 529 24.26 -13.00 44.28
N SER A 530 24.47 -11.86 44.95
CA SER A 530 25.42 -10.82 44.54
C SER A 530 26.88 -11.10 44.90
N ILE A 531 27.14 -11.89 45.96
CA ILE A 531 28.50 -12.23 46.42
C ILE A 531 28.76 -13.74 46.25
N TYR A 532 27.82 -14.58 46.73
CA TYR A 532 27.90 -16.03 46.63
C TYR A 532 26.84 -16.52 45.63
N GLY A 533 27.28 -17.35 44.68
CA GLY A 533 26.41 -17.93 43.67
C GLY A 533 25.97 -19.34 44.04
N LEU A 534 25.93 -20.21 43.04
CA LEU A 534 25.45 -21.57 43.16
C LEU A 534 26.50 -22.48 43.82
N ARG A 535 26.03 -23.46 44.58
CA ARG A 535 26.89 -24.49 45.16
C ARG A 535 26.92 -25.72 44.25
N LEU A 536 27.98 -25.82 43.46
CA LEU A 536 28.11 -26.86 42.44
C LEU A 536 28.39 -28.23 43.05
N GLN A 537 27.80 -29.27 42.48
CA GLN A 537 28.15 -30.66 42.72
C GLN A 537 29.07 -31.14 41.59
N VAL A 538 30.34 -31.39 41.89
CA VAL A 538 31.33 -31.97 40.96
C VAL A 538 31.41 -33.46 41.26
N ALA A 539 30.78 -34.29 40.45
CA ALA A 539 30.70 -35.74 40.65
C ALA A 539 31.61 -36.51 39.70
N ILE A 540 32.35 -37.46 40.23
CA ILE A 540 33.13 -38.45 39.48
C ILE A 540 32.22 -39.66 39.30
N THR A 541 31.85 -39.95 38.05
CA THR A 541 30.81 -40.96 37.69
C THR A 541 31.41 -42.25 37.12
N GLN A 542 32.63 -42.56 37.56
CA GLN A 542 33.36 -43.78 37.23
C GLN A 542 33.98 -44.38 38.50
N PRO A 543 34.18 -45.70 38.56
CA PRO A 543 34.96 -46.30 39.64
C PRO A 543 36.38 -45.76 39.64
N LEU A 544 36.90 -45.38 40.81
CA LEU A 544 38.24 -44.83 40.96
C LEU A 544 38.93 -45.40 42.21
N ASP A 545 40.19 -45.80 42.04
CA ASP A 545 41.02 -46.35 43.10
C ASP A 545 41.69 -45.19 43.88
N TYR A 546 40.96 -44.58 44.81
CA TYR A 546 41.42 -43.40 45.57
C TYR A 546 42.69 -43.61 46.43
N TRP A 547 43.12 -44.85 46.63
CA TRP A 547 44.41 -45.18 47.27
C TRP A 547 45.61 -45.13 46.31
N ASN A 548 45.39 -44.94 45.01
CA ASN A 548 46.44 -44.90 43.99
C ASN A 548 46.88 -43.45 43.69
N ILE A 549 48.18 -43.20 43.79
CA ILE A 549 48.82 -41.89 43.55
C ILE A 549 48.47 -41.32 42.17
N SER A 550 48.37 -42.15 41.13
CA SER A 550 48.02 -41.65 39.78
C SER A 550 46.59 -41.11 39.71
N SER A 551 45.65 -41.76 40.39
CA SER A 551 44.24 -41.34 40.43
C SER A 551 44.02 -40.12 41.33
N LEU A 552 44.82 -39.97 42.40
CA LEU A 552 44.87 -38.75 43.19
C LEU A 552 45.44 -37.58 42.37
N GLY A 553 46.55 -37.76 41.64
CA GLY A 553 47.11 -36.70 40.79
C GLY A 553 46.15 -36.22 39.67
N GLN A 554 45.36 -37.13 39.08
CA GLN A 554 44.28 -36.78 38.15
C GLN A 554 43.15 -35.97 38.82
N LEU A 555 42.87 -36.23 40.10
CA LEU A 555 41.89 -35.47 40.86
C LEU A 555 42.42 -34.08 41.26
N ASP A 556 43.66 -34.01 41.72
CA ASP A 556 44.30 -32.75 42.12
C ASP A 556 44.39 -31.79 40.92
N THR A 557 44.77 -32.28 39.73
CA THR A 557 44.76 -31.49 38.50
C THR A 557 43.36 -30.97 38.13
N LEU A 558 42.30 -31.78 38.27
CA LEU A 558 40.91 -31.33 38.09
C LEU A 558 40.53 -30.23 39.09
N ILE A 559 40.92 -30.38 40.37
CA ILE A 559 40.63 -29.39 41.41
C ILE A 559 41.40 -28.09 41.16
N ASP A 560 42.64 -28.16 40.71
CA ASP A 560 43.46 -26.99 40.40
C ASP A 560 42.96 -26.25 39.14
N ASP A 561 42.50 -26.97 38.11
CA ASP A 561 41.84 -26.36 36.93
C ASP A 561 40.52 -25.67 37.32
N LEU A 562 39.74 -26.27 38.23
CA LEU A 562 38.54 -25.63 38.79
C LEU A 562 38.90 -24.40 39.66
N LYS A 563 39.94 -24.47 40.51
CA LYS A 563 40.44 -23.34 41.31
C LYS A 563 40.95 -22.18 40.45
N GLN A 564 41.45 -22.45 39.24
CA GLN A 564 41.87 -21.41 38.28
C GLN A 564 40.69 -20.64 37.64
N SER A 565 39.46 -21.17 37.68
CA SER A 565 38.29 -20.50 37.10
C SER A 565 37.96 -19.19 37.84
N LYS A 566 37.73 -18.12 37.08
CA LYS A 566 37.36 -16.78 37.60
C LYS A 566 36.04 -16.79 38.40
N TRP A 567 35.20 -17.81 38.22
CA TRP A 567 33.87 -17.93 38.82
C TRP A 567 33.84 -18.70 40.13
N LEU A 568 34.87 -19.46 40.45
CA LEU A 568 34.92 -20.29 41.64
C LEU A 568 35.71 -19.57 42.75
N PHE A 569 35.47 -19.95 44.01
CA PHE A 569 36.28 -19.50 45.12
C PHE A 569 37.51 -20.39 45.27
N THR A 570 38.68 -19.77 45.39
CA THR A 570 39.98 -20.45 45.60
C THR A 570 40.18 -20.88 47.06
N ASN A 571 39.40 -20.34 48.00
CA ASN A 571 39.52 -20.63 49.42
C ASN A 571 39.06 -22.06 49.71
N GLU A 572 39.94 -22.86 50.31
CA GLU A 572 39.66 -24.27 50.60
C GLU A 572 38.51 -24.45 51.60
N THR A 573 38.25 -23.45 52.45
CA THR A 573 37.09 -23.40 53.36
C THR A 573 35.73 -23.34 52.66
N LEU A 574 35.70 -23.05 51.35
CA LEU A 574 34.50 -23.01 50.51
C LEU A 574 34.38 -24.22 49.56
N ILE A 575 35.27 -25.22 49.72
CA ILE A 575 35.27 -26.49 49.00
C ILE A 575 35.03 -27.61 50.02
N GLU A 576 33.89 -28.29 49.94
CA GLU A 576 33.67 -29.54 50.70
C GLU A 576 34.25 -30.70 49.90
N ASN A 577 35.51 -31.04 50.17
CA ASN A 577 36.20 -32.20 49.61
C ASN A 577 36.46 -33.26 50.68
N TRP A 578 35.71 -34.36 50.62
CA TRP A 578 35.86 -35.50 51.53
C TRP A 578 37.26 -36.12 51.47
N ILE A 579 37.98 -36.01 50.35
CA ILE A 579 39.30 -36.63 50.14
C ILE A 579 40.39 -35.83 50.84
N SER A 580 40.34 -34.49 50.78
CA SER A 580 41.23 -33.62 51.56
C SER A 580 40.99 -33.80 53.06
N ASP A 581 39.74 -33.82 53.50
CA ASP A 581 39.38 -34.05 54.91
C ASP A 581 39.82 -35.46 55.39
N PHE A 582 39.65 -36.49 54.57
CA PHE A 582 40.10 -37.84 54.88
C PHE A 582 41.63 -37.95 54.92
N SER A 583 42.33 -37.29 54.00
CA SER A 583 43.81 -37.24 53.99
C SER A 583 44.36 -36.55 55.24
N ASN A 584 43.76 -35.42 55.62
CA ASN A 584 44.06 -34.73 56.89
C ASN A 584 43.78 -35.64 58.10
N TYR A 585 42.67 -36.39 58.10
CA TYR A 585 42.36 -37.36 59.15
C TYR A 585 43.40 -38.50 59.22
N LEU A 586 43.85 -39.03 58.09
CA LEU A 586 44.89 -40.06 58.01
C LEU A 586 46.25 -39.53 58.51
N GLU A 587 46.60 -38.28 58.21
CA GLU A 587 47.82 -37.65 58.73
C GLU A 587 47.74 -37.45 60.26
N ILE A 588 46.63 -36.92 60.76
CA ILE A 588 46.39 -36.71 62.21
C ILE A 588 46.42 -38.06 62.96
N THR A 589 45.81 -39.11 62.40
CA THR A 589 45.81 -40.46 63.00
C THR A 589 47.08 -41.27 62.71
N ARG A 590 48.00 -40.74 61.90
CA ARG A 590 49.27 -41.36 61.46
C ARG A 590 49.09 -42.72 60.75
N GLN A 591 48.01 -42.86 59.98
CA GLN A 591 47.80 -44.02 59.11
C GLN A 591 48.29 -43.70 57.68
N THR A 592 49.42 -44.28 57.26
CA THR A 592 49.99 -44.06 55.92
C THR A 592 50.06 -45.36 55.12
N ASN A 593 49.94 -45.26 53.78
CA ASN A 593 50.00 -46.38 52.83
C ASN A 593 49.00 -47.53 53.12
N LEU A 594 47.71 -47.21 53.20
CA LEU A 594 46.63 -48.19 53.37
C LEU A 594 46.44 -49.03 52.10
N ASN A 595 46.29 -50.35 52.25
CA ASN A 595 45.80 -51.23 51.18
C ASN A 595 44.32 -50.95 50.87
N SER A 596 43.82 -51.36 49.69
CA SER A 596 42.44 -51.07 49.24
C SER A 596 41.34 -51.44 50.26
N THR A 597 41.43 -52.62 50.89
CA THR A 597 40.49 -53.03 51.94
C THR A 597 40.60 -52.15 53.18
N GLN A 598 41.82 -51.90 53.67
CA GLN A 598 42.07 -51.06 54.84
C GLN A 598 41.62 -49.60 54.63
N PHE A 599 41.80 -49.07 53.41
CA PHE A 599 41.32 -47.75 53.03
C PHE A 599 39.80 -47.66 53.18
N ILE A 600 39.07 -48.63 52.63
CA ILE A 600 37.60 -48.67 52.68
C ILE A 600 37.09 -48.96 54.10
N ASP A 601 37.74 -49.85 54.85
CA ASP A 601 37.39 -50.17 56.23
C ASP A 601 37.60 -48.96 57.17
N THR A 602 38.71 -48.23 57.04
CA THR A 602 38.93 -46.97 57.79
C THR A 602 37.95 -45.89 57.35
N LEU A 603 37.68 -45.74 56.04
CA LEU A 603 36.74 -44.75 55.53
C LEU A 603 35.32 -44.98 56.05
N LYS A 604 34.80 -46.21 55.93
CA LYS A 604 33.45 -46.58 56.38
C LYS A 604 33.33 -46.68 57.88
N GLY A 605 34.21 -47.43 58.53
CA GLY A 605 34.06 -47.82 59.93
C GLY A 605 34.64 -46.83 60.95
N GLN A 606 35.42 -45.84 60.50
CA GLN A 606 36.04 -44.85 61.39
C GLN A 606 35.71 -43.42 60.95
N PHE A 607 36.05 -43.01 59.73
CA PHE A 607 35.92 -41.62 59.30
C PHE A 607 34.46 -41.17 59.15
N LEU A 608 33.65 -41.93 58.41
CA LEU A 608 32.25 -41.56 58.14
C LEU A 608 31.36 -41.62 59.38
N GLU A 609 31.73 -42.38 60.42
CA GLU A 609 30.99 -42.43 61.70
C GLU A 609 31.34 -41.30 62.68
N ILE A 610 32.29 -40.42 62.34
CA ILE A 610 32.55 -39.20 63.11
C ILE A 610 31.47 -38.16 62.79
N PRO A 611 30.76 -37.59 63.78
CA PRO A 611 29.63 -36.67 63.53
C PRO A 611 29.96 -35.44 62.66
N GLY A 612 31.21 -34.98 62.63
CA GLY A 612 31.65 -33.89 61.75
C GLY A 612 31.78 -34.27 60.27
N TYR A 613 31.97 -35.57 59.97
CA TYR A 613 32.21 -36.11 58.63
C TYR A 613 31.05 -36.97 58.11
N GLU A 614 30.04 -37.27 58.95
CA GLU A 614 28.84 -38.03 58.58
C GLU A 614 28.14 -37.47 57.32
N ARG A 615 28.23 -36.16 57.07
CA ARG A 615 27.70 -35.52 55.84
C ARG A 615 28.22 -36.17 54.55
N TYR A 616 29.45 -36.70 54.56
CA TYR A 616 30.07 -37.35 53.40
C TYR A 616 29.52 -38.76 53.12
N LYS A 617 28.70 -39.35 54.01
CA LYS A 617 27.95 -40.60 53.71
C LYS A 617 27.04 -40.45 52.47
N LEU A 618 26.58 -39.23 52.18
CA LEU A 618 25.77 -38.91 51.00
C LEU A 618 26.61 -38.59 49.74
N ASP A 619 27.94 -38.51 49.86
CA ASP A 619 28.83 -38.06 48.79
C ASP A 619 29.71 -39.17 48.21
N ILE A 620 29.66 -40.37 48.80
CA ILE A 620 30.48 -41.53 48.41
C ILE A 620 29.53 -42.71 48.19
N VAL A 621 29.51 -43.25 46.97
CA VAL A 621 28.68 -44.39 46.58
C VAL A 621 29.55 -45.63 46.48
N PHE A 622 29.28 -46.62 47.32
CA PHE A 622 30.00 -47.90 47.33
C PHE A 622 29.33 -48.95 46.43
N SER A 623 30.10 -49.94 45.99
CA SER A 623 29.57 -51.15 45.34
C SER A 623 28.70 -51.97 46.30
N ASP A 624 27.84 -52.85 45.76
CA ASP A 624 26.97 -53.75 46.53
C ASP A 624 27.78 -54.66 47.47
N ASP A 625 28.92 -55.18 47.00
CA ASP A 625 29.88 -55.96 47.79
C ASP A 625 30.69 -55.10 48.79
N GLY A 626 30.47 -53.78 48.79
CA GLY A 626 31.14 -52.81 49.64
C GLY A 626 32.62 -52.56 49.33
N SER A 627 33.20 -53.24 48.34
CA SER A 627 34.65 -53.38 48.08
C SER A 627 35.28 -52.32 47.18
N ALA A 628 34.50 -51.42 46.58
CA ALA A 628 34.95 -50.35 45.70
C ALA A 628 34.04 -49.12 45.80
N ILE A 629 34.55 -47.95 45.40
CA ILE A 629 33.77 -46.71 45.26
C ILE A 629 33.37 -46.58 43.79
N LEU A 630 32.07 -46.55 43.50
CA LEU A 630 31.49 -46.48 42.15
C LEU A 630 31.36 -45.05 41.63
N ALA A 631 31.09 -44.12 42.54
CA ALA A 631 30.99 -42.69 42.26
C ALA A 631 31.26 -41.90 43.55
N SER A 632 31.77 -40.68 43.43
CA SER A 632 31.80 -39.73 44.55
C SER A 632 31.59 -38.30 44.07
N ARG A 633 31.31 -37.36 44.98
CA ARG A 633 31.16 -35.93 44.65
C ARG A 633 31.86 -35.00 45.63
N ILE A 634 32.23 -33.84 45.11
CA ILE A 634 32.86 -32.70 45.81
C ILE A 634 31.92 -31.50 45.63
N LEU A 635 31.73 -30.67 46.67
CA LEU A 635 30.89 -29.48 46.56
C LEU A 635 31.74 -28.20 46.54
N ILE A 636 31.59 -27.37 45.51
CA ILE A 636 32.34 -26.12 45.33
C ILE A 636 31.39 -24.93 45.30
N GLN A 637 31.66 -23.91 46.12
CA GLN A 637 30.90 -22.66 46.10
C GLN A 637 31.36 -21.76 44.94
N SER A 638 30.42 -21.29 44.10
CA SER A 638 30.71 -20.25 43.11
C SER A 638 30.58 -18.85 43.70
N ARG A 639 31.22 -17.89 43.05
CA ARG A 639 30.95 -16.45 43.16
C ARG A 639 29.57 -16.13 42.59
N GLY A 640 28.97 -15.01 43.00
CA GLY A 640 27.69 -14.55 42.48
C GLY A 640 27.74 -14.17 41.00
N GLN A 641 26.71 -14.54 40.23
CA GLN A 641 26.54 -14.13 38.83
C GLN A 641 25.29 -13.25 38.70
N GLN A 642 25.50 -11.97 38.41
CA GLN A 642 24.46 -10.93 38.41
C GLN A 642 23.52 -11.03 37.20
N ASN A 643 24.05 -11.45 36.04
CA ASN A 643 23.33 -11.43 34.76
C ASN A 643 23.30 -12.83 34.11
N ALA A 644 22.25 -13.13 33.35
CA ALA A 644 22.12 -14.39 32.60
C ALA A 644 23.31 -14.70 31.67
N ASN A 645 23.92 -13.68 31.05
CA ASN A 645 25.16 -13.85 30.27
C ASN A 645 26.34 -14.38 31.11
N GLN A 646 26.50 -13.91 32.35
CA GLN A 646 27.53 -14.41 33.27
C GLN A 646 27.21 -15.84 33.73
N GLN A 647 25.94 -16.12 34.01
CA GLN A 647 25.44 -17.46 34.36
C GLN A 647 25.72 -18.47 33.23
N ARG A 648 25.53 -18.06 31.97
CA ARG A 648 25.87 -18.84 30.77
C ARG A 648 27.36 -19.10 30.63
N GLU A 649 28.20 -18.06 30.73
CA GLU A 649 29.65 -18.20 30.66
C GLU A 649 30.17 -19.16 31.74
N PHE A 650 29.74 -18.95 32.99
CA PHE A 650 30.06 -19.79 34.14
C PHE A 650 29.74 -21.27 33.90
N MET A 651 28.48 -21.58 33.55
CA MET A 651 28.04 -22.94 33.28
C MET A 651 28.83 -23.59 32.15
N LYS A 652 29.16 -22.83 31.10
CA LYS A 652 29.94 -23.33 29.97
C LYS A 652 31.40 -23.61 30.37
N GLU A 653 32.07 -22.66 31.02
CA GLU A 653 33.48 -22.77 31.45
C GLU A 653 33.68 -23.99 32.35
N VAL A 654 32.82 -24.19 33.35
CA VAL A 654 32.90 -25.33 34.28
C VAL A 654 32.62 -26.68 33.58
N ARG A 655 31.69 -26.72 32.61
CA ARG A 655 31.46 -27.93 31.80
C ARG A 655 32.61 -28.22 30.85
N ASP A 656 33.26 -27.20 30.30
CA ASP A 656 34.40 -27.37 29.41
C ASP A 656 35.62 -27.89 30.20
N ILE A 657 35.85 -27.42 31.44
CA ILE A 657 36.84 -27.99 32.39
C ILE A 657 36.53 -29.47 32.71
N ALA A 658 35.26 -29.79 33.01
CA ALA A 658 34.87 -31.17 33.28
C ALA A 658 35.12 -32.11 32.09
N LYS A 659 34.93 -31.61 30.86
CA LYS A 659 35.18 -32.36 29.61
C LYS A 659 36.66 -32.47 29.23
N SER A 660 37.52 -31.55 29.67
CA SER A 660 38.97 -31.63 29.41
C SER A 660 39.69 -32.57 30.37
N SER A 661 39.07 -32.92 31.51
CA SER A 661 39.65 -33.85 32.48
C SER A 661 39.70 -35.30 31.98
N GLU A 662 40.72 -36.05 32.40
CA GLU A 662 40.85 -37.49 32.07
C GLU A 662 39.82 -38.38 32.81
N LEU A 663 39.16 -37.81 33.83
CA LEU A 663 38.16 -38.48 34.64
C LEU A 663 36.76 -38.25 34.06
N LYS A 664 35.85 -39.22 34.17
CA LYS A 664 34.44 -39.03 33.78
C LYS A 664 33.68 -38.18 34.82
N VAL A 665 33.88 -36.87 34.76
CA VAL A 665 33.28 -35.87 35.65
C VAL A 665 31.92 -35.42 35.10
N THR A 666 30.98 -35.18 36.01
CA THR A 666 29.68 -34.54 35.75
C THR A 666 29.52 -33.41 36.75
N VAL A 667 29.41 -32.16 36.27
CA VAL A 667 29.18 -31.00 37.15
C VAL A 667 27.75 -30.54 37.02
N PHE A 668 27.07 -30.39 38.15
CA PHE A 668 25.65 -30.09 38.18
C PHE A 668 25.28 -29.15 39.32
N HIS A 669 24.25 -28.34 39.06
CA HIS A 669 23.42 -27.71 40.08
C HIS A 669 22.00 -27.64 39.51
N PRO A 670 20.92 -27.81 40.31
CA PRO A 670 19.55 -27.78 39.80
C PRO A 670 19.19 -26.56 38.92
N ALA A 671 19.77 -25.39 39.21
CA ALA A 671 19.57 -24.18 38.40
C ALA A 671 20.19 -24.25 36.98
N PHE A 672 21.12 -25.18 36.70
CA PHE A 672 21.67 -25.36 35.35
C PHE A 672 20.60 -25.76 34.32
N ILE A 673 19.50 -26.40 34.76
CA ILE A 673 18.36 -26.72 33.90
C ILE A 673 17.72 -25.43 33.34
N PHE A 674 17.70 -24.35 34.14
CA PHE A 674 17.29 -23.03 33.67
C PHE A 674 18.41 -22.28 32.93
N PHE A 675 19.69 -22.53 33.21
CA PHE A 675 20.79 -21.84 32.49
C PHE A 675 21.06 -22.42 31.10
N ASP A 676 20.74 -23.69 30.85
CA ASP A 676 20.79 -24.31 29.52
C ASP A 676 20.05 -23.49 28.46
N GLN A 677 18.91 -22.86 28.83
CA GLN A 677 18.14 -22.01 27.93
C GLN A 677 18.99 -20.88 27.32
N TYR A 678 19.88 -20.24 28.09
CA TYR A 678 20.67 -19.09 27.64
C TYR A 678 21.72 -19.48 26.57
N SER A 679 22.12 -20.75 26.53
CA SER A 679 23.02 -21.27 25.49
C SER A 679 22.31 -21.56 24.16
N VAL A 680 20.99 -21.77 24.20
CA VAL A 680 20.20 -22.26 23.06
C VAL A 680 19.32 -21.17 22.45
N ILE A 681 18.79 -20.23 23.25
CA ILE A 681 17.82 -19.20 22.82
C ILE A 681 18.32 -18.40 21.61
N LEU A 682 19.53 -17.82 21.66
CA LEU A 682 20.04 -16.97 20.59
C LEU A 682 20.22 -17.74 19.28
N VAL A 683 20.81 -18.93 19.35
CA VAL A 683 21.06 -19.78 18.17
C VAL A 683 19.75 -20.21 17.52
N ASN A 684 18.80 -20.72 18.32
CA ASN A 684 17.48 -21.10 17.82
C ASN A 684 16.73 -19.90 17.25
N THR A 685 16.78 -18.73 17.91
CA THR A 685 16.12 -17.51 17.42
C THR A 685 16.67 -17.10 16.05
N LEU A 686 18.00 -17.05 15.89
CA LEU A 686 18.63 -16.71 14.60
C LEU A 686 18.34 -17.73 13.51
N GLN A 687 18.34 -19.03 13.84
CA GLN A 687 17.94 -20.09 12.90
C GLN A 687 16.47 -19.95 12.48
N ASN A 688 15.55 -19.75 13.43
CA ASN A 688 14.13 -19.56 13.17
C ASN A 688 13.87 -18.34 12.28
N ILE A 689 14.50 -17.19 12.58
CA ILE A 689 14.40 -15.97 11.76
C ILE A 689 14.93 -16.25 10.34
N GLY A 690 16.11 -16.87 10.22
CA GLY A 690 16.72 -17.16 8.92
C GLY A 690 15.88 -18.11 8.06
N VAL A 691 15.38 -19.19 8.65
CA VAL A 691 14.49 -20.15 7.95
C VAL A 691 13.15 -19.50 7.62
N ALA A 692 12.55 -18.73 8.54
CA ALA A 692 11.31 -18.01 8.28
C ALA A 692 11.47 -17.01 7.12
N VAL A 693 12.47 -16.15 7.15
CA VAL A 693 12.77 -15.20 6.06
C VAL A 693 13.05 -15.91 4.72
N GLY A 694 13.73 -17.06 4.75
CA GLY A 694 13.97 -17.88 3.56
C GLY A 694 12.69 -18.47 2.95
N VAL A 695 11.83 -19.06 3.80
CA VAL A 695 10.50 -19.57 3.39
C VAL A 695 9.60 -18.43 2.94
N MET A 696 9.68 -17.27 3.58
CA MET A 696 8.96 -16.06 3.20
C MET A 696 9.32 -15.59 1.79
N LEU A 697 10.61 -15.49 1.48
CA LEU A 697 11.09 -15.15 0.14
C LEU A 697 10.61 -16.17 -0.90
N PHE A 698 10.65 -17.47 -0.56
CA PHE A 698 10.17 -18.54 -1.44
C PHE A 698 8.67 -18.41 -1.76
N VAL A 699 7.82 -18.23 -0.74
CA VAL A 699 6.37 -18.06 -0.95
C VAL A 699 6.05 -16.76 -1.70
N ALA A 700 6.75 -15.67 -1.39
CA ALA A 700 6.60 -14.41 -2.10
C ALA A 700 7.01 -14.54 -3.59
N LEU A 701 8.09 -15.26 -3.91
CA LEU A 701 8.50 -15.53 -5.30
C LEU A 701 7.51 -16.40 -6.08
N LEU A 702 6.78 -17.29 -5.40
CA LEU A 702 5.76 -18.15 -6.03
C LEU A 702 4.43 -17.41 -6.31
N LEU A 703 4.01 -16.52 -5.41
CA LEU A 703 2.68 -15.90 -5.45
C LEU A 703 2.66 -14.44 -5.90
N VAL A 704 3.77 -13.70 -5.80
CA VAL A 704 3.87 -12.32 -6.31
C VAL A 704 4.27 -12.36 -7.81
N PRO A 705 3.55 -11.69 -8.73
CA PRO A 705 3.80 -11.80 -10.17
C PRO A 705 5.15 -11.24 -10.67
N HIS A 706 5.95 -10.61 -9.80
CA HIS A 706 7.19 -9.96 -10.17
C HIS A 706 8.31 -10.15 -9.12
N PRO A 707 9.48 -10.71 -9.48
CA PRO A 707 10.50 -11.15 -8.52
C PRO A 707 11.15 -9.98 -7.75
N LEU A 708 11.33 -8.80 -8.38
CA LEU A 708 11.86 -7.64 -7.64
C LEU A 708 10.92 -7.19 -6.51
N CYS A 709 9.61 -7.38 -6.66
CA CYS A 709 8.64 -7.00 -5.64
C CYS A 709 8.66 -8.00 -4.47
N ALA A 710 8.85 -9.30 -4.74
CA ALA A 710 9.11 -10.30 -3.69
C ALA A 710 10.38 -9.98 -2.88
N ILE A 711 11.46 -9.53 -3.55
CA ILE A 711 12.69 -9.08 -2.88
C ILE A 711 12.42 -7.85 -1.99
N TRP A 712 11.70 -6.84 -2.49
CA TRP A 712 11.36 -5.66 -1.67
C TRP A 712 10.46 -5.99 -0.48
N VAL A 713 9.50 -6.91 -0.63
CA VAL A 713 8.70 -7.44 0.49
C VAL A 713 9.61 -8.10 1.53
N THR A 714 10.51 -8.97 1.10
CA THR A 714 11.47 -9.65 1.99
C THR A 714 12.38 -8.66 2.71
N LEU A 715 12.90 -7.64 2.01
CA LEU A 715 13.70 -6.56 2.63
C LEU A 715 12.89 -5.75 3.66
N SER A 716 11.59 -5.52 3.40
CA SER A 716 10.70 -4.86 4.36
C SER A 716 10.48 -5.73 5.61
N VAL A 717 10.25 -7.03 5.44
CA VAL A 717 10.14 -8.00 6.55
C VAL A 717 11.43 -8.01 7.38
N CYS A 718 12.61 -8.12 6.74
CA CYS A 718 13.90 -8.05 7.44
C CYS A 718 14.08 -6.74 8.21
N SER A 719 13.70 -5.60 7.63
CA SER A 719 13.80 -4.30 8.29
C SER A 719 12.85 -4.18 9.49
N ILE A 720 11.63 -4.72 9.40
CA ILE A 720 10.67 -4.72 10.50
C ILE A 720 11.16 -5.63 11.62
N SER A 721 11.67 -6.82 11.31
CA SER A 721 12.25 -7.74 12.29
C SER A 721 13.47 -7.14 12.99
N THR A 722 14.38 -6.50 12.24
CA THR A 722 15.53 -5.75 12.80
C THR A 722 15.05 -4.62 13.70
N GLY A 723 13.99 -3.91 13.28
CA GLY A 723 13.30 -2.91 14.07
C GLY A 723 12.82 -3.44 15.41
N VAL A 724 12.01 -4.50 15.41
CA VAL A 724 11.44 -5.08 16.63
C VAL A 724 12.53 -5.58 17.58
N ILE A 725 13.52 -6.36 17.09
CA ILE A 725 14.62 -6.85 17.92
C ILE A 725 15.47 -5.70 18.47
N GLY A 726 15.72 -4.66 17.67
CA GLY A 726 16.52 -3.50 18.08
C GLY A 726 15.83 -2.61 19.12
N TYR A 727 14.54 -2.32 18.94
CA TYR A 727 13.77 -1.52 19.89
C TYR A 727 13.37 -2.30 21.15
N MET A 728 13.35 -3.65 21.11
CA MET A 728 13.21 -4.51 22.28
C MET A 728 14.31 -4.19 23.32
N THR A 729 15.56 -4.05 22.88
CA THR A 729 16.68 -3.61 23.72
C THR A 729 16.46 -2.21 24.32
N HIS A 730 15.92 -1.26 23.54
CA HIS A 730 15.68 0.12 24.02
C HIS A 730 14.50 0.23 25.01
N TRP A 731 13.62 -0.77 25.03
CA TRP A 731 12.57 -0.94 26.03
C TRP A 731 12.96 -1.85 27.20
N ASP A 732 14.25 -2.22 27.31
CA ASP A 732 14.80 -3.09 28.34
C ASP A 732 14.15 -4.48 28.43
N VAL A 733 13.72 -5.01 27.28
CA VAL A 733 13.15 -6.36 27.15
C VAL A 733 14.24 -7.32 26.69
N ASN A 734 14.45 -8.39 27.46
CA ASN A 734 15.45 -9.42 27.16
C ASN A 734 14.99 -10.37 26.04
N LEU A 735 15.95 -10.98 25.35
CA LEU A 735 15.69 -12.12 24.47
C LEU A 735 15.50 -13.40 25.28
N ASP A 736 14.25 -13.82 25.41
CA ASP A 736 13.84 -15.09 26.00
C ASP A 736 12.92 -15.91 25.05
N SER A 737 12.37 -17.03 25.54
CA SER A 737 11.47 -17.90 24.78
C SER A 737 10.10 -17.28 24.47
N ILE A 738 9.62 -16.31 25.27
CA ILE A 738 8.37 -15.56 25.03
C ILE A 738 8.63 -14.45 23.99
N SER A 739 9.74 -13.71 24.13
CA SER A 739 10.23 -12.78 23.11
C SER A 739 10.46 -13.47 21.77
N MET A 740 10.99 -14.71 21.75
CA MET A 740 11.12 -15.50 20.52
C MET A 740 9.77 -15.81 19.86
N ILE A 741 8.71 -16.13 20.62
CA ILE A 741 7.34 -16.27 20.09
C ILE A 741 6.90 -14.95 19.42
N ASN A 742 7.08 -13.82 20.11
CA ASN A 742 6.70 -12.51 19.59
C ASN A 742 7.47 -12.09 18.33
N ILE A 743 8.75 -12.50 18.20
CA ILE A 743 9.55 -12.28 17.00
C ILE A 743 9.04 -13.13 15.82
N ILE A 744 8.74 -14.41 16.04
CA ILE A 744 8.17 -15.30 14.99
C ILE A 744 6.81 -14.77 14.52
N LEU A 745 5.95 -14.37 15.46
CA LEU A 745 4.66 -13.72 15.25
C LEU A 745 4.81 -12.42 14.44
N CYS A 746 5.81 -11.58 14.77
CA CYS A 746 6.08 -10.35 14.06
C CYS A 746 6.50 -10.59 12.61
N ILE A 747 7.34 -11.62 12.34
CA ILE A 747 7.70 -12.00 10.97
C ILE A 747 6.43 -12.28 10.17
N GLY A 748 5.52 -13.09 10.70
CA GLY A 748 4.21 -13.36 10.08
C GLY A 748 3.43 -12.08 9.74
N PHE A 749 3.10 -11.27 10.75
CA PHE A 749 2.31 -10.04 10.57
C PHE A 749 2.98 -8.98 9.68
N SER A 750 4.32 -8.92 9.62
CA SER A 750 5.03 -7.97 8.77
C SER A 750 4.81 -8.23 7.27
N VAL A 751 4.45 -9.46 6.91
CA VAL A 751 4.08 -9.87 5.55
C VAL A 751 2.77 -9.20 5.14
N ASP A 752 1.76 -9.23 6.00
CA ASP A 752 0.41 -8.77 5.68
C ASP A 752 0.45 -7.31 5.19
N TYR A 753 1.13 -6.43 5.93
CA TYR A 753 1.30 -5.02 5.55
C TYR A 753 2.10 -4.82 4.24
N SER A 754 3.15 -5.59 4.02
CA SER A 754 4.09 -5.37 2.90
C SER A 754 3.65 -6.07 1.61
N ALA A 755 3.17 -7.30 1.72
CA ALA A 755 2.72 -8.14 0.61
C ALA A 755 1.42 -7.63 -0.02
N HIS A 756 0.41 -7.19 0.76
CA HIS A 756 -0.82 -6.64 0.18
C HIS A 756 -0.56 -5.39 -0.68
N ILE A 757 0.27 -4.47 -0.17
CA ILE A 757 0.64 -3.25 -0.90
C ILE A 757 1.44 -3.59 -2.17
N ALA A 758 2.41 -4.50 -2.07
CA ALA A 758 3.22 -4.94 -3.22
C ALA A 758 2.38 -5.70 -4.28
N TYR A 759 1.46 -6.57 -3.85
CA TYR A 759 0.56 -7.33 -4.71
C TYR A 759 -0.36 -6.41 -5.51
N HIS A 760 -1.06 -5.49 -4.83
CA HIS A 760 -1.90 -4.50 -5.52
C HIS A 760 -1.10 -3.53 -6.40
N PHE A 761 0.13 -3.16 -6.02
CA PHE A 761 1.01 -2.36 -6.87
C PHE A 761 1.35 -3.09 -8.18
N VAL A 762 1.68 -4.39 -8.12
CA VAL A 762 2.02 -5.20 -9.31
C VAL A 762 0.80 -5.52 -10.17
N ILE A 763 -0.37 -5.74 -9.57
CA ILE A 763 -1.61 -6.10 -10.28
C ILE A 763 -2.35 -4.87 -10.82
N SER A 764 -2.13 -3.68 -10.26
CA SER A 764 -2.59 -2.45 -10.90
C SER A 764 -1.99 -2.36 -12.31
N GLU A 765 -2.84 -2.46 -13.35
CA GLU A 765 -2.42 -2.35 -14.74
C GLU A 765 -1.97 -0.92 -15.03
N ALA A 766 -0.73 -0.62 -14.67
CA ALA A 766 0.01 0.60 -14.97
C ALA A 766 -0.74 1.92 -14.69
N ASP A 767 -0.97 2.22 -13.41
CA ASP A 767 -0.96 3.62 -12.96
C ASP A 767 -0.16 3.76 -11.63
N ILE A 768 1.17 3.58 -11.75
CA ILE A 768 2.07 4.56 -11.12
C ILE A 768 1.48 5.94 -11.47
N PRO A 769 1.40 6.96 -10.58
CA PRO A 769 0.84 8.29 -10.88
C PRO A 769 1.72 9.10 -11.87
N LYS A 770 1.88 8.50 -13.05
CA LYS A 770 2.87 8.64 -14.11
C LYS A 770 2.47 7.85 -15.38
N GLY A 771 1.46 6.96 -15.36
CA GLY A 771 0.93 6.31 -16.56
C GLY A 771 0.28 7.36 -17.48
N ILE A 772 -0.84 7.94 -17.05
CA ILE A 772 -1.43 9.09 -17.77
C ILE A 772 -0.62 10.37 -17.53
N ASN A 773 -0.24 10.67 -16.28
CA ASN A 773 0.40 11.96 -15.96
C ASN A 773 1.90 12.08 -16.26
N ALA A 774 2.65 10.99 -16.54
CA ALA A 774 4.04 11.11 -17.03
C ALA A 774 4.19 10.74 -18.51
N HIS A 775 3.24 10.03 -19.13
CA HIS A 775 3.08 10.16 -20.57
C HIS A 775 2.62 11.57 -20.94
N LEU A 776 1.67 12.19 -20.23
CA LEU A 776 1.36 13.62 -20.42
C LEU A 776 2.55 14.53 -20.06
N ALA A 777 3.35 14.22 -19.03
CA ALA A 777 4.60 14.98 -18.80
C ALA A 777 5.65 14.82 -19.92
N SER A 778 5.61 13.73 -20.70
CA SER A 778 6.45 13.53 -21.90
C SER A 778 5.84 14.08 -23.18
N ILE A 779 4.51 14.23 -23.24
CA ILE A 779 3.78 14.74 -24.40
C ILE A 779 3.67 16.27 -24.33
N GLY A 780 3.61 16.87 -23.13
CA GLY A 780 3.52 18.32 -22.92
C GLY A 780 2.28 18.75 -22.14
N PRO A 781 2.18 20.03 -21.72
CA PRO A 781 1.05 20.51 -20.94
C PRO A 781 -0.22 20.65 -21.79
N LEU A 782 -1.29 19.95 -21.41
CA LEU A 782 -2.64 20.16 -21.92
C LEU A 782 -3.20 21.53 -21.46
N LYS A 783 -3.52 22.40 -22.41
CA LYS A 783 -4.30 23.63 -22.22
C LYS A 783 -5.79 23.27 -22.08
N ASN A 784 -6.52 24.00 -21.24
CA ASN A 784 -7.97 23.84 -21.09
C ASN A 784 -8.71 24.63 -22.19
N THR A 785 -8.69 24.12 -23.43
CA THR A 785 -9.30 24.75 -24.61
C THR A 785 -10.01 23.72 -25.51
N ASP A 786 -11.08 24.16 -26.18
CA ASP A 786 -11.82 23.39 -27.18
C ASP A 786 -11.34 23.65 -28.63
N LYS A 787 -10.32 24.51 -28.82
CA LYS A 787 -9.69 24.81 -30.11
C LYS A 787 -8.33 24.10 -30.26
N TRP A 788 -8.17 23.27 -31.28
CA TRP A 788 -6.98 22.43 -31.48
C TRP A 788 -6.34 22.65 -32.85
N ILE A 789 -5.00 22.65 -32.92
CA ILE A 789 -4.21 22.72 -34.15
C ILE A 789 -3.48 21.39 -34.31
N ILE A 790 -3.58 20.76 -35.47
CA ILE A 790 -3.02 19.42 -35.70
C ILE A 790 -2.08 19.43 -36.90
N VAL A 791 -0.83 19.05 -36.63
CA VAL A 791 0.29 19.07 -37.57
C VAL A 791 1.01 17.72 -37.55
N THR A 792 1.52 17.28 -38.69
CA THR A 792 2.53 16.21 -38.79
C THR A 792 3.83 16.83 -39.25
N THR A 793 4.96 16.41 -38.69
CA THR A 793 6.29 16.87 -39.14
C THR A 793 7.28 15.72 -39.23
N ILE A 794 8.18 15.81 -40.20
CA ILE A 794 9.39 14.96 -40.31
C ILE A 794 10.67 15.72 -39.92
N SER A 795 10.53 16.97 -39.49
CA SER A 795 11.61 17.94 -39.30
C SER A 795 11.77 18.32 -37.81
N SER A 796 12.89 18.96 -37.47
CA SER A 796 13.02 19.70 -36.20
C SER A 796 12.04 20.89 -36.17
N PRO A 797 11.67 21.45 -34.99
CA PRO A 797 10.68 22.53 -34.89
C PRO A 797 10.97 23.74 -35.80
N THR A 798 10.15 23.90 -36.84
CA THR A 798 10.21 25.02 -37.81
C THR A 798 9.77 26.34 -37.17
N GLU A 799 10.12 27.48 -37.77
CA GLU A 799 9.63 28.78 -37.28
C GLU A 799 8.10 28.89 -37.29
N ASP A 800 7.42 28.15 -38.17
CA ASP A 800 5.97 28.10 -38.24
C ASP A 800 5.36 27.25 -37.10
N ILE A 801 5.99 26.14 -36.72
CA ILE A 801 5.61 25.42 -35.48
C ILE A 801 5.80 26.35 -34.26
N LYS A 802 6.87 27.16 -34.22
CA LYS A 802 7.11 28.14 -33.16
C LYS A 802 6.11 29.31 -33.19
N SER A 803 5.59 29.70 -34.35
CA SER A 803 4.56 30.74 -34.48
C SER A 803 3.20 30.22 -34.03
N LEU A 804 2.81 29.00 -34.46
CA LEU A 804 1.59 28.32 -34.04
C LEU A 804 1.57 28.04 -32.52
N ALA A 805 2.71 27.68 -31.92
CA ALA A 805 2.82 27.45 -30.47
C ALA A 805 2.50 28.70 -29.61
N LYS A 806 2.74 29.91 -30.15
CA LYS A 806 2.43 31.19 -29.47
C LYS A 806 0.93 31.47 -29.37
N LEU A 807 0.07 30.74 -30.10
CA LEU A 807 -1.37 30.89 -30.03
C LEU A 807 -1.89 30.30 -28.70
N THR A 808 -2.06 31.16 -27.69
CA THR A 808 -2.43 30.78 -26.32
C THR A 808 -3.83 30.15 -26.23
N GLU A 809 -4.79 30.60 -27.03
CA GLU A 809 -6.15 30.03 -27.13
C GLU A 809 -6.19 28.62 -27.72
N TRP A 810 -5.16 28.20 -28.45
CA TRP A 810 -5.16 26.96 -29.23
C TRP A 810 -4.23 25.91 -28.63
N GLN A 811 -4.67 24.66 -28.62
CA GLN A 811 -3.82 23.52 -28.29
C GLN A 811 -3.12 23.01 -29.56
N LEU A 812 -1.82 23.26 -29.70
CA LEU A 812 -1.02 22.69 -30.78
C LEU A 812 -0.66 21.24 -30.45
N LEU A 813 -0.91 20.33 -31.38
CA LEU A 813 -0.61 18.90 -31.34
C LEU A 813 0.22 18.53 -32.58
N VAL A 814 1.44 18.07 -32.35
CA VAL A 814 2.36 17.59 -33.39
C VAL A 814 2.45 16.07 -33.33
N VAL A 815 2.14 15.43 -34.45
CA VAL A 815 2.18 13.97 -34.62
C VAL A 815 3.47 13.58 -35.35
N ALA A 816 4.32 12.79 -34.68
CA ALA A 816 5.58 12.31 -35.25
C ALA A 816 5.38 11.23 -36.32
N ASP A 817 6.37 11.09 -37.20
CA ASP A 817 6.56 9.97 -38.12
C ASP A 817 8.00 9.42 -38.06
N THR A 818 8.34 8.42 -38.88
CA THR A 818 9.63 7.69 -38.88
C THR A 818 10.88 8.55 -39.06
N LYS A 819 10.74 9.70 -39.71
CA LYS A 819 11.84 10.65 -39.99
C LYS A 819 11.97 11.77 -38.95
N THR A 820 10.98 11.96 -38.08
CA THR A 820 11.02 13.00 -37.04
C THR A 820 12.18 12.74 -36.09
N PRO A 821 12.96 13.78 -35.70
CA PRO A 821 14.01 13.67 -34.68
C PRO A 821 13.51 13.01 -33.38
N LYS A 822 14.35 12.20 -32.73
CA LYS A 822 13.98 11.51 -31.46
C LYS A 822 14.02 12.44 -30.25
N ASP A 823 14.77 13.52 -30.37
CA ASP A 823 14.99 14.61 -29.42
C ASP A 823 14.05 15.82 -29.66
N TRP A 824 13.00 15.63 -30.46
CA TRP A 824 12.02 16.66 -30.78
C TRP A 824 11.27 17.14 -29.53
N HIS A 825 11.44 18.42 -29.19
CA HIS A 825 10.76 19.09 -28.07
C HIS A 825 10.53 20.57 -28.40
N PHE A 826 9.38 21.11 -28.01
CA PHE A 826 9.14 22.56 -27.98
C PHE A 826 8.10 22.92 -26.92
N ASP A 827 8.36 23.99 -26.15
CA ASP A 827 7.50 24.37 -25.03
C ASP A 827 6.13 24.87 -25.50
N GLY A 828 5.06 24.41 -24.84
CA GLY A 828 3.68 24.76 -25.18
C GLY A 828 3.04 23.91 -26.28
N VAL A 829 3.73 22.89 -26.78
CA VAL A 829 3.25 21.94 -27.80
C VAL A 829 3.00 20.57 -27.19
N LEU A 830 1.93 19.89 -27.63
CA LEU A 830 1.75 18.45 -27.37
C LEU A 830 2.45 17.65 -28.48
N PHE A 831 3.38 16.77 -28.13
CA PHE A 831 4.13 15.93 -29.07
C PHE A 831 3.78 14.45 -28.94
N LEU A 832 3.14 13.88 -29.96
CA LEU A 832 2.86 12.46 -30.06
C LEU A 832 4.00 11.74 -30.78
N SER A 833 5.01 11.30 -30.01
CA SER A 833 6.10 10.44 -30.49
C SER A 833 5.59 9.09 -31.01
N LEU A 834 6.40 8.38 -31.79
CA LEU A 834 6.02 7.05 -32.34
C LEU A 834 5.67 6.03 -31.25
N ASP A 835 6.35 6.08 -30.11
CA ASP A 835 6.08 5.17 -28.98
C ASP A 835 4.85 5.61 -28.18
N ALA A 836 4.58 6.92 -28.07
CA ALA A 836 3.31 7.42 -27.53
C ALA A 836 2.12 7.01 -28.43
N GLN A 837 2.29 7.02 -29.76
CA GLN A 837 1.24 6.57 -30.67
C GLN A 837 0.97 5.05 -30.58
N ARG A 838 1.98 4.23 -30.25
CA ARG A 838 1.82 2.79 -30.04
C ARG A 838 1.08 2.42 -28.74
N SER A 839 1.04 3.32 -27.76
CA SER A 839 0.30 3.09 -26.50
C SER A 839 -1.17 3.52 -26.58
N LEU A 840 -1.55 4.31 -27.58
CA LEU A 840 -2.94 4.64 -27.89
C LEU A 840 -3.68 3.36 -28.34
N ARG A 841 -4.93 3.19 -27.89
CA ARG A 841 -5.74 1.99 -28.13
C ARG A 841 -6.77 2.15 -29.27
N TYR A 842 -6.46 2.98 -30.27
CA TYR A 842 -7.33 3.22 -31.43
C TYR A 842 -7.21 2.10 -32.46
N LYS A 843 -8.34 1.64 -33.02
CA LYS A 843 -8.37 0.61 -34.06
C LYS A 843 -7.76 1.08 -35.37
N VAL A 844 -7.83 2.37 -35.69
CA VAL A 844 -7.21 2.91 -36.92
C VAL A 844 -5.68 2.69 -36.98
N LEU A 845 -5.01 2.45 -35.85
CA LEU A 845 -3.58 2.16 -35.82
C LEU A 845 -3.21 0.85 -36.53
N GLU A 846 -4.15 -0.11 -36.65
CA GLU A 846 -3.96 -1.34 -37.43
C GLU A 846 -4.01 -1.11 -38.95
N HIS A 847 -4.40 0.09 -39.39
CA HIS A 847 -4.67 0.41 -40.80
C HIS A 847 -3.86 1.62 -41.33
N ILE A 848 -3.19 2.38 -40.45
CA ILE A 848 -2.38 3.55 -40.81
C ILE A 848 -0.90 3.14 -40.93
N PRO A 849 -0.28 3.26 -42.13
CA PRO A 849 1.13 2.94 -42.31
C PRO A 849 2.07 3.97 -41.66
N TYR A 850 3.32 3.55 -41.45
CA TYR A 850 4.44 4.43 -41.10
C TYR A 850 5.00 5.13 -42.36
N SER A 851 5.64 6.30 -42.20
CA SER A 851 6.10 7.15 -43.30
C SER A 851 4.95 7.64 -44.22
N SER A 852 3.86 8.12 -43.62
CA SER A 852 2.62 8.47 -44.32
C SER A 852 1.94 9.71 -43.74
N TYR A 853 1.52 10.62 -44.62
CA TYR A 853 0.76 11.82 -44.29
C TYR A 853 -0.55 11.53 -43.54
N SER A 854 -1.15 10.37 -43.82
CA SER A 854 -2.37 9.86 -43.15
C SER A 854 -2.25 9.73 -41.62
N ARG A 855 -1.03 9.78 -41.06
CA ARG A 855 -0.79 9.70 -39.61
C ARG A 855 -1.43 10.86 -38.83
N LYS A 856 -1.81 11.98 -39.48
CA LYS A 856 -2.68 13.02 -38.88
C LYS A 856 -4.00 12.45 -38.32
N ASN A 857 -4.54 11.35 -38.89
CA ASN A 857 -5.74 10.66 -38.39
C ASN A 857 -5.63 10.30 -36.89
N ILE A 858 -4.43 9.97 -36.40
CA ILE A 858 -4.19 9.65 -34.98
C ILE A 858 -4.33 10.92 -34.12
N GLY A 859 -3.84 12.05 -34.62
CA GLY A 859 -3.98 13.36 -33.99
C GLY A 859 -5.44 13.83 -33.91
N TYR A 860 -6.24 13.56 -34.96
CA TYR A 860 -7.67 13.88 -34.95
C TYR A 860 -8.42 13.15 -33.83
N LEU A 861 -8.28 11.82 -33.73
CA LEU A 861 -8.90 11.06 -32.64
C LEU A 861 -8.41 11.52 -31.26
N PHE A 862 -7.12 11.81 -31.13
CA PHE A 862 -6.55 12.32 -29.88
C PHE A 862 -7.17 13.65 -29.45
N ALA A 863 -7.28 14.62 -30.36
CA ALA A 863 -7.91 15.91 -30.07
C ALA A 863 -9.40 15.77 -29.73
N ILE A 864 -10.15 14.95 -30.48
CA ILE A 864 -11.57 14.68 -30.25
C ILE A 864 -11.78 14.04 -28.86
N GLN A 865 -10.94 13.07 -28.48
CA GLN A 865 -11.00 12.44 -27.16
C GLN A 865 -10.69 13.41 -26.01
N HIS A 866 -9.87 14.43 -26.25
CA HIS A 866 -9.52 15.45 -25.26
C HIS A 866 -10.40 16.71 -25.34
N GLY A 867 -11.57 16.62 -25.98
CA GLY A 867 -12.62 17.64 -25.90
C GLY A 867 -12.56 18.75 -26.96
N ALA A 868 -11.85 18.53 -28.07
CA ALA A 868 -11.90 19.46 -29.20
C ALA A 868 -13.35 19.67 -29.70
N LYS A 869 -13.68 20.91 -30.03
CA LYS A 869 -14.88 21.30 -30.80
C LYS A 869 -14.54 21.98 -32.12
N ILE A 870 -13.35 22.55 -32.22
CA ILE A 870 -12.81 23.15 -33.44
C ILE A 870 -11.41 22.59 -33.66
N ILE A 871 -11.15 22.09 -34.87
CA ILE A 871 -9.85 21.57 -35.31
C ILE A 871 -9.39 22.40 -36.50
N TYR A 872 -8.20 23.00 -36.39
CA TYR A 872 -7.47 23.59 -37.50
C TYR A 872 -6.39 22.60 -37.98
N GLU A 873 -6.49 22.21 -39.25
CA GLU A 873 -5.60 21.30 -39.95
C GLU A 873 -4.59 22.10 -40.76
N THR A 874 -3.29 21.90 -40.51
CA THR A 874 -2.22 22.58 -41.23
C THR A 874 -0.94 21.74 -41.29
N ASP A 875 0.02 22.17 -42.10
CA ASP A 875 1.37 21.58 -42.26
C ASP A 875 2.42 22.45 -41.54
N ASP A 876 3.67 21.99 -41.49
CA ASP A 876 4.77 22.65 -40.76
C ASP A 876 5.52 23.75 -41.57
N ASP A 877 5.00 24.11 -42.75
CA ASP A 877 5.50 25.16 -43.67
C ASP A 877 4.48 26.28 -43.99
N ASN A 878 3.42 26.39 -43.19
CA ASN A 878 2.32 27.34 -43.36
C ASN A 878 2.29 28.38 -42.23
N HIS A 879 2.35 29.66 -42.60
CA HIS A 879 2.42 30.79 -41.67
C HIS A 879 1.10 31.56 -41.58
N PRO A 880 0.28 31.44 -40.51
CA PRO A 880 -0.97 32.19 -40.39
C PRO A 880 -0.69 33.69 -40.15
N THR A 881 -1.16 34.56 -41.04
CA THR A 881 -0.83 36.00 -40.99
C THR A 881 -1.58 36.75 -39.89
N ASN A 882 -2.80 36.31 -39.55
CA ASN A 882 -3.69 36.99 -38.59
C ASN A 882 -4.08 36.10 -37.39
N GLY A 883 -3.23 35.15 -36.99
CA GLY A 883 -3.46 34.30 -35.81
C GLY A 883 -4.77 33.49 -35.88
N LEU A 884 -5.14 33.05 -37.08
CA LEU A 884 -6.38 32.31 -37.41
C LEU A 884 -7.70 33.07 -37.17
N LYS A 885 -7.66 34.38 -36.86
CA LYS A 885 -8.85 35.18 -36.52
C LYS A 885 -9.84 35.40 -37.67
N SER A 886 -9.45 35.20 -38.92
CA SER A 886 -10.36 35.32 -40.06
C SER A 886 -11.29 34.11 -40.22
N PHE A 887 -10.99 32.97 -39.58
CA PHE A 887 -11.92 31.84 -39.52
C PHE A 887 -13.05 32.15 -38.54
N VAL A 888 -14.29 31.87 -38.97
CA VAL A 888 -15.49 32.19 -38.19
C VAL A 888 -15.78 31.05 -37.22
N THR A 889 -15.69 31.36 -35.92
CA THR A 889 -15.88 30.41 -34.81
C THR A 889 -17.18 30.62 -34.03
N THR A 890 -18.00 31.59 -34.44
CA THR A 890 -19.37 31.86 -33.94
C THR A 890 -20.40 30.92 -34.56
N ASP A 891 -21.65 30.95 -34.09
CA ASP A 891 -22.76 30.12 -34.64
C ASP A 891 -23.29 30.58 -36.01
N LYS A 892 -22.97 31.82 -36.41
CA LYS A 892 -23.51 32.51 -37.59
C LYS A 892 -22.41 33.17 -38.38
N MET A 893 -22.61 33.21 -39.70
CA MET A 893 -21.64 33.68 -40.67
C MET A 893 -22.35 34.33 -41.87
N TYR A 894 -21.78 35.45 -42.33
CA TYR A 894 -22.23 36.19 -43.52
C TYR A 894 -21.26 35.92 -44.68
N GLY A 895 -21.76 35.97 -45.91
CA GLY A 895 -20.94 35.80 -47.11
C GLY A 895 -21.78 35.81 -48.37
N VAL A 896 -21.23 35.27 -49.46
CA VAL A 896 -21.88 35.21 -50.77
C VAL A 896 -21.96 33.78 -51.30
N VAL A 897 -22.95 33.50 -52.15
CA VAL A 897 -23.12 32.23 -52.89
C VAL A 897 -23.13 32.54 -54.38
N PRO A 898 -22.40 31.79 -55.23
CA PRO A 898 -22.41 32.02 -56.68
C PRO A 898 -23.75 31.58 -57.29
N SER A 899 -24.29 32.40 -58.19
CA SER A 899 -25.52 32.13 -58.95
C SER A 899 -25.26 31.15 -60.10
N THR A 900 -24.85 29.91 -59.77
CA THR A 900 -24.52 28.89 -60.77
C THR A 900 -25.30 27.59 -60.59
N ASN A 901 -25.62 26.95 -61.72
CA ASN A 901 -26.13 25.58 -61.79
C ASN A 901 -25.03 24.56 -62.15
N THR A 902 -23.75 24.96 -62.16
CA THR A 902 -22.62 24.07 -62.46
C THR A 902 -22.29 23.14 -61.30
N THR A 903 -21.89 21.91 -61.62
CA THR A 903 -21.45 20.91 -60.64
C THR A 903 -20.06 21.16 -60.07
N LEU A 904 -19.30 22.09 -60.66
CA LEU A 904 -17.96 22.50 -60.27
C LEU A 904 -17.85 24.02 -60.24
N PHE A 905 -16.97 24.54 -59.38
CA PHE A 905 -16.69 25.97 -59.26
C PHE A 905 -15.21 26.23 -58.90
N ASN A 906 -14.59 27.25 -59.49
CA ASN A 906 -13.21 27.65 -59.17
C ASN A 906 -13.19 28.80 -58.14
N PRO A 907 -12.81 28.56 -56.87
CA PRO A 907 -12.84 29.57 -55.81
C PRO A 907 -11.85 30.71 -56.03
N TYR A 908 -10.70 30.43 -56.66
CA TYR A 908 -9.61 31.40 -56.80
C TYR A 908 -9.94 32.54 -57.76
N ALA A 909 -10.87 32.33 -58.69
CA ALA A 909 -11.34 33.37 -59.58
C ALA A 909 -12.03 34.53 -58.84
N TYR A 910 -12.82 34.21 -57.81
CA TYR A 910 -13.51 35.19 -56.98
C TYR A 910 -12.53 36.05 -56.15
N TYR A 911 -11.44 35.46 -55.66
CA TYR A 911 -10.36 36.15 -54.93
C TYR A 911 -9.32 36.82 -55.86
N GLY A 912 -9.72 37.25 -57.05
CA GLY A 912 -8.89 38.02 -57.99
C GLY A 912 -7.89 37.21 -58.83
N GLN A 913 -7.95 35.87 -58.81
CA GLN A 913 -7.00 34.98 -59.50
C GLN A 913 -7.69 34.05 -60.53
N PRO A 914 -8.32 34.59 -61.59
CA PRO A 914 -9.18 33.83 -62.51
C PRO A 914 -8.45 32.75 -63.33
N THR A 915 -7.14 32.90 -63.53
CA THR A 915 -6.34 31.92 -64.28
C THR A 915 -5.70 30.84 -63.40
N THR A 916 -5.94 30.88 -62.09
CA THR A 916 -5.38 29.97 -61.08
C THR A 916 -6.49 29.03 -60.58
N TRP A 917 -6.18 27.76 -60.34
CA TRP A 917 -7.15 26.76 -59.85
C TRP A 917 -6.56 25.94 -58.69
N PRO A 918 -7.39 25.47 -57.74
CA PRO A 918 -6.95 24.60 -56.64
C PRO A 918 -6.52 23.21 -57.12
N ARG A 919 -5.59 22.55 -56.41
CA ARG A 919 -5.14 21.18 -56.73
C ARG A 919 -6.31 20.22 -56.87
N GLY A 920 -6.36 19.50 -57.99
CA GLY A 920 -7.38 18.50 -58.29
C GLY A 920 -8.75 19.07 -58.64
N TYR A 921 -8.81 20.35 -59.01
CA TYR A 921 -9.83 20.81 -59.96
C TYR A 921 -9.63 20.07 -61.29
N PRO A 922 -10.66 19.43 -61.89
CA PRO A 922 -10.42 18.55 -63.04
C PRO A 922 -9.98 19.36 -64.27
N LEU A 923 -8.90 18.90 -64.93
CA LEU A 923 -8.25 19.64 -66.02
C LEU A 923 -9.18 19.97 -67.19
N GLU A 924 -10.16 19.09 -67.44
CA GLU A 924 -11.15 19.21 -68.51
C GLU A 924 -12.11 20.42 -68.36
N TYR A 925 -12.19 21.05 -67.18
CA TYR A 925 -13.06 22.19 -66.87
C TYR A 925 -12.32 23.50 -66.56
N ILE A 926 -10.98 23.55 -66.70
CA ILE A 926 -10.19 24.76 -66.40
C ILE A 926 -10.55 25.94 -67.33
N GLY A 927 -10.96 25.64 -68.57
CA GLY A 927 -11.33 26.63 -69.57
C GLY A 927 -12.81 27.07 -69.53
N ASP A 928 -13.60 26.60 -68.57
CA ASP A 928 -15.02 26.92 -68.47
C ASP A 928 -15.25 28.40 -68.07
N ASN A 929 -16.37 28.97 -68.51
CA ASN A 929 -16.74 30.36 -68.19
C ASN A 929 -16.96 30.53 -66.67
N ILE A 930 -16.23 31.46 -66.08
CA ILE A 930 -16.32 31.85 -64.66
C ILE A 930 -17.66 32.56 -64.40
N THR A 931 -18.35 32.18 -63.32
CA THR A 931 -19.58 32.85 -62.89
C THR A 931 -19.30 34.28 -62.40
N SER A 932 -20.00 35.27 -62.95
CA SER A 932 -19.89 36.67 -62.56
C SER A 932 -20.96 37.14 -61.57
N GLU A 933 -22.02 36.36 -61.31
CA GLU A 933 -23.13 36.72 -60.42
C GLU A 933 -23.08 35.98 -59.08
N TYR A 934 -23.30 36.74 -58.00
CA TYR A 934 -23.22 36.29 -56.61
C TYR A 934 -24.39 36.88 -55.80
N ASN A 935 -24.99 36.08 -54.91
CA ASN A 935 -26.05 36.52 -54.02
C ASN A 935 -25.53 36.56 -52.57
N ALA A 936 -25.89 37.60 -51.82
CA ALA A 936 -25.54 37.69 -50.40
C ALA A 936 -26.39 36.73 -49.56
N VAL A 937 -25.76 36.04 -48.62
CA VAL A 937 -26.43 35.11 -47.69
C VAL A 937 -25.96 35.32 -46.25
N HIS A 938 -26.86 35.00 -45.32
CA HIS A 938 -26.52 34.81 -43.91
C HIS A 938 -26.91 33.36 -43.56
N TRP A 939 -25.95 32.56 -43.08
CA TRP A 939 -26.17 31.16 -42.70
C TRP A 939 -25.71 30.86 -41.27
N ASN A 940 -26.03 29.64 -40.81
CA ASN A 940 -25.26 29.02 -39.74
C ASN A 940 -23.83 28.79 -40.24
N THR A 941 -22.86 28.89 -39.35
CA THR A 941 -21.44 28.81 -39.72
C THR A 941 -21.08 27.54 -40.50
N ALA A 942 -20.32 27.71 -41.58
CA ALA A 942 -19.84 26.60 -42.39
C ALA A 942 -19.06 25.60 -41.53
N LEU A 943 -19.45 24.32 -41.59
CA LEU A 943 -18.85 23.27 -40.77
C LEU A 943 -17.41 22.95 -41.20
N ILE A 944 -17.06 23.30 -42.44
CA ILE A 944 -15.70 23.24 -42.99
C ILE A 944 -15.41 24.59 -43.63
N GLN A 945 -14.28 25.20 -43.28
CA GLN A 945 -13.80 26.47 -43.81
C GLN A 945 -12.37 26.30 -44.35
N GLN A 946 -12.16 26.56 -45.64
CA GLN A 946 -10.86 26.53 -46.29
C GLN A 946 -10.35 27.96 -46.47
N GLY A 947 -9.18 28.28 -45.92
CA GLY A 947 -8.54 29.58 -46.15
C GLY A 947 -7.75 29.60 -47.46
N ALA A 948 -7.82 30.70 -48.20
CA ALA A 948 -6.87 30.98 -49.27
C ALA A 948 -5.46 31.30 -48.69
N VAL A 949 -4.41 31.12 -49.50
CA VAL A 949 -3.01 31.13 -49.04
C VAL A 949 -2.17 31.99 -49.97
N HIS A 950 -1.48 33.02 -49.45
CA HIS A 950 -0.54 33.82 -50.23
C HIS A 950 0.80 33.08 -50.45
N GLY A 951 1.54 33.46 -51.50
CA GLY A 951 2.86 32.90 -51.80
C GLY A 951 2.80 31.79 -52.84
N ASP A 952 3.16 30.55 -52.46
CA ASP A 952 3.12 29.34 -53.31
C ASP A 952 1.93 28.44 -52.87
N PRO A 953 0.67 28.83 -53.14
CA PRO A 953 -0.53 28.12 -52.71
C PRO A 953 -0.61 26.70 -53.28
N ASP A 954 -1.60 25.95 -52.81
CA ASP A 954 -1.79 24.55 -53.18
C ASP A 954 -2.48 24.33 -54.53
N VAL A 955 -1.78 24.78 -55.57
CA VAL A 955 -2.02 24.43 -56.97
C VAL A 955 -1.39 23.07 -57.30
N ASP A 956 -1.78 22.47 -58.43
CA ASP A 956 -1.18 21.22 -58.90
C ASP A 956 0.21 21.40 -59.54
N ALA A 957 0.90 20.29 -59.79
CA ALA A 957 2.23 20.30 -60.38
C ALA A 957 2.25 20.79 -61.85
N ILE A 958 1.18 20.59 -62.63
CA ILE A 958 1.08 21.10 -64.01
C ILE A 958 1.07 22.64 -64.01
N TYR A 959 0.32 23.26 -63.10
CA TYR A 959 0.32 24.70 -62.90
C TYR A 959 1.72 25.22 -62.56
N ARG A 960 2.44 24.57 -61.62
CA ARG A 960 3.81 24.96 -61.27
C ARG A 960 4.78 24.80 -62.45
N LEU A 961 4.74 23.66 -63.14
CA LEU A 961 5.61 23.36 -64.29
C LEU A 961 5.39 24.30 -65.48
N THR A 962 4.19 24.83 -65.67
CA THR A 962 3.85 25.70 -66.80
C THR A 962 4.02 27.20 -66.52
N ARG A 963 4.06 27.62 -65.24
CA ARG A 963 4.04 29.05 -64.85
C ARG A 963 5.16 29.51 -63.93
N LYS A 964 5.92 28.60 -63.30
CA LYS A 964 7.02 28.98 -62.40
C LYS A 964 8.36 28.98 -63.15
N SER A 965 9.01 30.14 -63.23
CA SER A 965 10.39 30.22 -63.72
C SER A 965 11.35 29.57 -62.72
N SER A 966 12.37 28.85 -63.22
CA SER A 966 13.35 28.14 -62.38
C SER A 966 14.23 29.05 -61.51
N SER A 967 14.20 30.37 -61.73
CA SER A 967 14.93 31.38 -60.95
C SER A 967 14.06 32.19 -59.99
N GLU A 968 12.74 32.00 -59.97
CA GLU A 968 11.81 32.86 -59.21
C GLU A 968 10.89 32.08 -58.27
N ILE A 969 10.55 32.71 -57.14
CA ILE A 969 9.58 32.18 -56.17
C ILE A 969 8.19 32.49 -56.70
N LEU A 970 7.30 31.49 -56.73
CA LEU A 970 5.90 31.69 -57.08
C LEU A 970 5.26 32.56 -56.00
N LYS A 971 4.73 33.73 -56.38
CA LYS A 971 4.14 34.70 -55.46
C LYS A 971 2.75 35.11 -55.95
N ILE A 972 1.76 34.30 -55.59
CA ILE A 972 0.35 34.57 -55.85
C ILE A 972 -0.23 35.39 -54.68
N THR A 973 -0.97 36.44 -55.01
CA THR A 973 -1.67 37.29 -54.05
C THR A 973 -3.16 37.27 -54.35
N TYR A 974 -3.95 36.86 -53.36
CA TYR A 974 -5.41 36.86 -53.39
C TYR A 974 -5.93 38.15 -52.75
N ASP A 975 -7.17 38.53 -53.05
CA ASP A 975 -7.81 39.70 -52.43
C ASP A 975 -8.22 39.39 -50.97
N GLU A 976 -7.61 40.12 -50.02
CA GLU A 976 -7.84 40.00 -48.58
C GLU A 976 -9.20 40.56 -48.12
N TYR A 977 -9.84 41.42 -48.92
CA TYR A 977 -11.08 42.14 -48.55
C TYR A 977 -12.36 41.48 -49.09
N MET A 978 -12.25 40.40 -49.87
CA MET A 978 -13.40 39.71 -50.43
C MET A 978 -14.15 38.89 -49.35
N PRO A 979 -15.49 39.02 -49.25
CA PRO A 979 -16.30 38.23 -48.32
C PRO A 979 -16.10 36.70 -48.43
N PRO A 980 -16.44 35.92 -47.39
CA PRO A 980 -16.44 34.46 -47.48
C PRO A 980 -17.39 33.94 -48.57
N LEU A 981 -16.93 32.94 -49.32
CA LEU A 981 -17.66 32.34 -50.43
C LEU A 981 -18.22 30.96 -50.03
N PHE A 982 -19.53 30.79 -50.16
CA PHE A 982 -20.28 29.59 -49.79
C PHE A 982 -20.78 28.85 -51.04
N TYR A 983 -20.99 27.53 -50.93
CA TYR A 983 -21.42 26.69 -52.05
C TYR A 983 -22.80 26.05 -51.83
N PRO A 984 -23.67 26.05 -52.85
CA PRO A 984 -24.94 25.36 -52.80
C PRO A 984 -24.76 23.84 -52.91
N LYS A 985 -25.78 23.09 -52.50
CA LYS A 985 -25.80 21.62 -52.61
C LYS A 985 -25.73 21.19 -54.08
N GLY A 986 -24.75 20.33 -54.41
CA GLY A 986 -24.51 19.84 -55.76
C GLY A 986 -23.32 20.49 -56.49
N THR A 987 -22.80 21.61 -55.97
CA THR A 987 -21.59 22.25 -56.50
C THR A 987 -20.37 21.81 -55.69
N PHE A 988 -19.41 21.16 -56.35
CA PHE A 988 -18.17 20.70 -55.75
C PHE A 988 -17.04 21.71 -55.91
N VAL A 989 -16.22 21.83 -54.85
CA VAL A 989 -14.96 22.60 -54.86
C VAL A 989 -13.88 21.78 -54.15
N PRO A 990 -12.73 21.47 -54.76
CA PRO A 990 -11.65 20.79 -54.06
C PRO A 990 -11.04 21.69 -52.98
N TRP A 991 -10.69 21.09 -51.85
CA TRP A 991 -10.06 21.76 -50.71
C TRP A 991 -9.04 20.80 -50.07
N ASN A 992 -8.08 21.33 -49.30
CA ASN A 992 -6.86 20.61 -48.89
C ASN A 992 -6.72 20.48 -47.36
N SER A 993 -5.58 19.97 -46.93
CA SER A 993 -5.20 19.80 -45.51
C SER A 993 -4.18 20.82 -45.01
N GLN A 994 -4.01 21.94 -45.72
CA GLN A 994 -2.96 22.93 -45.45
C GLN A 994 -3.45 24.13 -44.63
N ASN A 995 -4.70 24.55 -44.81
CA ASN A 995 -5.25 25.74 -44.18
C ASN A 995 -6.77 25.60 -43.99
N THR A 996 -7.18 24.61 -43.20
CA THR A 996 -8.58 24.16 -43.16
C THR A 996 -9.08 24.02 -41.73
N LEU A 997 -10.22 24.62 -41.43
CA LEU A 997 -10.86 24.59 -40.13
C LEU A 997 -12.16 23.78 -40.16
N PHE A 998 -12.29 22.86 -39.22
CA PHE A 998 -13.43 21.98 -39.03
C PHE A 998 -14.13 22.29 -37.71
N HIS A 999 -15.46 22.31 -37.75
CA HIS A 999 -16.31 22.34 -36.56
C HIS A 999 -16.73 20.92 -36.18
N TYR A 1000 -17.09 20.72 -34.90
CA TYR A 1000 -17.49 19.43 -34.32
C TYR A 1000 -18.44 18.62 -35.21
N GLY A 1001 -19.44 19.26 -35.83
CA GLY A 1001 -20.43 18.60 -36.71
C GLY A 1001 -19.86 17.96 -37.99
N ALA A 1002 -18.62 18.25 -38.38
CA ALA A 1002 -17.94 17.67 -39.55
C ALA A 1002 -16.72 16.80 -39.20
N PHE A 1003 -16.43 16.54 -37.91
CA PHE A 1003 -15.25 15.77 -37.51
C PHE A 1003 -15.22 14.34 -38.08
N TRP A 1004 -16.36 13.72 -38.36
CA TRP A 1004 -16.42 12.43 -39.06
C TRP A 1004 -15.74 12.46 -40.45
N GLY A 1005 -15.65 13.63 -41.09
CA GLY A 1005 -15.06 13.87 -42.40
C GLY A 1005 -13.58 14.27 -42.40
N LEU A 1006 -12.91 14.25 -41.23
CA LEU A 1006 -11.46 14.49 -41.11
C LEU A 1006 -10.58 13.36 -41.70
N ILE A 1007 -11.16 12.17 -41.87
CA ILE A 1007 -10.48 10.93 -42.27
C ILE A 1007 -9.69 11.08 -43.59
N LEU A 1008 -8.38 10.87 -43.53
CA LEU A 1008 -7.48 10.82 -44.68
C LEU A 1008 -7.28 9.37 -45.15
N PRO A 1009 -7.58 9.01 -46.41
CA PRO A 1009 -7.33 7.68 -46.97
C PRO A 1009 -5.83 7.36 -47.10
N VAL A 1010 -5.50 6.08 -47.04
CA VAL A 1010 -4.13 5.52 -47.04
C VAL A 1010 -3.71 4.85 -48.34
N THR A 1011 -4.65 4.49 -49.23
CA THR A 1011 -4.33 3.75 -50.48
C THR A 1011 -3.90 4.66 -51.63
N VAL A 1012 -4.15 5.97 -51.50
CA VAL A 1012 -3.74 7.00 -52.45
C VAL A 1012 -2.49 7.74 -51.97
N THR A 1013 -1.79 8.39 -52.89
CA THR A 1013 -0.58 9.17 -52.59
C THR A 1013 -0.88 10.35 -51.67
N SER A 1014 0.15 10.87 -50.99
CA SER A 1014 0.03 12.04 -50.10
C SER A 1014 -0.37 13.34 -50.81
N ARG A 1015 -0.30 13.41 -52.16
CA ARG A 1015 -0.80 14.54 -52.96
C ARG A 1015 -2.27 14.40 -53.38
N VAL A 1016 -2.89 13.24 -53.15
CA VAL A 1016 -4.26 12.90 -53.57
C VAL A 1016 -5.20 12.73 -52.36
N THR A 1017 -4.67 12.27 -51.23
CA THR A 1017 -5.44 11.88 -50.03
C THR A 1017 -6.39 12.96 -49.49
N ASP A 1018 -5.90 14.19 -49.37
CA ASP A 1018 -6.63 15.35 -48.87
C ASP A 1018 -7.71 15.83 -49.84
N ILE A 1019 -7.39 15.88 -51.14
CA ILE A 1019 -8.31 16.30 -52.20
C ILE A 1019 -9.43 15.27 -52.42
N TRP A 1020 -9.13 13.98 -52.36
CA TRP A 1020 -10.16 12.95 -52.52
C TRP A 1020 -11.09 12.86 -51.30
N ARG A 1021 -10.55 13.03 -50.08
CA ARG A 1021 -11.36 13.32 -48.89
C ARG A 1021 -12.26 14.53 -49.12
N SER A 1022 -11.77 15.59 -49.78
CA SER A 1022 -12.51 16.82 -49.99
C SER A 1022 -13.86 16.61 -50.72
N TYR A 1023 -13.85 15.83 -51.81
CA TYR A 1023 -15.04 15.50 -52.59
C TYR A 1023 -15.94 14.47 -51.88
N PHE A 1024 -15.34 13.46 -51.24
CA PHE A 1024 -16.04 12.47 -50.41
C PHE A 1024 -16.85 13.14 -49.29
N THR A 1025 -16.21 14.00 -48.51
CA THR A 1025 -16.82 14.69 -47.37
C THR A 1025 -17.90 15.67 -47.81
N GLN A 1026 -17.72 16.43 -48.91
CA GLN A 1026 -18.75 17.34 -49.44
C GLN A 1026 -20.07 16.61 -49.78
N THR A 1027 -19.99 15.45 -50.44
CA THR A 1027 -21.16 14.64 -50.82
C THR A 1027 -22.00 14.24 -49.59
N LEU A 1028 -21.32 13.89 -48.49
CA LEU A 1028 -21.93 13.49 -47.23
C LEU A 1028 -22.41 14.69 -46.39
N LEU A 1029 -21.73 15.83 -46.48
CA LEU A 1029 -22.06 17.06 -45.77
C LEU A 1029 -23.46 17.58 -46.14
N TRP A 1030 -23.85 17.42 -47.40
CA TRP A 1030 -25.18 17.75 -47.92
C TRP A 1030 -26.34 16.86 -47.41
N LEU A 1031 -26.04 15.78 -46.67
CA LEU A 1031 -27.05 14.94 -46.01
C LEU A 1031 -27.45 15.51 -44.63
N ILE A 1032 -26.61 16.35 -44.04
CA ILE A 1032 -26.79 16.93 -42.70
C ILE A 1032 -27.04 18.45 -42.72
N ASP A 1033 -27.30 19.01 -43.91
CA ASP A 1033 -27.50 20.46 -44.10
C ASP A 1033 -26.25 21.28 -43.73
N GLY A 1034 -25.07 20.71 -43.96
CA GLY A 1034 -23.78 21.35 -43.75
C GLY A 1034 -23.23 21.99 -45.03
N HIS A 1035 -22.45 23.06 -44.86
CA HIS A 1035 -21.84 23.82 -45.94
C HIS A 1035 -20.32 23.91 -45.80
N LEU A 1036 -19.65 23.95 -46.96
CA LEU A 1036 -18.26 24.36 -47.13
C LEU A 1036 -18.25 25.87 -47.42
N SER A 1037 -17.29 26.60 -46.84
CA SER A 1037 -16.96 27.97 -47.24
C SER A 1037 -15.48 28.05 -47.59
N TYR A 1038 -15.16 28.84 -48.61
CA TYR A 1038 -13.84 29.45 -48.76
C TYR A 1038 -13.78 30.76 -47.98
N MET A 1039 -12.65 31.04 -47.36
CA MET A 1039 -12.38 32.26 -46.62
C MET A 1039 -11.38 33.14 -47.38
N PRO A 1040 -11.45 34.47 -47.22
CA PRO A 1040 -10.37 35.36 -47.65
C PRO A 1040 -9.02 34.92 -47.08
N PRO A 1041 -7.93 35.21 -47.80
CA PRO A 1041 -6.62 34.65 -47.52
C PRO A 1041 -6.08 35.08 -46.15
N ASN A 1042 -5.49 34.13 -45.44
CA ASN A 1042 -5.16 34.27 -44.01
C ASN A 1042 -3.90 33.52 -43.58
N CYS A 1043 -3.18 32.97 -44.55
CA CYS A 1043 -1.96 32.22 -44.39
C CYS A 1043 -1.02 32.57 -45.54
N TYR A 1044 0.29 32.48 -45.29
CA TYR A 1044 1.34 32.60 -46.30
C TYR A 1044 2.14 31.28 -46.29
N GLN A 1045 2.32 30.64 -47.45
CA GLN A 1045 3.08 29.40 -47.57
C GLN A 1045 4.42 29.64 -48.28
N PHE A 1046 5.50 29.13 -47.68
CA PHE A 1046 6.85 29.15 -48.24
C PHE A 1046 7.33 27.71 -48.47
N ARG A 1047 7.10 27.16 -49.68
CA ARG A 1047 7.43 25.77 -49.96
C ARG A 1047 8.94 25.51 -50.03
N ASN A 1048 9.36 24.43 -49.38
CA ASN A 1048 10.71 23.87 -49.49
C ASN A 1048 11.04 23.41 -50.93
N TYR A 1049 12.31 23.28 -51.29
CA TYR A 1049 12.74 22.84 -52.62
C TYR A 1049 12.40 21.35 -52.88
N HIS A 1050 11.66 21.06 -53.95
CA HIS A 1050 11.26 19.69 -54.34
C HIS A 1050 11.06 19.57 -55.86
N SER A 1051 11.00 18.32 -56.35
CA SER A 1051 10.89 17.97 -57.76
C SER A 1051 9.42 18.01 -58.24
N TYR A 1052 9.04 19.05 -58.98
CA TYR A 1052 7.67 19.17 -59.50
C TYR A 1052 7.27 18.05 -60.47
N ILE A 1053 8.23 17.42 -61.17
CA ILE A 1053 7.94 16.27 -62.05
C ILE A 1053 7.60 15.00 -61.26
N ASP A 1054 8.08 14.86 -60.02
CA ASP A 1054 7.74 13.74 -59.15
C ASP A 1054 6.45 13.98 -58.35
N ASP A 1055 6.08 15.25 -58.12
CA ASP A 1055 4.73 15.61 -57.68
C ASP A 1055 3.70 15.30 -58.78
N ALA A 1056 3.96 15.66 -60.03
CA ALA A 1056 3.06 15.36 -61.15
C ALA A 1056 2.77 13.85 -61.29
N LYS A 1057 3.77 12.99 -61.06
CA LYS A 1057 3.58 11.52 -61.01
C LYS A 1057 2.72 11.07 -59.82
N GLN A 1058 2.82 11.75 -58.68
CA GLN A 1058 2.01 11.44 -57.50
C GLN A 1058 0.57 11.96 -57.62
N GLU A 1059 0.34 13.01 -58.41
CA GLU A 1059 -0.96 13.64 -58.68
C GLU A 1059 -1.74 12.99 -59.83
N ASP A 1060 -1.21 11.95 -60.49
CA ASP A 1060 -1.78 11.24 -61.65
C ASP A 1060 -3.30 10.98 -61.56
N LYS A 1061 -3.78 10.44 -60.43
CA LYS A 1061 -5.21 10.19 -60.18
C LYS A 1061 -6.08 11.46 -60.24
N LEU A 1062 -5.54 12.63 -59.91
CA LEU A 1062 -6.28 13.90 -60.00
C LEU A 1062 -6.46 14.34 -61.46
N TYR A 1063 -5.44 14.14 -62.30
CA TYR A 1063 -5.50 14.57 -63.70
C TYR A 1063 -6.43 13.71 -64.55
N TYR A 1064 -6.45 12.40 -64.32
CA TYR A 1064 -7.22 11.46 -65.14
C TYR A 1064 -8.57 11.01 -64.54
N GLN A 1065 -8.74 11.02 -63.21
CA GLN A 1065 -9.94 10.47 -62.56
C GLN A 1065 -10.84 11.51 -61.88
N ALA A 1066 -10.38 12.76 -61.63
CA ALA A 1066 -11.19 13.73 -60.88
C ALA A 1066 -12.52 14.09 -61.58
N GLY A 1067 -12.53 14.22 -62.92
CA GLY A 1067 -13.74 14.47 -63.69
C GLY A 1067 -14.76 13.34 -63.61
N GLU A 1068 -14.32 12.08 -63.70
CA GLU A 1068 -15.18 10.91 -63.49
C GLU A 1068 -15.67 10.80 -62.05
N PHE A 1069 -14.79 11.07 -61.08
CA PHE A 1069 -15.10 10.99 -59.65
C PHE A 1069 -16.20 11.97 -59.24
N VAL A 1070 -16.13 13.22 -59.73
CA VAL A 1070 -17.17 14.25 -59.51
C VAL A 1070 -18.51 13.85 -60.16
N LYS A 1071 -18.48 13.32 -61.39
CA LYS A 1071 -19.68 12.80 -62.08
C LYS A 1071 -20.33 11.65 -61.29
N PHE A 1072 -19.51 10.72 -60.79
CA PHE A 1072 -19.97 9.62 -59.93
C PHE A 1072 -20.62 10.16 -58.63
N LEU A 1073 -19.94 11.03 -57.88
CA LEU A 1073 -20.44 11.55 -56.61
C LEU A 1073 -21.71 12.39 -56.78
N SER A 1074 -21.81 13.20 -57.84
CA SER A 1074 -23.03 13.95 -58.19
C SER A 1074 -24.24 13.03 -58.43
N SER A 1075 -24.02 11.83 -59.00
CA SER A 1075 -25.06 10.82 -59.22
C SER A 1075 -25.41 9.99 -57.98
N TRP A 1076 -24.55 9.97 -56.95
CA TRP A 1076 -24.68 9.09 -55.80
C TRP A 1076 -25.71 9.60 -54.79
N LYS A 1077 -26.50 8.67 -54.22
CA LYS A 1077 -27.49 8.96 -53.18
C LYS A 1077 -27.42 7.91 -52.08
N CYS A 1078 -27.42 8.33 -50.82
CA CYS A 1078 -27.45 7.39 -49.70
C CYS A 1078 -28.80 6.64 -49.64
N LYS A 1079 -28.75 5.34 -49.33
CA LYS A 1079 -29.90 4.44 -49.15
C LYS A 1079 -30.13 4.00 -47.69
N ALA A 1080 -29.33 4.52 -46.75
CA ALA A 1080 -29.35 4.14 -45.34
C ALA A 1080 -29.98 5.23 -44.47
N ASN A 1081 -30.44 4.84 -43.27
CA ASN A 1081 -31.19 5.73 -42.36
C ASN A 1081 -30.30 6.50 -41.35
N SER A 1082 -28.97 6.36 -41.40
CA SER A 1082 -28.05 7.08 -40.52
C SER A 1082 -26.74 7.46 -41.21
N LEU A 1083 -26.15 8.58 -40.78
CA LEU A 1083 -24.93 9.13 -41.37
C LEU A 1083 -23.73 8.15 -41.33
N PRO A 1084 -23.42 7.44 -40.22
CA PRO A 1084 -22.33 6.46 -40.20
C PRO A 1084 -22.49 5.35 -41.25
N LEU A 1085 -23.73 4.90 -41.50
CA LEU A 1085 -24.01 3.92 -42.53
C LEU A 1085 -23.87 4.51 -43.94
N CYS A 1086 -24.25 5.78 -44.16
CA CYS A 1086 -23.98 6.49 -45.41
C CYS A 1086 -22.48 6.64 -45.69
N ILE A 1087 -21.68 6.99 -44.67
CA ILE A 1087 -20.21 7.11 -44.77
C ILE A 1087 -19.59 5.77 -45.18
N GLN A 1088 -19.94 4.68 -44.49
CA GLN A 1088 -19.45 3.33 -44.84
C GLN A 1088 -19.91 2.90 -46.24
N LEU A 1089 -21.19 3.13 -46.60
CA LEU A 1089 -21.74 2.76 -47.90
C LEU A 1089 -21.04 3.50 -49.04
N LEU A 1090 -20.73 4.80 -48.87
CA LEU A 1090 -19.99 5.57 -49.87
C LEU A 1090 -18.56 5.05 -50.01
N ALA A 1091 -17.87 4.77 -48.90
CA ALA A 1091 -16.52 4.19 -48.92
C ALA A 1091 -16.50 2.82 -49.62
N ASP A 1092 -17.42 1.92 -49.29
CA ASP A 1092 -17.55 0.61 -49.95
C ASP A 1092 -17.87 0.77 -51.46
N THR A 1093 -18.69 1.76 -51.84
CA THR A 1093 -19.02 2.06 -53.25
C THR A 1093 -17.80 2.62 -54.00
N MET A 1094 -16.99 3.48 -53.37
CA MET A 1094 -15.75 4.01 -53.95
C MET A 1094 -14.72 2.91 -54.24
N VAL A 1095 -14.67 1.87 -53.39
CA VAL A 1095 -13.85 0.68 -53.64
C VAL A 1095 -14.38 -0.12 -54.84
N HIS A 1096 -15.69 -0.33 -54.94
CA HIS A 1096 -16.29 -0.97 -56.11
C HIS A 1096 -16.11 -0.19 -57.42
N LYS A 1097 -15.87 1.12 -57.35
CA LYS A 1097 -15.57 1.97 -58.50
C LYS A 1097 -14.08 2.11 -58.82
N GLY A 1098 -13.19 1.47 -58.05
CA GLY A 1098 -11.74 1.51 -58.30
C GLY A 1098 -11.08 2.85 -57.96
N PHE A 1099 -11.75 3.72 -57.21
CA PHE A 1099 -11.12 4.93 -56.68
C PHE A 1099 -10.19 4.53 -55.52
N TRP A 1100 -10.77 4.10 -54.40
CA TRP A 1100 -10.06 3.59 -53.21
C TRP A 1100 -9.85 2.08 -53.26
N ASP A 1101 -8.89 1.54 -52.50
CA ASP A 1101 -8.80 0.09 -52.25
C ASP A 1101 -9.52 -0.34 -50.96
N ILE A 1102 -9.70 -1.65 -50.79
CA ILE A 1102 -10.36 -2.30 -49.64
C ILE A 1102 -9.78 -1.85 -48.28
N ALA A 1103 -8.52 -1.43 -48.23
CA ALA A 1103 -7.89 -0.93 -47.00
C ALA A 1103 -8.53 0.39 -46.50
N ASP A 1104 -8.94 1.30 -47.40
CA ASP A 1104 -9.62 2.53 -47.00
C ASP A 1104 -11.02 2.26 -46.45
N ALA A 1105 -11.77 1.34 -47.06
CA ALA A 1105 -13.08 0.92 -46.53
C ALA A 1105 -12.98 0.28 -45.12
N LYS A 1106 -11.86 -0.40 -44.81
CA LYS A 1106 -11.54 -0.88 -43.46
C LYS A 1106 -11.12 0.24 -42.52
N LEU A 1107 -10.28 1.17 -42.99
CA LEU A 1107 -9.86 2.35 -42.23
C LEU A 1107 -11.06 3.22 -41.82
N VAL A 1108 -11.98 3.50 -42.75
CA VAL A 1108 -13.25 4.22 -42.49
C VAL A 1108 -14.10 3.47 -41.45
N ARG A 1109 -14.14 2.14 -41.51
CA ARG A 1109 -14.86 1.32 -40.52
C ARG A 1109 -14.24 1.41 -39.12
N ALA A 1110 -12.91 1.36 -39.03
CA ALA A 1110 -12.18 1.53 -37.77
C ALA A 1110 -12.37 2.94 -37.21
N TRP A 1111 -12.26 3.96 -38.06
CA TRP A 1111 -12.49 5.37 -37.74
C TRP A 1111 -13.89 5.63 -37.15
N LEU A 1112 -14.94 5.13 -37.78
CA LEU A 1112 -16.31 5.24 -37.27
C LEU A 1112 -16.48 4.51 -35.92
N GLN A 1113 -15.83 3.36 -35.72
CA GLN A 1113 -15.85 2.64 -34.44
C GLN A 1113 -15.08 3.37 -33.34
N ASP A 1114 -13.93 3.97 -33.66
CA ASP A 1114 -13.13 4.73 -32.70
C ASP A 1114 -13.88 6.00 -32.28
N LEU A 1115 -14.47 6.75 -33.22
CA LEU A 1115 -15.34 7.91 -32.93
C LEU A 1115 -16.51 7.54 -31.99
N LEU A 1116 -17.22 6.44 -32.28
CA LEU A 1116 -18.29 5.94 -31.40
C LEU A 1116 -17.76 5.54 -30.01
N SER A 1117 -16.57 4.95 -29.92
CA SER A 1117 -15.96 4.55 -28.63
C SER A 1117 -15.49 5.73 -27.79
N ILE A 1118 -15.10 6.83 -28.43
CA ILE A 1118 -14.67 8.09 -27.81
C ILE A 1118 -15.88 8.93 -27.36
N GLY A 1119 -17.09 8.62 -27.84
CA GLY A 1119 -18.32 9.33 -27.48
C GLY A 1119 -18.65 10.50 -28.40
N TYR A 1120 -18.22 10.45 -29.66
CA TYR A 1120 -18.59 11.44 -30.67
C TYR A 1120 -20.07 11.30 -31.09
N GLU A 1121 -20.84 12.39 -31.01
CA GLU A 1121 -22.25 12.43 -31.39
C GLU A 1121 -22.40 12.78 -32.89
N PHE A 1122 -22.87 11.84 -33.70
CA PHE A 1122 -23.07 12.04 -35.13
C PHE A 1122 -24.29 12.94 -35.41
N PRO A 1123 -24.20 13.91 -36.35
CA PRO A 1123 -25.34 14.74 -36.73
C PRO A 1123 -26.49 13.95 -37.36
N ILE A 1124 -27.71 14.44 -37.15
CA ILE A 1124 -28.94 13.88 -37.72
C ILE A 1124 -29.09 14.34 -39.18
N MET A 1125 -29.38 13.41 -40.09
CA MET A 1125 -29.65 13.73 -41.49
C MET A 1125 -30.99 14.47 -41.64
N ARG A 1126 -31.03 15.50 -42.50
CA ARG A 1126 -32.19 16.39 -42.67
C ARG A 1126 -32.76 16.35 -44.09
N SER A 1127 -34.08 16.47 -44.20
CA SER A 1127 -34.77 16.73 -45.46
C SER A 1127 -35.00 18.24 -45.63
N GLU A 1128 -34.21 18.85 -46.53
CA GLU A 1128 -34.37 20.18 -47.15
C GLU A 1128 -34.95 21.32 -46.27
N GLN A 1129 -34.07 22.22 -45.80
CA GLN A 1129 -34.46 23.62 -45.63
C GLN A 1129 -34.10 24.39 -46.91
N ARG A 1130 -35.01 25.24 -47.39
CA ARG A 1130 -34.71 26.15 -48.51
C ARG A 1130 -33.85 27.31 -48.03
N MET A 1131 -32.93 27.75 -48.88
CA MET A 1131 -32.24 29.03 -48.72
C MET A 1131 -33.27 30.15 -48.60
N GLU A 1132 -33.10 31.04 -47.61
CA GLU A 1132 -33.67 32.38 -47.63
C GLU A 1132 -32.62 33.32 -48.23
N PRO A 1133 -32.60 33.56 -49.56
CA PRO A 1133 -31.74 34.58 -50.13
C PRO A 1133 -32.15 35.96 -49.62
N VAL A 1134 -31.18 36.85 -49.45
CA VAL A 1134 -31.48 38.28 -49.31
C VAL A 1134 -31.69 38.83 -50.72
N ASP A 1135 -32.72 39.66 -50.92
CA ASP A 1135 -33.29 39.97 -52.25
C ASP A 1135 -32.37 40.67 -53.28
N PHE A 1136 -31.06 40.90 -53.02
CA PHE A 1136 -30.17 41.64 -53.95
C PHE A 1136 -29.04 40.77 -54.54
N SER A 1137 -28.73 41.04 -55.81
CA SER A 1137 -27.70 40.35 -56.60
C SER A 1137 -26.49 41.24 -56.89
N ILE A 1138 -25.30 40.64 -56.90
CA ILE A 1138 -24.01 41.30 -57.11
C ILE A 1138 -23.39 40.75 -58.40
N THR A 1139 -23.08 41.62 -59.35
CA THR A 1139 -22.48 41.26 -60.65
C THR A 1139 -21.05 41.80 -60.75
N LEU A 1140 -20.08 40.92 -60.96
CA LEU A 1140 -18.70 41.26 -61.30
C LEU A 1140 -18.65 41.73 -62.77
N GLN A 1141 -18.24 42.99 -62.99
CA GLN A 1141 -18.03 43.56 -64.32
C GLN A 1141 -16.65 43.21 -64.87
N SER A 1142 -16.48 43.36 -66.19
CA SER A 1142 -15.28 42.97 -66.95
C SER A 1142 -14.00 43.76 -66.61
N ASP A 1143 -14.09 44.74 -65.72
CA ASP A 1143 -13.02 45.60 -65.21
C ASP A 1143 -12.79 45.39 -63.70
N ASN A 1144 -13.21 44.24 -63.16
CA ASN A 1144 -13.17 43.85 -61.76
C ASN A 1144 -14.01 44.72 -60.80
N ARG A 1145 -14.94 45.55 -61.30
CA ARG A 1145 -15.85 46.32 -60.45
C ARG A 1145 -17.13 45.54 -60.14
N PHE A 1146 -17.59 45.59 -58.90
CA PHE A 1146 -18.85 44.96 -58.50
C PHE A 1146 -20.03 45.93 -58.63
N ALA A 1147 -21.08 45.52 -59.34
CA ALA A 1147 -22.35 46.23 -59.43
C ALA A 1147 -23.41 45.52 -58.59
N VAL A 1148 -24.07 46.26 -57.69
CA VAL A 1148 -25.16 45.74 -56.85
C VAL A 1148 -26.50 46.12 -57.47
N SER A 1149 -27.38 45.13 -57.68
CA SER A 1149 -28.72 45.29 -58.25
C SER A 1149 -29.79 44.89 -57.24
N ILE A 1150 -30.78 45.78 -57.06
CA ILE A 1150 -31.86 45.65 -56.07
C ILE A 1150 -33.20 45.56 -56.82
N PRO A 1151 -34.02 44.52 -56.60
CA PRO A 1151 -35.36 44.41 -57.19
C PRO A 1151 -36.35 45.32 -56.49
N SER A 1152 -37.32 45.84 -57.25
CA SER A 1152 -38.12 47.02 -56.90
C SER A 1152 -39.18 46.86 -55.78
N ASN A 1153 -39.15 45.77 -55.00
CA ASN A 1153 -40.25 45.37 -54.09
C ASN A 1153 -39.76 44.71 -52.77
N SER A 1154 -38.73 45.25 -52.14
CA SER A 1154 -38.26 44.83 -50.81
C SER A 1154 -39.15 45.40 -49.68
N LYS A 1155 -39.51 44.55 -48.70
CA LYS A 1155 -40.30 44.95 -47.51
C LYS A 1155 -39.38 45.17 -46.30
N GLN A 1156 -39.66 46.20 -45.51
CA GLN A 1156 -38.97 46.43 -44.24
C GLN A 1156 -39.25 45.31 -43.22
N ILE A 1157 -38.19 44.65 -42.73
CA ILE A 1157 -38.25 43.62 -41.70
C ILE A 1157 -37.75 44.20 -40.36
N TYR A 1158 -38.53 44.02 -39.28
CA TYR A 1158 -38.17 44.43 -37.92
C TYR A 1158 -37.92 43.21 -37.01
N ILE A 1159 -36.80 43.20 -36.27
CA ILE A 1159 -36.44 42.10 -35.36
C ILE A 1159 -36.08 42.62 -33.94
N GLY A 1160 -36.43 41.84 -32.92
CA GLY A 1160 -36.56 42.25 -31.51
C GLY A 1160 -35.30 42.35 -30.63
N GLN A 1161 -35.52 42.66 -29.35
CA GLN A 1161 -34.55 43.32 -28.46
C GLN A 1161 -33.65 42.44 -27.58
N LYS A 1162 -32.36 42.84 -27.46
CA LYS A 1162 -31.55 43.17 -26.24
C LYS A 1162 -30.15 43.68 -26.72
N LYS A 1163 -29.22 44.29 -25.94
CA LYS A 1163 -29.11 44.57 -24.49
C LYS A 1163 -28.37 45.93 -24.21
N SER A 1164 -28.07 46.15 -22.92
CA SER A 1164 -27.09 46.98 -22.18
C SER A 1164 -25.95 47.81 -22.84
N LYS A 1165 -25.60 48.91 -22.14
CA LYS A 1165 -24.41 49.81 -22.21
C LYS A 1165 -24.04 50.48 -23.55
N ILE A 1166 -23.48 49.80 -24.55
CA ILE A 1166 -22.97 50.48 -25.78
C ILE A 1166 -24.09 51.22 -26.54
N ARG A 1167 -25.33 50.76 -26.38
CA ARG A 1167 -26.53 51.39 -26.95
C ARG A 1167 -26.71 52.87 -26.56
N LYS A 1168 -26.16 53.34 -25.42
CA LYS A 1168 -26.19 54.77 -25.04
C LYS A 1168 -25.33 55.64 -25.96
N LEU A 1169 -24.19 55.14 -26.43
CA LEU A 1169 -23.33 55.89 -27.35
C LEU A 1169 -24.05 56.03 -28.70
N TYR A 1170 -24.46 54.90 -29.29
CA TYR A 1170 -25.20 54.87 -30.56
C TYR A 1170 -26.42 55.81 -30.58
N HIS A 1171 -27.23 55.80 -29.53
CA HIS A 1171 -28.47 56.59 -29.49
C HIS A 1171 -28.25 58.10 -29.34
N ASN A 1172 -27.09 58.53 -28.85
CA ASN A 1172 -26.77 59.92 -28.57
C ASN A 1172 -25.84 60.54 -29.62
N THR A 1173 -25.01 59.75 -30.29
CA THR A 1173 -24.05 60.23 -31.30
C THR A 1173 -24.69 60.47 -32.67
N CYS A 1174 -25.64 59.62 -33.10
CA CYS A 1174 -26.33 59.75 -34.40
C CYS A 1174 -27.85 59.83 -34.21
N ASN A 1175 -28.45 60.93 -34.67
CA ASN A 1175 -29.86 61.23 -34.43
C ASN A 1175 -30.78 60.42 -35.36
N ARG A 1176 -31.82 59.82 -34.77
CA ARG A 1176 -32.95 59.13 -35.44
C ARG A 1176 -32.64 58.35 -36.73
N TYR A 1177 -32.40 57.04 -36.60
CA TYR A 1177 -33.35 56.00 -37.03
C TYR A 1177 -32.94 54.65 -36.39
N LYS A 1178 -33.90 53.73 -36.20
CA LYS A 1178 -33.65 52.47 -35.45
C LYS A 1178 -32.98 51.41 -36.31
N TYR A 1179 -31.66 51.35 -36.31
CA TYR A 1179 -30.95 50.12 -36.69
C TYR A 1179 -30.95 49.13 -35.53
N THR A 1180 -31.23 47.85 -35.80
CA THR A 1180 -31.25 46.76 -34.80
C THR A 1180 -30.44 45.56 -35.27
N GLY A 1181 -29.16 45.78 -35.59
CA GLY A 1181 -28.16 44.71 -35.72
C GLY A 1181 -27.88 44.01 -34.39
N ARG A 1182 -27.53 42.72 -34.45
CA ARG A 1182 -27.21 41.90 -33.25
C ARG A 1182 -25.82 42.24 -32.72
N SER A 1183 -25.70 42.56 -31.44
CA SER A 1183 -24.43 42.42 -30.72
C SER A 1183 -24.40 41.07 -30.00
N HIS A 1184 -23.51 40.16 -30.40
CA HIS A 1184 -23.17 38.99 -29.58
C HIS A 1184 -22.36 39.45 -28.35
N GLU A 1185 -22.97 39.40 -27.16
CA GLU A 1185 -22.21 39.34 -25.91
C GLU A 1185 -21.81 37.88 -25.69
N SER A 1186 -20.54 37.53 -25.92
CA SER A 1186 -19.97 36.28 -25.44
C SER A 1186 -19.82 36.36 -23.92
N ASN A 1187 -20.58 35.54 -23.18
CA ASN A 1187 -20.38 35.34 -21.74
C ASN A 1187 -19.08 34.55 -21.51
N GLN A 1188 -17.94 35.24 -21.51
CA GLN A 1188 -16.70 34.72 -20.94
C GLN A 1188 -16.10 35.72 -19.94
N THR A 1189 -16.25 35.38 -18.67
CA THR A 1189 -15.42 35.92 -17.59
C THR A 1189 -14.01 35.37 -17.73
N ASN A 1190 -13.12 36.13 -18.37
CA ASN A 1190 -11.71 36.23 -18.00
C ASN A 1190 -11.07 37.45 -18.67
N LYS A 1191 -10.41 38.29 -17.87
CA LYS A 1191 -9.64 39.44 -18.38
C LYS A 1191 -8.28 38.94 -18.89
N GLN A 1192 -8.09 38.94 -20.21
CA GLN A 1192 -6.80 39.25 -20.82
C GLN A 1192 -7.06 40.22 -21.97
N GLU A 1193 -6.16 41.18 -22.15
CA GLU A 1193 -6.36 42.30 -23.07
C GLU A 1193 -6.27 41.82 -24.52
N LEU A 1194 -7.43 41.77 -25.17
CA LEU A 1194 -7.53 41.69 -26.62
C LEU A 1194 -6.92 42.96 -27.22
N ILE A 1195 -5.65 42.88 -27.62
CA ILE A 1195 -5.09 43.82 -28.60
C ILE A 1195 -5.84 43.55 -29.92
N GLN A 1196 -6.91 44.31 -30.12
CA GLN A 1196 -7.58 44.40 -31.40
C GLN A 1196 -6.69 45.17 -32.39
N PRO A 1197 -6.75 44.89 -33.71
CA PRO A 1197 -5.76 45.42 -34.65
C PRO A 1197 -5.76 46.95 -34.74
N ASN A 1198 -6.87 47.60 -34.40
CA ASN A 1198 -6.97 49.04 -34.20
C ASN A 1198 -8.14 49.34 -33.23
N PRO A 1199 -8.02 50.29 -32.28
CA PRO A 1199 -9.12 50.73 -31.40
C PRO A 1199 -10.13 51.65 -32.12
N ILE A 1200 -10.24 51.54 -33.45
CA ILE A 1200 -10.96 52.47 -34.31
C ILE A 1200 -12.42 52.03 -34.45
N LEU A 1201 -13.32 52.94 -34.08
CA LEU A 1201 -14.76 52.84 -34.31
C LEU A 1201 -15.09 53.36 -35.72
N LEU A 1202 -15.46 52.47 -36.65
CA LEU A 1202 -15.79 52.89 -38.01
C LEU A 1202 -17.20 53.48 -38.03
N LEU A 1203 -17.34 54.74 -38.45
CA LEU A 1203 -18.63 55.42 -38.54
C LEU A 1203 -18.97 55.74 -40.01
N ILE A 1204 -19.90 54.98 -40.59
CA ILE A 1204 -20.32 55.10 -41.99
C ILE A 1204 -21.55 55.99 -42.06
N ILE A 1205 -21.41 57.13 -42.73
CA ILE A 1205 -22.46 58.15 -42.90
C ILE A 1205 -23.03 58.01 -44.32
N PHE A 1206 -24.32 57.69 -44.42
CA PHE A 1206 -25.01 57.60 -45.72
C PHE A 1206 -25.68 58.94 -46.09
N ASN A 1207 -25.37 59.48 -47.27
CA ASN A 1207 -26.06 60.67 -47.81
C ASN A 1207 -27.51 60.37 -48.24
N THR A 1208 -27.86 59.12 -48.52
CA THR A 1208 -29.21 58.65 -48.89
C THR A 1208 -29.53 57.30 -48.22
N PRO A 1209 -30.81 57.01 -47.90
CA PRO A 1209 -31.20 55.89 -47.03
C PRO A 1209 -31.19 54.50 -47.73
N HIS A 1210 -30.03 54.06 -48.22
CA HIS A 1210 -29.86 52.73 -48.83
C HIS A 1210 -29.54 51.65 -47.78
N TYR A 1211 -30.45 51.43 -46.85
CA TYR A 1211 -30.28 50.47 -45.75
C TYR A 1211 -30.18 49.00 -46.21
N GLU A 1212 -30.52 48.70 -47.46
CA GLU A 1212 -30.55 47.34 -48.02
C GLU A 1212 -29.16 46.81 -48.40
N THR A 1213 -28.16 47.67 -48.59
CA THR A 1213 -26.76 47.24 -48.83
C THR A 1213 -26.00 46.95 -47.53
N ILE A 1214 -26.57 47.24 -46.36
CA ILE A 1214 -25.87 47.07 -45.08
C ILE A 1214 -25.40 45.63 -44.82
N PRO A 1215 -26.14 44.54 -45.15
CA PRO A 1215 -25.62 43.18 -44.97
C PRO A 1215 -24.33 42.89 -45.78
N TYR A 1216 -24.15 43.52 -46.93
CA TYR A 1216 -22.90 43.44 -47.72
C TYR A 1216 -21.78 44.27 -47.08
N ILE A 1217 -22.10 45.45 -46.54
CA ILE A 1217 -21.14 46.33 -45.84
C ILE A 1217 -20.72 45.72 -44.48
N GLU A 1218 -21.63 45.03 -43.79
CA GLU A 1218 -21.33 44.19 -42.61
C GLU A 1218 -20.42 43.02 -43.01
N ALA A 1219 -20.72 42.30 -44.11
CA ALA A 1219 -19.85 41.23 -44.61
C ALA A 1219 -18.44 41.70 -45.01
N LEU A 1220 -18.28 42.96 -45.45
CA LEU A 1220 -16.98 43.57 -45.78
C LEU A 1220 -16.19 44.06 -44.55
N TYR A 1221 -16.84 44.61 -43.52
CA TYR A 1221 -16.14 45.38 -42.47
C TYR A 1221 -16.26 44.83 -41.04
N ASP A 1222 -17.20 43.93 -40.73
CA ASP A 1222 -17.41 43.40 -39.36
C ASP A 1222 -16.21 42.56 -38.86
N GLY A 1223 -15.39 42.02 -39.76
CA GLY A 1223 -14.14 41.34 -39.43
C GLY A 1223 -12.92 42.25 -39.18
N HIS A 1224 -13.00 43.54 -39.54
CA HIS A 1224 -11.84 44.45 -39.59
C HIS A 1224 -11.86 45.57 -38.54
N PHE A 1225 -13.04 45.97 -38.04
CA PHE A 1225 -13.20 47.08 -37.10
C PHE A 1225 -13.86 46.64 -35.79
N VAL A 1226 -13.47 47.27 -34.67
CA VAL A 1226 -13.99 46.97 -33.30
C VAL A 1226 -15.52 46.95 -33.28
N LYS A 1227 -16.11 47.89 -34.02
CA LYS A 1227 -17.53 48.01 -34.26
C LYS A 1227 -17.76 49.00 -35.41
N THR A 1228 -18.64 48.65 -36.33
CA THR A 1228 -19.13 49.59 -37.36
C THR A 1228 -20.44 50.22 -36.91
N ILE A 1229 -20.56 51.53 -37.05
CA ILE A 1229 -21.76 52.32 -36.74
C ILE A 1229 -22.27 52.96 -38.02
N TYR A 1230 -23.49 52.58 -38.41
CA TYR A 1230 -24.22 53.15 -39.53
C TYR A 1230 -25.06 54.35 -39.08
N CYS A 1231 -24.80 55.51 -39.68
CA CYS A 1231 -25.49 56.78 -39.43
C CYS A 1231 -26.14 57.32 -40.70
N GLY A 1232 -27.29 58.00 -40.53
CA GLY A 1232 -27.93 58.76 -41.61
C GLY A 1232 -27.17 60.06 -41.93
N PRO A 1233 -27.75 60.96 -42.75
CA PRO A 1233 -27.04 62.11 -43.33
C PRO A 1233 -26.63 63.24 -42.35
N GLU A 1234 -26.87 63.08 -41.04
CA GLU A 1234 -26.49 64.07 -40.01
C GLU A 1234 -25.13 63.75 -39.38
N LYS A 1235 -24.29 64.77 -39.19
CA LYS A 1235 -22.94 64.62 -38.59
C LYS A 1235 -23.01 64.24 -37.10
N PRO A 1236 -22.03 63.47 -36.59
CA PRO A 1236 -21.99 63.05 -35.18
C PRO A 1236 -21.84 64.25 -34.22
N ASN A 1237 -22.47 64.14 -33.05
CA ASN A 1237 -22.51 65.22 -32.05
C ASN A 1237 -21.15 65.45 -31.36
N GLN A 1238 -20.53 66.60 -31.65
CA GLN A 1238 -19.15 66.93 -31.31
C GLN A 1238 -18.84 66.93 -29.80
N LYS A 1239 -19.79 67.38 -28.95
CA LYS A 1239 -19.64 67.36 -27.48
C LYS A 1239 -19.45 65.97 -26.87
N ILE A 1240 -20.00 64.94 -27.53
CA ILE A 1240 -19.93 63.55 -27.04
C ILE A 1240 -18.61 62.90 -27.46
N LEU A 1241 -18.02 63.34 -28.57
CA LEU A 1241 -16.67 62.91 -28.97
C LEU A 1241 -15.63 63.44 -27.96
N GLU A 1242 -15.79 64.68 -27.50
CA GLU A 1242 -14.96 65.28 -26.45
C GLU A 1242 -15.13 64.59 -25.08
N GLU A 1243 -16.37 64.33 -24.64
CA GLU A 1243 -16.67 63.62 -23.37
C GLU A 1243 -16.06 62.20 -23.26
N TRP A 1244 -15.75 61.58 -24.40
CA TRP A 1244 -15.25 60.19 -24.49
C TRP A 1244 -13.82 60.11 -25.05
N GLU A 1245 -13.13 61.26 -25.22
CA GLU A 1245 -11.77 61.37 -25.77
C GLU A 1245 -11.60 60.71 -27.17
N ILE A 1246 -12.66 60.72 -27.98
CA ILE A 1246 -12.69 60.08 -29.31
C ILE A 1246 -12.18 61.05 -30.38
N ASN A 1247 -10.94 60.84 -30.82
CA ASN A 1247 -10.37 61.56 -31.98
C ASN A 1247 -11.09 61.16 -33.28
N PHE A 1248 -11.69 62.14 -33.96
CA PHE A 1248 -12.38 61.95 -35.24
C PHE A 1248 -11.42 62.24 -36.41
N ILE A 1249 -11.15 61.24 -37.24
CA ILE A 1249 -10.28 61.33 -38.42
C ILE A 1249 -11.17 61.21 -39.66
N THR A 1250 -11.10 62.18 -40.58
CA THR A 1250 -11.84 62.09 -41.86
C THR A 1250 -11.16 61.11 -42.82
N TYR A 1251 -11.90 60.62 -43.82
CA TYR A 1251 -11.33 59.75 -44.87
C TYR A 1251 -10.10 60.38 -45.56
N GLU A 1252 -10.13 61.68 -45.83
CA GLU A 1252 -9.01 62.43 -46.42
C GLU A 1252 -7.78 62.47 -45.50
N GLN A 1253 -7.98 62.55 -44.18
CA GLN A 1253 -6.90 62.51 -43.18
C GLN A 1253 -6.37 61.08 -42.94
N ALA A 1254 -7.23 60.07 -43.07
CA ALA A 1254 -6.86 58.66 -42.93
C ALA A 1254 -6.07 58.14 -44.14
N ARG A 1255 -6.29 58.70 -45.33
CA ARG A 1255 -5.64 58.28 -46.58
C ARG A 1255 -4.11 58.30 -46.51
N ASP A 1256 -3.53 59.26 -45.77
CA ASP A 1256 -2.09 59.41 -45.65
C ASP A 1256 -1.47 58.42 -44.61
N TYR A 1257 -2.30 57.75 -43.79
CA TYR A 1257 -1.88 56.71 -42.85
C TYR A 1257 -1.96 55.28 -43.41
N PHE A 1258 -2.70 55.07 -44.51
CA PHE A 1258 -2.91 53.75 -45.14
C PHE A 1258 -2.50 53.76 -46.62
N PRO A 1259 -1.19 53.74 -46.94
CA PRO A 1259 -0.69 53.77 -48.31
C PRO A 1259 -0.89 52.41 -48.99
N GLY A 1260 -1.99 52.24 -49.74
CA GLY A 1260 -2.23 51.04 -50.54
C GLY A 1260 -3.66 50.82 -51.04
N SER A 1261 -4.65 51.51 -50.48
CA SER A 1261 -6.06 51.36 -50.89
C SER A 1261 -6.33 52.02 -52.25
N TYR A 1262 -6.31 51.22 -53.33
CA TYR A 1262 -6.88 51.59 -54.62
C TYR A 1262 -8.32 51.10 -54.74
N ASN A 1263 -9.26 52.06 -54.76
CA ASN A 1263 -10.68 51.99 -55.13
C ASN A 1263 -11.58 50.98 -54.39
#